data_AF-A0AAD7C3A3-F1
#
_entry.id   AF-A0AAD7C3A3-F1
#
_cell.length_a   1.000
_cell.length_b   1.000
_cell.length_c   1.000
_cell.angle_alpha   90.00
_cell.angle_beta   90.00
_cell.angle_gamma   90.00
#
_symmetry.space_group_name_H-M   'P 1'
#
loop_
_entity.id
_entity.type
_entity.pdbx_description
1 polymer ?
#
loop_
_entity_poly.entity_id
_entity_poly.type
_entity_poly.pdbx_seq_one_letter_code
_entity_poly.pdbx_strand_id
1 'polypeptide(L)'
;MAHLSGRSASPELSSTTPSLREFFRAPVVALLNTPPIINILPPSLPPIIVLPPCSTLSFQPASLRPTASMLEQELVEIKLPGRDPVLPTLYYSIGHPLVPEGKRCIVFIHNTSPTAMRTVHAWEKKQQIPSATEKGDLDALGLFEVPEDMLIFARDSASTDASSDALQAWLTPARLVSQEARTQLQEAADAAMGPSESITLEAPVRDAEGNWSGGLAIERGDGRCKPVKEDTRCYTLANSYQSQKGIWSPASQSQYCALQYSASAVAPFPMAAMQQMPESTRKDIEDHTSMLNIPALGLPGNTAHNTLQLNVAPAQRYGSEKTLANSLGFYGGNHNDNKDSPARFPNMVMCSRLPDTYTLSKFHIPRLGIYFTLRNFDSANFCGLNYHGGIPRLRPRMGDGLGHVVVGAMPTATDPVLKICESRLTRASTTQANFAVDGQVVMDVRAHVIFMARMFLLLLIFLSNQLPPLLRLSHRFRPPAERFFLLRRWANSGVFHDKFFEVDEHGDLKDSPVLVYDRVDMLGNPIEPGGRPYAKPALPMSKKKADRKALANQKHAPGSDSDSNAAPRKRLRSGKSKAVILASSEEPSSASSESSQVRAKPKNVYRSATKRLADFQQKDATLIWHSTNYVQINHEFVTRTSSRAPTTSNTLAAAPQDRALLVEMIDSEGDIDIDLETSPLDAVEQFFQDAGGIKLVDRLTLSVISRDHLAVKDAYQLLQQSSHLPISASSLLDDAFKEMLASPDSLETCLSIARIWPQFEHLQSGDAGAALSLKLRRQSIMQTTFVVWTWLDTYCAGQVRSALADAAPRNWIGRLAKHVHTLMSTRAPSRELRPAEFGLPGLDGVYKFHQRKSLDLDIPYQLIVTIVLDIIALWLHFPTKANSRAQAWFIDTLIYACHPATLFLDSVWFAFGHLETEVFGDRNAKIPAPSAFAPLASALYRSHLCDRTSEEFLLMTGMQQMLYEYQTHTITAIAAPSPRDSRQLQFMNLFLGYLLELEPLIDGYEKITQPTAFQAAVNGKADFLLPFREHGPCRARSRLPGMSFDPRYVRTQGGLLSGLIFRAVIFSTPFALQANTFFSSPDDWRSEYASFASKPDAFFCNLAAYSRRKSNRGIHLVDEHWKALNAPGCPDWEQNTRHGKYDFADCFKFLSASNPSRFREIGDLIGFLLTADFVYAGAVRQPSPETVGGMKGLEMLELTPPRERGVSGGFKKANVDEVKAGFSRLYRFLDAKLPQISKDHMVFDAIMVENSLCKMTRWHALKLILFVLHNT
;
A
#
# COMPACT_ATOMS: atom_id res chain seq x y z
N MET A 1 -6.21 -43.17 -44.56
CA MET A 1 -6.46 -43.74 -45.88
C MET A 1 -6.91 -42.63 -46.82
N ALA A 2 -6.29 -42.59 -48.01
CA ALA A 2 -6.68 -42.00 -49.29
C ALA A 2 -8.15 -41.52 -49.43
N HIS A 3 -8.57 -40.55 -50.23
CA HIS A 3 -8.02 -39.57 -51.19
C HIS A 3 -9.28 -38.83 -51.72
N LEU A 4 -9.14 -37.57 -52.19
CA LEU A 4 -9.94 -36.94 -53.29
C LEU A 4 -11.44 -36.68 -52.98
N SER A 5 -12.14 -35.68 -53.53
CA SER A 5 -11.84 -34.56 -54.43
C SER A 5 -13.10 -33.69 -54.59
N GLY A 6 -12.90 -32.42 -54.98
CA GLY A 6 -13.80 -31.60 -55.83
C GLY A 6 -14.95 -30.87 -55.12
N ARG A 7 -14.97 -29.52 -55.10
CA ARG A 7 -15.48 -28.62 -56.19
C ARG A 7 -16.94 -28.95 -56.54
N SER A 8 -17.89 -28.03 -56.63
CA SER A 8 -17.96 -26.56 -56.62
C SER A 8 -19.42 -26.21 -56.89
N ALA A 9 -19.89 -25.04 -56.42
CA ALA A 9 -20.87 -24.15 -57.08
C ALA A 9 -21.93 -23.62 -56.10
N SER A 10 -21.86 -22.31 -55.86
CA SER A 10 -23.03 -21.45 -55.61
C SER A 10 -23.91 -21.42 -56.87
N PRO A 11 -25.21 -21.12 -56.74
CA PRO A 11 -25.58 -19.70 -56.88
C PRO A 11 -26.72 -19.22 -55.96
N GLU A 12 -26.81 -17.90 -55.94
CA GLU A 12 -27.80 -16.97 -55.37
C GLU A 12 -29.28 -17.40 -55.49
N LEU A 13 -30.12 -17.02 -54.51
CA LEU A 13 -31.13 -15.94 -54.61
C LEU A 13 -32.20 -15.99 -53.51
N SER A 14 -32.65 -14.78 -53.14
CA SER A 14 -33.99 -14.39 -52.64
C SER A 14 -34.51 -15.04 -51.35
N SER A 15 -34.54 -14.32 -50.23
CA SER A 15 -35.66 -13.46 -49.79
C SER A 15 -37.02 -14.18 -49.77
N THR A 16 -37.46 -14.59 -48.57
CA THR A 16 -38.78 -14.28 -47.98
C THR A 16 -38.94 -15.03 -46.65
N THR A 17 -39.05 -14.26 -45.57
CA THR A 17 -39.60 -14.70 -44.27
C THR A 17 -41.10 -14.93 -44.37
N PRO A 18 -41.63 -15.96 -43.69
CA PRO A 18 -42.93 -15.86 -43.04
C PRO A 18 -42.85 -16.17 -41.54
N SER A 19 -43.75 -15.50 -40.80
CA SER A 19 -43.89 -15.44 -39.35
C SER A 19 -44.36 -16.75 -38.70
N LEU A 20 -43.73 -17.10 -37.58
CA LEU A 20 -44.18 -18.13 -36.63
C LEU A 20 -45.26 -17.59 -35.68
N ARG A 21 -46.50 -17.54 -36.15
CA ARG A 21 -47.71 -17.51 -35.31
C ARG A 21 -48.60 -18.67 -35.74
N GLU A 22 -48.25 -19.87 -35.29
CA GLU A 22 -49.14 -21.03 -35.22
C GLU A 22 -48.29 -22.21 -34.74
N PHE A 23 -48.25 -22.46 -33.44
CA PHE A 23 -48.10 -23.82 -32.93
C PHE A 23 -48.48 -23.91 -31.44
N PHE A 24 -49.54 -24.69 -31.22
CA PHE A 24 -49.97 -25.37 -29.99
C PHE A 24 -50.90 -24.67 -28.98
N ARG A 25 -52.20 -25.01 -29.14
CA ARG A 25 -53.18 -25.27 -28.06
C ARG A 25 -53.13 -26.78 -27.68
N ALA A 26 -53.47 -27.06 -26.42
CA ALA A 26 -53.44 -28.33 -25.65
C ALA A 26 -54.51 -29.39 -26.09
N PRO A 27 -54.74 -30.59 -25.45
CA PRO A 27 -55.08 -30.76 -24.00
C PRO A 27 -54.72 -32.09 -23.22
N VAL A 28 -54.57 -31.94 -21.89
CA VAL A 28 -55.10 -32.65 -20.67
C VAL A 28 -55.43 -34.18 -20.64
N VAL A 29 -54.97 -34.91 -19.59
CA VAL A 29 -55.74 -35.68 -18.53
C VAL A 29 -54.94 -36.87 -17.89
N ALA A 30 -55.12 -37.04 -16.56
CA ALA A 30 -54.85 -38.17 -15.62
C ALA A 30 -53.70 -37.90 -14.62
N LEU A 31 -53.79 -38.04 -13.28
CA LEU A 31 -54.60 -38.89 -12.39
C LEU A 31 -54.70 -38.28 -10.96
N LEU A 32 -55.81 -38.50 -10.26
CA LEU A 32 -56.07 -38.19 -8.83
C LEU A 32 -56.37 -39.49 -8.04
N ASN A 33 -56.18 -39.44 -6.71
CA ASN A 33 -56.79 -40.22 -5.59
C ASN A 33 -55.70 -40.66 -4.56
N THR A 34 -55.77 -40.58 -3.23
CA THR A 34 -56.73 -40.29 -2.11
C THR A 34 -55.89 -40.27 -0.78
N PRO A 35 -56.41 -40.25 0.48
CA PRO A 35 -57.24 -39.28 1.24
C PRO A 35 -56.59 -38.88 2.63
N PRO A 36 -57.26 -38.14 3.57
CA PRO A 36 -56.63 -37.38 4.66
C PRO A 36 -56.64 -38.07 6.04
N ILE A 37 -55.76 -37.63 6.96
CA ILE A 37 -55.75 -38.06 8.37
C ILE A 37 -55.85 -36.84 9.31
N ILE A 38 -56.89 -36.87 10.14
CA ILE A 38 -57.16 -36.04 11.32
C ILE A 38 -56.64 -36.81 12.55
N ASN A 39 -55.96 -36.17 13.52
CA ASN A 39 -56.35 -36.13 14.96
C ASN A 39 -55.26 -35.72 16.00
N ILE A 40 -55.74 -35.01 17.03
CA ILE A 40 -55.38 -35.01 18.47
C ILE A 40 -54.20 -34.14 18.98
N LEU A 41 -54.57 -33.13 19.78
CA LEU A 41 -53.79 -32.46 20.84
C LEU A 41 -54.14 -33.07 22.22
N PRO A 42 -53.20 -33.13 23.19
CA PRO A 42 -53.53 -33.15 24.60
C PRO A 42 -53.09 -31.87 25.35
N PRO A 43 -53.60 -31.63 26.58
CA PRO A 43 -53.66 -30.29 27.19
C PRO A 43 -52.72 -30.09 28.40
N SER A 44 -52.62 -28.81 28.79
CA SER A 44 -52.37 -28.24 30.13
C SER A 44 -50.94 -28.08 30.68
N LEU A 45 -50.61 -26.85 31.11
CA LEU A 45 -50.00 -26.44 32.41
C LEU A 45 -49.85 -24.86 32.47
N PRO A 46 -49.62 -24.23 33.65
CA PRO A 46 -50.48 -23.17 34.23
C PRO A 46 -49.92 -21.72 34.09
N PRO A 47 -50.62 -20.67 34.57
CA PRO A 47 -50.32 -19.28 34.20
C PRO A 47 -49.18 -18.67 35.03
N ILE A 48 -48.27 -17.98 34.35
CA ILE A 48 -47.27 -17.11 34.96
C ILE A 48 -47.93 -15.77 35.32
N ILE A 49 -47.75 -15.39 36.58
CA ILE A 49 -48.20 -14.14 37.20
C ILE A 49 -47.50 -12.96 36.53
N VAL A 50 -48.29 -12.06 35.94
CA VAL A 50 -47.84 -10.75 35.46
C VAL A 50 -47.96 -9.75 36.62
N LEU A 51 -46.82 -9.26 37.11
CA LEU A 51 -46.77 -8.06 37.96
C LEU A 51 -46.85 -6.80 37.08
N PRO A 52 -47.55 -5.73 37.51
CA PRO A 52 -47.73 -4.54 36.71
C PRO A 52 -46.46 -3.68 36.68
N PRO A 53 -46.18 -2.95 35.58
CA PRO A 53 -45.09 -2.00 35.54
C PRO A 53 -45.41 -0.77 36.41
N CYS A 54 -44.44 -0.44 37.26
CA CYS A 54 -44.42 0.73 38.11
C CYS A 54 -44.50 2.01 37.27
N SER A 55 -45.37 2.92 37.71
CA SER A 55 -45.69 4.22 37.14
C SER A 55 -44.46 5.14 37.06
N THR A 56 -44.13 5.58 35.85
CA THR A 56 -43.23 6.72 35.62
C THR A 56 -43.90 8.00 36.10
N LEU A 57 -43.37 8.58 37.18
CA LEU A 57 -43.61 9.95 37.60
C LEU A 57 -43.19 10.91 36.47
N SER A 58 -44.17 11.63 35.91
CA SER A 58 -43.90 12.74 35.01
C SER A 58 -43.38 13.93 35.82
N PHE A 59 -42.10 14.24 35.71
CA PHE A 59 -41.59 15.56 36.07
C PHE A 59 -41.82 16.49 34.87
N GLN A 60 -42.74 17.44 35.00
CA GLN A 60 -42.76 18.63 34.17
C GLN A 60 -41.70 19.61 34.69
N PRO A 61 -40.70 20.03 33.90
CA PRO A 61 -39.91 21.20 34.26
C PRO A 61 -40.70 22.45 33.89
N ALA A 62 -41.13 23.18 34.91
CA ALA A 62 -41.65 24.52 34.76
C ALA A 62 -40.61 25.41 34.07
N SER A 63 -40.98 26.00 32.94
CA SER A 63 -40.15 26.94 32.21
C SER A 63 -40.08 28.29 32.94
N LEU A 64 -39.07 28.47 33.80
CA LEU A 64 -38.58 29.79 34.15
C LEU A 64 -37.42 30.12 33.21
N ARG A 65 -37.69 30.93 32.18
CA ARG A 65 -36.62 31.57 31.41
C ARG A 65 -35.96 32.62 32.32
N PRO A 66 -34.64 32.58 32.55
CA PRO A 66 -33.96 33.71 33.15
C PRO A 66 -33.99 34.88 32.15
N THR A 67 -34.46 36.04 32.61
CA THR A 67 -34.43 37.30 31.87
C THR A 67 -32.98 37.75 31.63
N ALA A 68 -32.76 38.42 30.49
CA ALA A 68 -31.47 38.76 29.87
C ALA A 68 -30.54 39.75 30.62
N SER A 69 -30.50 39.70 31.96
CA SER A 69 -29.52 40.41 32.81
C SER A 69 -28.69 39.47 33.70
N MET A 70 -28.69 38.16 33.43
CA MET A 70 -27.87 37.12 34.07
C MET A 70 -26.84 36.64 33.03
N LEU A 71 -25.53 36.65 33.17
CA LEU A 71 -24.59 37.01 34.23
C LEU A 71 -23.39 37.65 33.51
N GLU A 72 -22.93 38.85 33.91
CA GLU A 72 -21.52 39.16 33.67
C GLU A 72 -20.72 38.10 34.41
N GLN A 73 -20.10 37.17 33.67
CA GLN A 73 -19.22 36.20 34.31
C GLN A 73 -18.08 36.96 34.96
N GLU A 74 -17.98 36.84 36.28
CA GLU A 74 -16.85 37.39 36.99
C GLU A 74 -15.60 36.59 36.61
N LEU A 75 -14.80 37.16 35.70
CA LEU A 75 -13.48 36.66 35.36
C LEU A 75 -12.47 37.24 36.35
N VAL A 76 -11.94 36.39 37.22
CA VAL A 76 -10.92 36.80 38.21
C VAL A 76 -9.54 36.50 37.65
N GLU A 77 -8.76 37.53 37.31
CA GLU A 77 -7.42 37.37 36.76
C GLU A 77 -6.50 36.57 37.70
N ILE A 78 -5.79 35.60 37.14
CA ILE A 78 -4.76 34.82 37.83
C ILE A 78 -3.43 35.55 37.68
N LYS A 79 -3.00 36.24 38.74
CA LYS A 79 -1.73 36.99 38.75
C LYS A 79 -0.54 36.02 38.82
N LEU A 80 0.26 36.00 37.77
CA LEU A 80 1.44 35.13 37.63
C LEU A 80 2.70 35.98 37.43
N PRO A 81 3.55 36.14 38.47
CA PRO A 81 4.78 36.91 38.35
C PRO A 81 5.71 36.24 37.31
N GLY A 82 6.39 37.04 36.50
CA GLY A 82 7.34 36.54 35.50
C GLY A 82 6.71 35.95 34.22
N ARG A 83 5.39 36.00 34.05
CA ARG A 83 4.71 35.50 32.84
C ARG A 83 5.11 36.32 31.61
N ASP A 84 5.61 35.64 30.57
CA ASP A 84 5.98 36.26 29.30
C ASP A 84 4.77 36.99 28.70
N PRO A 85 4.89 38.27 28.28
CA PRO A 85 3.79 39.05 27.71
C PRO A 85 3.14 38.44 26.45
N VAL A 86 3.82 37.49 25.77
CA VAL A 86 3.27 36.75 24.63
C VAL A 86 2.27 35.67 25.07
N LEU A 87 2.37 35.18 26.31
CA LEU A 87 1.44 34.20 26.87
C LEU A 87 0.08 34.85 27.17
N PRO A 88 -1.04 34.12 27.01
CA PRO A 88 -2.35 34.68 27.30
C PRO A 88 -2.52 34.87 28.81
N THR A 89 -3.23 35.93 29.22
CA THR A 89 -3.70 36.10 30.59
C THR A 89 -4.73 35.03 30.92
N LEU A 90 -4.61 34.42 32.11
CA LEU A 90 -5.52 33.39 32.61
C LEU A 90 -6.51 34.00 33.61
N TYR A 91 -7.73 33.51 33.61
CA TYR A 91 -8.80 33.95 34.51
C TYR A 91 -9.48 32.74 35.13
N TYR A 92 -9.85 32.82 36.41
CA TYR A 92 -10.85 31.92 36.97
C TYR A 92 -12.24 32.37 36.52
N SER A 93 -13.09 31.41 36.14
CA SER A 93 -14.52 31.62 35.93
C SER A 93 -15.32 30.67 36.83
N ILE A 94 -16.25 31.25 37.58
CA ILE A 94 -17.24 30.54 38.39
C ILE A 94 -18.57 30.57 37.62
N GLY A 95 -19.24 29.42 37.47
CA GLY A 95 -20.52 29.36 36.76
C GLY A 95 -20.39 29.45 35.24
N HIS A 96 -19.34 28.86 34.67
CA HIS A 96 -19.16 28.81 33.21
C HIS A 96 -20.26 27.94 32.57
N PRO A 97 -20.96 28.37 31.48
CA PRO A 97 -22.13 27.67 30.94
C PRO A 97 -21.82 26.30 30.36
N LEU A 98 -20.55 26.07 29.98
CA LEU A 98 -20.08 24.78 29.46
C LEU A 98 -19.60 23.81 30.56
N VAL A 99 -19.69 24.21 31.83
CA VAL A 99 -19.23 23.41 32.98
C VAL A 99 -20.41 23.18 33.92
N PRO A 100 -20.55 22.01 34.56
CA PRO A 100 -21.60 21.78 35.56
C PRO A 100 -21.66 22.88 36.63
N GLU A 101 -22.87 23.19 37.09
CA GLU A 101 -23.14 24.26 38.05
C GLU A 101 -22.23 24.17 39.30
N GLY A 102 -21.67 25.31 39.70
CA GLY A 102 -20.80 25.42 40.88
C GLY A 102 -19.32 25.03 40.68
N LYS A 103 -18.93 24.46 39.53
CA LYS A 103 -17.51 24.15 39.24
C LYS A 103 -16.77 25.38 38.71
N ARG A 104 -15.51 25.51 39.14
CA ARG A 104 -14.56 26.51 38.62
C ARG A 104 -13.86 25.99 37.37
N CYS A 105 -13.62 26.88 36.42
CA CYS A 105 -12.77 26.61 35.26
C CYS A 105 -11.79 27.75 35.03
N ILE A 106 -10.85 27.53 34.11
CA ILE A 106 -9.88 28.53 33.68
C ILE A 106 -10.27 28.97 32.28
N VAL A 107 -10.39 30.27 32.07
CA VAL A 107 -10.61 30.88 30.76
C VAL A 107 -9.39 31.71 30.43
N PHE A 108 -8.92 31.65 29.19
CA PHE A 108 -7.92 32.59 28.70
C PHE A 108 -8.40 33.23 27.41
N ILE A 109 -8.05 34.50 27.23
CA ILE A 109 -8.48 35.29 26.09
C ILE A 109 -7.44 35.14 24.97
N HIS A 110 -7.90 34.77 23.78
CA HIS A 110 -7.05 34.47 22.63
C HIS A 110 -7.42 35.34 21.43
N ASN A 111 -6.45 36.05 20.87
CA ASN A 111 -6.62 36.70 19.58
C ASN A 111 -6.51 35.67 18.43
N THR A 112 -7.65 35.25 17.89
CA THR A 112 -7.74 34.26 16.81
C THR A 112 -7.40 34.84 15.42
N SER A 113 -7.04 36.13 15.33
CA SER A 113 -6.67 36.72 14.05
C SER A 113 -5.49 35.95 13.42
N PRO A 114 -5.50 35.73 12.09
CA PRO A 114 -4.44 34.97 11.42
C PRO A 114 -3.02 35.52 11.63
N THR A 115 -2.88 36.79 11.97
CA THR A 115 -1.58 37.42 12.28
C THR A 115 -1.14 37.05 13.69
N ALA A 116 -2.00 37.23 14.70
CA ALA A 116 -1.70 36.88 16.08
C ALA A 116 -1.42 35.36 16.22
N MET A 117 -2.25 34.51 15.61
CA MET A 117 -2.07 33.06 15.60
C MET A 117 -0.73 32.64 14.99
N ARG A 118 -0.28 33.31 13.91
CA ARG A 118 1.04 33.04 13.31
C ARG A 118 2.19 33.48 14.20
N THR A 119 2.06 34.63 14.85
CA THR A 119 3.06 35.14 15.80
C THR A 119 3.20 34.19 17.00
N VAL A 120 2.08 33.83 17.63
CA VAL A 120 2.06 32.90 18.76
C VAL A 120 2.62 31.53 18.36
N HIS A 121 2.21 30.98 17.23
CA HIS A 121 2.73 29.70 16.76
C HIS A 121 4.24 29.73 16.45
N ALA A 122 4.73 30.84 15.88
CA ALA A 122 6.16 31.02 15.62
C ALA A 122 6.99 31.19 16.91
N TRP A 123 6.40 31.79 17.95
CA TRP A 123 6.99 31.87 19.28
C TRP A 123 6.99 30.51 19.98
N GLU A 124 5.86 29.82 19.96
CA GLU A 124 5.63 28.50 20.57
C GLU A 124 6.62 27.45 20.02
N LYS A 125 6.84 27.43 18.71
CA LYS A 125 7.80 26.54 18.05
C LYS A 125 9.25 26.71 18.52
N LYS A 126 9.60 27.88 19.05
CA LYS A 126 10.95 28.17 19.57
C LYS A 126 11.10 27.82 21.05
N GLN A 127 9.99 27.60 21.75
CA GLN A 127 10.03 27.27 23.17
C GLN A 127 10.64 25.89 23.39
N GLN A 128 11.30 25.74 24.52
CA GLN A 128 11.75 24.46 25.04
C GLN A 128 10.92 24.14 26.29
N ILE A 129 10.76 22.85 26.59
CA ILE A 129 10.19 22.46 27.87
C ILE A 129 11.18 22.88 28.96
N PRO A 130 10.75 23.64 29.99
CA PRO A 130 11.63 24.05 31.07
C PRO A 130 12.28 22.84 31.76
N SER A 131 13.50 22.98 32.24
CA SER A 131 14.17 21.95 33.05
C SER A 131 13.77 22.01 34.54
N ALA A 132 13.12 23.09 34.97
CA ALA A 132 12.74 23.32 36.36
C ALA A 132 11.67 22.33 36.85
N THR A 133 11.93 21.68 37.99
CA THR A 133 11.05 20.65 38.55
C THR A 133 10.35 21.06 39.84
N GLU A 134 10.78 22.14 40.48
CA GLU A 134 10.10 22.67 41.65
C GLU A 134 8.98 23.62 41.24
N LYS A 135 7.91 23.66 42.03
CA LYS A 135 6.78 24.54 41.74
C LYS A 135 7.20 26.01 41.75
N GLY A 136 7.97 26.43 42.75
CA GLY A 136 8.41 27.83 42.89
C GLY A 136 9.21 28.33 41.68
N ASP A 137 10.07 27.48 41.10
CA ASP A 137 10.84 27.83 39.91
C ASP A 137 9.95 27.99 38.67
N LEU A 138 8.91 27.14 38.53
CA LEU A 138 7.95 27.26 37.43
C LEU A 138 7.01 28.47 37.61
N ASP A 139 6.59 28.75 38.84
CA ASP A 139 5.82 29.95 39.19
C ASP A 139 6.65 31.21 38.87
N ALA A 140 7.96 31.21 39.11
CA ALA A 140 8.86 32.32 38.78
C ALA A 140 9.06 32.51 37.25
N LEU A 141 8.84 31.47 36.45
CA LEU A 141 8.76 31.53 34.99
C LEU A 141 7.36 31.96 34.51
N GLY A 142 6.43 32.26 35.43
CA GLY A 142 5.05 32.65 35.15
C GLY A 142 4.19 31.53 34.55
N LEU A 143 4.58 30.27 34.79
CA LEU A 143 3.79 29.11 34.41
C LEU A 143 2.77 28.79 35.51
N PHE A 144 1.61 28.28 35.11
CA PHE A 144 0.53 27.97 36.01
C PHE A 144 0.32 26.46 36.14
N GLU A 145 0.36 25.95 37.36
CA GLU A 145 -0.07 24.58 37.67
C GLU A 145 -1.59 24.48 37.64
N VAL A 146 -2.13 23.70 36.72
CA VAL A 146 -3.58 23.52 36.63
C VAL A 146 -4.04 22.56 37.73
N PRO A 147 -4.95 22.99 38.62
CA PRO A 147 -5.51 22.11 39.64
C PRO A 147 -6.29 20.95 39.02
N GLU A 148 -6.42 19.86 39.78
CA GLU A 148 -7.32 18.75 39.44
C GLU A 148 -8.76 19.26 39.24
N ASP A 149 -9.51 18.58 38.36
CA ASP A 149 -10.93 18.86 38.04
C ASP A 149 -11.21 20.25 37.43
N MET A 150 -10.18 20.99 36.99
CA MET A 150 -10.37 22.24 36.25
C MET A 150 -10.27 22.03 34.75
N LEU A 151 -11.30 22.52 34.04
CA LEU A 151 -11.29 22.63 32.58
C LEU A 151 -10.69 23.96 32.15
N ILE A 152 -10.00 23.95 31.01
CA ILE A 152 -9.37 25.13 30.44
C ILE A 152 -10.02 25.46 29.11
N PHE A 153 -10.52 26.68 28.99
CA PHE A 153 -11.22 27.18 27.82
C PHE A 153 -10.49 28.36 27.18
N ALA A 154 -10.52 28.42 25.85
CA ALA A 154 -10.09 29.56 25.07
C ALA A 154 -11.31 30.40 24.67
N ARG A 155 -11.30 31.68 25.04
CA ARG A 155 -12.27 32.68 24.57
C ARG A 155 -11.66 33.50 23.45
N ASP A 156 -12.33 33.60 22.31
CA ASP A 156 -11.89 34.54 21.27
C ASP A 156 -11.96 35.97 21.82
N SER A 157 -10.90 36.76 21.66
CA SER A 157 -10.87 38.18 22.02
C SER A 157 -11.98 39.02 21.38
N ALA A 158 -12.56 38.56 20.27
CA ALA A 158 -13.69 39.18 19.60
C ALA A 158 -15.06 38.72 20.14
N SER A 159 -15.09 37.69 20.99
CA SER A 159 -16.30 37.12 21.58
C SER A 159 -16.39 37.46 23.07
N THR A 160 -17.58 37.87 23.50
CA THR A 160 -17.94 37.96 24.92
C THR A 160 -18.80 36.78 25.37
N ASP A 161 -19.14 35.87 24.45
CA ASP A 161 -20.06 34.76 24.68
C ASP A 161 -19.31 33.54 25.21
N ALA A 162 -19.45 33.27 26.50
CA ALA A 162 -18.86 32.12 27.17
C ALA A 162 -19.37 30.75 26.67
N SER A 163 -20.53 30.70 26.02
CA SER A 163 -21.04 29.48 25.41
C SER A 163 -20.29 29.11 24.12
N SER A 164 -19.56 30.06 23.55
CA SER A 164 -18.70 29.88 22.36
C SER A 164 -17.25 29.51 22.69
N ASP A 165 -16.91 29.41 23.98
CA ASP A 165 -15.56 29.12 24.43
C ASP A 165 -15.12 27.70 24.03
N ALA A 166 -13.87 27.57 23.57
CA ALA A 166 -13.35 26.30 23.07
C ALA A 166 -12.53 25.57 24.14
N LEU A 167 -12.93 24.36 24.52
CA LEU A 167 -12.16 23.51 25.44
C LEU A 167 -10.75 23.24 24.89
N GLN A 168 -9.72 23.36 25.74
CA GLN A 168 -8.31 23.20 25.36
C GLN A 168 -7.61 22.07 26.07
N ALA A 169 -7.78 21.93 27.38
CA ALA A 169 -7.14 20.90 28.18
C ALA A 169 -7.80 20.75 29.57
N TRP A 170 -7.61 19.61 30.22
CA TRP A 170 -8.01 19.35 31.61
C TRP A 170 -7.27 18.14 32.20
N LEU A 171 -7.22 18.06 33.53
CA LEU A 171 -6.65 16.93 34.26
C LEU A 171 -7.74 16.15 34.99
N THR A 172 -7.82 14.85 34.73
CA THR A 172 -8.72 13.93 35.43
C THR A 172 -7.92 13.16 36.48
N PRO A 173 -8.17 13.38 37.79
CA PRO A 173 -7.43 12.70 38.84
C PRO A 173 -7.88 11.24 38.98
N ALA A 174 -6.99 10.41 39.53
CA ALA A 174 -7.22 8.99 39.79
C ALA A 174 -8.55 8.67 40.50
N ARG A 175 -9.01 9.54 41.42
CA ARG A 175 -10.24 9.34 42.21
C ARG A 175 -11.54 9.35 41.39
N LEU A 176 -11.52 9.90 40.17
CA LEU A 176 -12.67 9.88 39.27
C LEU A 176 -12.73 8.62 38.40
N VAL A 177 -11.71 7.77 38.48
CA VAL A 177 -11.64 6.47 37.80
C VAL A 177 -11.94 5.36 38.80
N SER A 178 -12.73 4.37 38.39
CA SER A 178 -13.11 3.26 39.27
C SER A 178 -11.87 2.52 39.81
N GLN A 179 -11.97 2.00 41.05
CA GLN A 179 -10.89 1.23 41.65
C GLN A 179 -10.55 0.00 40.80
N GLU A 180 -11.56 -0.66 40.23
CA GLU A 180 -11.40 -1.80 39.33
C GLU A 180 -10.54 -1.46 38.11
N ALA A 181 -10.84 -0.36 37.40
CA ALA A 181 -10.06 0.06 36.24
C ALA A 181 -8.62 0.44 36.63
N ARG A 182 -8.43 1.05 37.81
CA ARG A 182 -7.08 1.34 38.34
C ARG A 182 -6.28 0.06 38.63
N THR A 183 -6.93 -0.95 39.22
CA THR A 183 -6.31 -2.26 39.47
C THR A 183 -5.95 -2.94 38.14
N GLN A 184 -6.87 -3.00 37.17
CA GLN A 184 -6.61 -3.58 35.85
C GLN A 184 -5.48 -2.88 35.11
N LEU A 185 -5.40 -1.54 35.17
CA LEU A 185 -4.29 -0.81 34.56
C LEU A 185 -2.97 -1.08 35.26
N GLN A 186 -2.97 -1.20 36.60
CA GLN A 186 -1.78 -1.56 37.35
C GLN A 186 -1.29 -2.96 36.98
N GLU A 187 -2.19 -3.95 36.92
CA GLU A 187 -1.88 -5.32 36.49
C GLU A 187 -1.33 -5.36 35.06
N ALA A 188 -1.94 -4.60 34.13
CA ALA A 188 -1.46 -4.49 32.76
C ALA A 188 -0.07 -3.86 32.68
N ALA A 189 0.16 -2.79 33.44
CA ALA A 189 1.46 -2.14 33.53
C ALA A 189 2.52 -3.06 34.16
N ASP A 190 2.15 -3.80 35.21
CA ASP A 190 3.01 -4.75 35.91
C ASP A 190 3.41 -5.91 34.99
N ALA A 191 2.47 -6.45 34.22
CA ALA A 191 2.74 -7.46 33.20
C ALA A 191 3.65 -6.90 32.08
N ALA A 192 3.43 -5.66 31.64
CA ALA A 192 4.25 -5.03 30.61
C ALA A 192 5.70 -4.75 31.10
N MET A 193 5.85 -4.34 32.35
CA MET A 193 7.15 -4.09 32.98
C MET A 193 7.91 -5.39 33.28
N GLY A 194 7.21 -6.40 33.79
CA GLY A 194 7.79 -7.65 34.29
C GLY A 194 8.38 -7.55 35.70
N PRO A 195 9.15 -8.58 36.11
CA PRO A 195 9.82 -8.62 37.42
C PRO A 195 10.82 -7.48 37.58
N SER A 196 10.88 -6.86 38.77
CA SER A 196 11.66 -5.65 39.04
C SER A 196 13.16 -5.83 38.78
N GLU A 197 13.69 -7.02 39.03
CA GLU A 197 15.08 -7.42 38.78
C GLU A 197 15.44 -7.49 37.29
N SER A 198 14.45 -7.55 36.40
CA SER A 198 14.62 -7.63 34.96
C SER A 198 14.42 -6.31 34.21
N ILE A 199 14.05 -5.25 34.94
CA ILE A 199 13.80 -3.92 34.37
C ILE A 199 15.13 -3.18 34.21
N THR A 200 15.42 -2.68 33.01
CA THR A 200 16.59 -1.82 32.79
C THR A 200 16.22 -0.45 32.22
N LEU A 201 17.13 0.52 32.42
CA LEU A 201 16.94 1.92 32.00
C LEU A 201 17.05 2.08 30.47
N GLU A 202 17.87 1.24 29.85
CA GLU A 202 18.13 1.28 28.42
C GLU A 202 17.09 0.47 27.63
N ALA A 203 16.91 0.83 26.36
CA ALA A 203 16.08 0.06 25.44
C ALA A 203 16.60 -1.39 25.30
N PRO A 204 15.74 -2.38 24.96
CA PRO A 204 16.20 -3.74 24.80
C PRO A 204 17.22 -3.82 23.66
N VAL A 205 18.27 -4.61 23.84
CA VAL A 205 19.30 -4.88 22.83
C VAL A 205 19.20 -6.34 22.43
N ARG A 206 19.24 -6.58 21.13
CA ARG A 206 19.27 -7.93 20.58
C ARG A 206 20.73 -8.41 20.52
N ASP A 207 21.02 -9.54 21.14
CA ASP A 207 22.36 -10.15 21.09
C ASP A 207 22.63 -10.82 19.72
N ALA A 208 23.81 -11.40 19.56
CA ALA A 208 24.23 -12.04 18.31
C ALA A 208 23.43 -13.31 17.99
N GLU A 209 22.89 -13.93 19.05
CA GLU A 209 22.06 -15.13 19.03
C GLU A 209 20.57 -14.80 18.76
N GLY A 210 20.22 -13.52 18.76
CA GLY A 210 18.87 -13.04 18.46
C GLY A 210 17.95 -12.93 19.68
N ASN A 211 18.46 -13.13 20.89
CA ASN A 211 17.73 -12.95 22.14
C ASN A 211 17.72 -11.47 22.55
N TRP A 212 16.67 -11.06 23.24
CA TRP A 212 16.53 -9.70 23.76
C TRP A 212 17.01 -9.62 25.20
N SER A 213 17.88 -8.64 25.49
CA SER A 213 18.34 -8.32 26.85
C SER A 213 18.07 -6.84 27.17
N GLY A 214 17.84 -6.51 28.44
CA GLY A 214 17.48 -5.15 28.87
C GLY A 214 16.00 -4.78 28.65
N GLY A 215 15.65 -3.49 28.82
CA GLY A 215 14.30 -2.97 28.66
C GLY A 215 13.28 -3.48 29.69
N LEU A 216 12.01 -3.51 29.25
CA LEU A 216 10.85 -4.09 29.94
C LEU A 216 10.50 -5.46 29.36
N ALA A 217 9.68 -6.24 30.08
CA ALA A 217 9.20 -7.54 29.59
C ALA A 217 8.47 -7.44 28.25
N ILE A 218 7.61 -6.44 28.06
CA ILE A 218 6.89 -6.22 26.79
C ILE A 218 7.84 -5.93 25.62
N GLU A 219 8.96 -5.26 25.90
CA GLU A 219 9.97 -4.90 24.89
C GLU A 219 10.86 -6.10 24.52
N ARG A 220 10.96 -7.11 25.41
CA ARG A 220 11.71 -8.37 25.22
C ARG A 220 10.89 -9.53 24.64
N GLY A 221 9.62 -9.30 24.30
CA GLY A 221 8.76 -10.34 23.74
C GLY A 221 9.27 -10.93 22.41
N ASP A 222 8.39 -11.58 21.65
CA ASP A 222 8.70 -12.24 20.37
C ASP A 222 9.13 -11.31 19.21
N GLY A 223 9.54 -10.07 19.50
CA GLY A 223 9.96 -9.06 18.53
C GLY A 223 8.82 -8.31 17.85
N ARG A 224 7.55 -8.50 18.27
CA ARG A 224 6.41 -7.75 17.74
C ARG A 224 6.25 -6.34 18.32
N CYS A 225 6.71 -6.11 19.55
CA CYS A 225 6.73 -4.78 20.17
C CYS A 225 7.83 -3.92 19.55
N LYS A 226 7.55 -3.31 18.40
CA LYS A 226 8.53 -2.47 17.69
C LYS A 226 8.29 -1.02 18.01
N PRO A 227 9.35 -0.26 18.32
CA PRO A 227 9.18 1.15 18.58
C PRO A 227 8.79 1.89 17.29
N VAL A 228 8.13 3.04 17.43
CA VAL A 228 7.73 3.91 16.32
C VAL A 228 8.96 4.39 15.53
N LYS A 229 10.10 4.56 16.21
CA LYS A 229 11.44 4.75 15.64
C LYS A 229 12.47 3.94 16.43
N GLU A 230 13.52 3.46 15.76
CA GLU A 230 14.53 2.55 16.33
C GLU A 230 15.21 3.07 17.61
N ASP A 231 15.27 4.39 17.79
CA ASP A 231 15.91 5.09 18.91
C ASP A 231 14.92 5.60 19.97
N THR A 232 13.67 5.14 19.94
CA THR A 232 12.61 5.59 20.86
C THR A 232 11.99 4.42 21.61
N ARG A 233 11.48 4.68 22.81
CA ARG A 233 10.65 3.73 23.57
C ARG A 233 9.17 4.13 23.52
N CYS A 234 8.70 4.38 22.31
CA CYS A 234 7.31 4.69 21.99
C CYS A 234 6.76 3.54 21.12
N TYR A 235 5.70 2.86 21.55
CA TYR A 235 5.18 1.66 20.89
C TYR A 235 3.71 1.86 20.54
N THR A 236 3.33 1.70 19.27
CA THR A 236 1.90 1.76 18.90
C THR A 236 1.24 0.43 19.26
N LEU A 237 0.27 0.48 20.17
CA LEU A 237 -0.40 -0.69 20.71
C LEU A 237 -1.71 -1.05 19.99
N ALA A 238 -2.34 -0.10 19.31
CA ALA A 238 -3.61 -0.33 18.63
C ALA A 238 -3.55 0.10 17.16
N ASN A 239 -4.52 0.89 16.67
CA ASN A 239 -4.53 1.29 15.27
C ASN A 239 -3.40 2.28 14.97
N SER A 240 -2.90 2.26 13.75
CA SER A 240 -2.00 3.31 13.25
C SER A 240 -2.53 3.87 11.94
N TYR A 241 -2.45 5.19 11.77
CA TYR A 241 -2.73 5.80 10.48
C TYR A 241 -1.48 5.75 9.59
N GLN A 242 -1.43 4.78 8.67
CA GLN A 242 -0.32 4.72 7.70
C GLN A 242 -0.54 5.76 6.59
N SER A 243 0.10 6.92 6.75
CA SER A 243 0.01 8.10 5.85
C SER A 243 0.24 7.81 4.36
N GLN A 244 0.92 6.73 4.01
CA GLN A 244 1.17 6.32 2.61
C GLN A 244 0.11 5.39 2.00
N LYS A 245 -0.87 4.90 2.77
CA LYS A 245 -1.91 3.99 2.26
C LYS A 245 -3.34 4.50 2.46
N GLY A 246 -3.58 5.46 3.37
CA GLY A 246 -4.94 5.95 3.64
C GLY A 246 -5.90 4.85 4.13
N ILE A 247 -5.34 3.77 4.70
CA ILE A 247 -6.08 2.61 5.20
C ILE A 247 -5.98 2.61 6.72
N TRP A 248 -7.10 2.33 7.37
CA TRP A 248 -7.14 1.98 8.78
C TRP A 248 -6.90 0.48 8.91
N SER A 249 -5.91 0.13 9.70
CA SER A 249 -5.69 -1.23 10.15
C SER A 249 -5.17 -1.17 11.58
N PRO A 250 -5.32 -2.27 12.35
CA PRO A 250 -4.46 -2.48 13.50
C PRO A 250 -3.01 -2.27 13.05
N ALA A 251 -2.19 -1.64 13.88
CA ALA A 251 -0.78 -1.48 13.56
C ALA A 251 -0.18 -2.86 13.32
N SER A 252 0.79 -3.01 12.40
CA SER A 252 1.51 -4.30 12.30
C SER A 252 2.21 -4.68 13.61
N GLN A 253 2.38 -3.70 14.50
CA GLN A 253 2.96 -3.81 15.83
C GLN A 253 1.92 -4.28 16.87
N SER A 254 0.62 -4.23 16.55
CA SER A 254 -0.47 -4.51 17.48
C SER A 254 -0.91 -5.99 17.53
N GLN A 255 -0.06 -6.94 17.15
CA GLN A 255 -0.38 -8.38 17.00
C GLN A 255 -0.12 -9.23 18.26
N TYR A 256 -0.33 -8.68 19.45
CA TYR A 256 0.08 -9.27 20.73
C TYR A 256 -1.10 -9.38 21.71
N CYS A 257 -1.32 -10.54 22.32
CA CYS A 257 -2.47 -10.75 23.24
C CYS A 257 -2.46 -9.81 24.46
N ALA A 258 -1.29 -9.39 24.95
CA ALA A 258 -1.19 -8.40 26.03
C ALA A 258 -1.76 -7.02 25.65
N LEU A 259 -1.96 -6.75 24.35
CA LEU A 259 -2.52 -5.48 23.87
C LEU A 259 -4.02 -5.39 24.05
N GLN A 260 -4.75 -6.51 23.96
CA GLN A 260 -6.18 -6.51 24.24
C GLN A 260 -6.40 -6.10 25.69
N TYR A 261 -5.67 -6.77 26.59
CA TYR A 261 -5.72 -6.50 28.02
C TYR A 261 -5.26 -5.07 28.34
N SER A 262 -4.19 -4.57 27.72
CA SER A 262 -3.72 -3.19 27.91
C SER A 262 -4.73 -2.15 27.38
N ALA A 263 -5.33 -2.39 26.21
CA ALA A 263 -6.32 -1.48 25.64
C ALA A 263 -7.59 -1.43 26.50
N SER A 264 -8.09 -2.59 26.93
CA SER A 264 -9.25 -2.68 27.82
C SER A 264 -8.98 -2.07 29.20
N ALA A 265 -7.77 -2.23 29.73
CA ALA A 265 -7.39 -1.65 31.02
C ALA A 265 -7.21 -0.12 30.96
N VAL A 266 -6.68 0.42 29.85
CA VAL A 266 -6.47 1.87 29.68
C VAL A 266 -7.76 2.60 29.31
N ALA A 267 -8.62 2.03 28.45
CA ALA A 267 -9.78 2.73 27.89
C ALA A 267 -10.77 3.36 28.90
N PRO A 268 -11.00 2.82 30.11
CA PRO A 268 -11.85 3.47 31.12
C PRO A 268 -11.37 4.86 31.56
N PHE A 269 -10.06 5.12 31.54
CA PHE A 269 -9.46 6.39 31.96
C PHE A 269 -9.83 7.57 31.07
N PRO A 270 -9.53 7.55 29.75
CA PRO A 270 -9.97 8.60 28.86
C PRO A 270 -11.50 8.71 28.83
N MET A 271 -12.24 7.60 28.94
CA MET A 271 -13.70 7.68 28.94
C MET A 271 -14.26 8.33 30.21
N ALA A 272 -13.66 8.10 31.38
CA ALA A 272 -13.99 8.85 32.60
C ALA A 272 -13.63 10.32 32.45
N ALA A 273 -12.49 10.63 31.82
CA ALA A 273 -12.10 12.00 31.55
C ALA A 273 -13.04 12.72 30.59
N MET A 274 -13.55 12.03 29.58
CA MET A 274 -14.54 12.53 28.62
C MET A 274 -15.88 12.86 29.30
N GLN A 275 -16.24 12.22 30.41
CA GLN A 275 -17.45 12.58 31.17
C GLN A 275 -17.37 13.96 31.83
N GLN A 276 -16.16 14.54 31.96
CA GLN A 276 -16.01 15.88 32.51
C GLN A 276 -16.23 16.99 31.48
N MET A 277 -16.16 16.66 30.19
CA MET A 277 -16.26 17.66 29.13
C MET A 277 -17.70 18.15 28.95
N PRO A 278 -17.92 19.31 28.31
CA PRO A 278 -19.27 19.79 28.00
C PRO A 278 -20.06 18.74 27.21
N GLU A 279 -21.32 18.51 27.57
CA GLU A 279 -22.14 17.46 26.96
C GLU A 279 -22.27 17.62 25.44
N SER A 280 -22.38 18.87 24.96
CA SER A 280 -22.41 19.19 23.53
C SER A 280 -21.14 18.70 22.82
N THR A 281 -19.97 19.02 23.35
CA THR A 281 -18.67 18.60 22.80
C THR A 281 -18.53 17.07 22.82
N ARG A 282 -18.97 16.42 23.91
CA ARG A 282 -18.96 14.96 24.01
C ARG A 282 -19.84 14.32 22.93
N LYS A 283 -21.06 14.83 22.77
CA LYS A 283 -22.02 14.37 21.76
C LYS A 283 -21.46 14.55 20.34
N ASP A 284 -20.82 15.68 20.06
CA ASP A 284 -20.20 15.94 18.75
C ASP A 284 -19.09 14.91 18.44
N ILE A 285 -18.28 14.56 19.43
CA ILE A 285 -17.23 13.53 19.31
C ILE A 285 -17.85 12.15 19.09
N GLU A 286 -18.88 11.79 19.85
CA GLU A 286 -19.62 10.53 19.72
C GLU A 286 -20.28 10.40 18.33
N ASP A 287 -20.99 11.43 17.87
CA ASP A 287 -21.63 11.47 16.56
C ASP A 287 -20.58 11.43 15.43
N HIS A 288 -19.46 12.15 15.58
CA HIS A 288 -18.37 12.11 14.61
C HIS A 288 -17.74 10.71 14.50
N THR A 289 -17.45 10.06 15.63
CA THR A 289 -16.95 8.67 15.67
C THR A 289 -17.93 7.70 15.05
N SER A 290 -19.22 7.84 15.39
CA SER A 290 -20.27 7.01 14.82
C SER A 290 -20.38 7.21 13.31
N MET A 291 -20.28 8.45 12.82
CA MET A 291 -20.37 8.79 11.41
C MET A 291 -19.20 8.22 10.60
N LEU A 292 -17.98 8.27 11.15
CA LEU A 292 -16.78 7.73 10.50
C LEU A 292 -16.58 6.22 10.71
N ASN A 293 -17.48 5.57 11.46
CA ASN A 293 -17.36 4.17 11.88
C ASN A 293 -15.98 3.87 12.52
N ILE A 294 -15.56 4.72 13.47
CA ILE A 294 -14.29 4.55 14.15
C ILE A 294 -14.36 3.32 15.09
N PRO A 295 -13.43 2.35 15.02
CA PRO A 295 -13.34 1.23 15.97
C PRO A 295 -13.23 1.68 17.43
N ALA A 296 -14.07 1.11 18.29
CA ALA A 296 -14.03 1.33 19.73
C ALA A 296 -13.01 0.39 20.38
N LEU A 297 -11.82 0.92 20.66
CA LEU A 297 -10.70 0.15 21.20
C LEU A 297 -10.87 -0.14 22.69
N GLY A 298 -10.63 -1.40 23.08
CA GLY A 298 -10.58 -1.88 24.47
C GLY A 298 -11.92 -1.90 25.23
N LEU A 299 -12.78 -0.91 25.01
CA LEU A 299 -14.06 -0.72 25.67
C LEU A 299 -15.15 -0.41 24.62
N PRO A 300 -16.32 -1.09 24.62
CA PRO A 300 -17.41 -0.82 23.68
C PRO A 300 -17.90 0.63 23.64
N GLY A 301 -17.76 1.34 24.76
CA GLY A 301 -18.09 2.77 24.90
C GLY A 301 -16.98 3.73 24.49
N ASN A 302 -15.82 3.25 24.01
CA ASN A 302 -14.74 4.14 23.58
C ASN A 302 -15.09 4.82 22.26
N THR A 303 -15.62 6.03 22.36
CA THR A 303 -15.99 6.87 21.22
C THR A 303 -14.96 7.95 20.91
N ALA A 304 -13.91 8.10 21.72
CA ALA A 304 -13.02 9.24 21.60
C ALA A 304 -11.66 8.87 20.99
N HIS A 305 -11.11 7.70 21.32
CA HIS A 305 -9.71 7.37 21.04
C HIS A 305 -9.61 6.10 20.20
N ASN A 306 -9.08 6.27 18.99
CA ASN A 306 -8.98 5.20 18.00
C ASN A 306 -7.56 4.64 17.89
N THR A 307 -6.61 5.20 18.63
CA THR A 307 -5.18 4.83 18.63
C THR A 307 -4.70 4.75 20.08
N LEU A 308 -3.75 3.87 20.35
CA LEU A 308 -3.11 3.74 21.66
C LEU A 308 -1.60 3.64 21.46
N GLN A 309 -0.84 4.45 22.19
CA GLN A 309 0.62 4.42 22.21
C GLN A 309 1.13 4.20 23.64
N LEU A 310 2.13 3.35 23.81
CA LEU A 310 2.86 3.15 25.06
C LEU A 310 4.17 3.92 25.01
N ASN A 311 4.37 4.84 25.96
CA ASN A 311 5.59 5.61 26.13
C ASN A 311 6.30 5.15 27.39
N VAL A 312 7.53 4.67 27.25
CA VAL A 312 8.34 4.18 28.37
C VAL A 312 9.48 5.15 28.63
N ALA A 313 9.51 5.75 29.82
CA ALA A 313 10.50 6.75 30.20
C ALA A 313 11.19 6.36 31.52
N PRO A 314 12.52 6.18 31.54
CA PRO A 314 13.24 5.92 32.78
C PRO A 314 13.26 7.17 33.68
N ALA A 315 13.18 6.97 35.01
CA ALA A 315 13.38 8.05 35.97
C ALA A 315 14.83 8.55 35.93
N GLN A 316 15.01 9.87 35.88
CA GLN A 316 16.32 10.51 35.73
C GLN A 316 16.93 10.86 37.09
N ARG A 317 18.25 10.87 37.18
CA ARG A 317 18.95 11.36 38.39
C ARG A 317 18.69 12.86 38.55
N TYR A 318 18.54 13.31 39.79
CA TYR A 318 18.51 14.74 40.08
C TYR A 318 19.76 15.43 39.51
N GLY A 319 19.57 16.55 38.81
CA GLY A 319 20.67 17.27 38.14
C GLY A 319 21.16 16.66 36.81
N SER A 320 20.55 15.59 36.33
CA SER A 320 20.84 15.03 35.00
C SER A 320 20.41 15.99 33.89
N GLU A 321 21.25 16.18 32.88
CA GLU A 321 20.89 16.91 31.64
C GLU A 321 19.98 16.09 30.70
N LYS A 322 19.74 14.81 31.02
CA LYS A 322 18.85 13.95 30.22
C LYS A 322 17.39 14.40 30.36
N THR A 323 16.74 14.58 29.22
CA THR A 323 15.33 14.94 29.07
C THR A 323 14.51 13.71 28.66
N LEU A 324 13.18 13.83 28.62
CA LEU A 324 12.33 12.77 28.03
C LEU A 324 12.65 12.53 26.55
N ALA A 325 13.21 13.50 25.83
CA ALA A 325 13.60 13.33 24.44
C ALA A 325 14.72 12.29 24.26
N ASN A 326 15.49 12.01 25.31
CA ASN A 326 16.53 10.98 25.27
C ASN A 326 15.95 9.55 25.21
N SER A 327 14.74 9.31 25.73
CA SER A 327 14.10 7.98 25.71
C SER A 327 12.94 7.89 24.74
N LEU A 328 12.18 8.98 24.56
CA LEU A 328 10.99 9.03 23.71
C LEU A 328 11.27 9.72 22.35
N GLY A 329 12.51 10.17 22.11
CA GLY A 329 12.89 10.91 20.92
C GLY A 329 12.07 12.19 20.76
N PHE A 330 11.52 12.40 19.55
CA PHE A 330 10.68 13.56 19.26
C PHE A 330 9.46 13.69 20.19
N TYR A 331 8.88 12.57 20.63
CA TYR A 331 7.70 12.54 21.50
C TYR A 331 8.00 12.98 22.94
N GLY A 332 9.26 12.94 23.35
CA GLY A 332 9.69 13.44 24.66
C GLY A 332 10.07 14.92 24.66
N GLY A 333 10.19 15.52 23.47
CA GLY A 333 10.53 16.94 23.31
C GLY A 333 9.30 17.83 23.15
N ASN A 334 9.54 19.12 22.91
CA ASN A 334 8.48 20.07 22.58
C ASN A 334 7.98 19.81 21.15
N HIS A 335 6.78 19.28 21.00
CA HIS A 335 6.19 18.92 19.70
C HIS A 335 4.69 19.15 19.67
N ASN A 336 4.11 19.12 18.45
CA ASN A 336 2.67 19.09 18.27
C ASN A 336 2.24 17.97 17.32
N ASP A 337 1.03 17.48 17.54
CA ASP A 337 0.40 16.45 16.73
C ASP A 337 -0.43 17.10 15.63
N ASN A 338 0.26 17.64 14.62
CA ASN A 338 -0.35 18.40 13.53
C ASN A 338 -1.32 17.62 12.62
N LYS A 339 -1.60 16.36 12.97
CA LYS A 339 -2.56 15.46 12.29
C LYS A 339 -3.79 15.17 13.14
N ASP A 340 -3.84 15.66 14.37
CA ASP A 340 -5.02 15.51 15.20
C ASP A 340 -6.18 16.37 14.67
N SER A 341 -7.38 15.87 14.90
CA SER A 341 -8.58 16.68 14.64
C SER A 341 -8.61 17.85 15.62
N PRO A 342 -8.99 19.07 15.19
CA PRO A 342 -9.23 20.18 16.11
C PRO A 342 -10.28 19.87 17.19
N ALA A 343 -11.20 18.94 16.91
CA ALA A 343 -12.27 18.53 17.81
C ALA A 343 -11.90 17.32 18.69
N ARG A 344 -10.65 16.86 18.67
CA ARG A 344 -10.20 15.70 19.44
C ARG A 344 -9.14 16.10 20.44
N PHE A 345 -9.16 15.41 21.58
CA PHE A 345 -8.23 15.64 22.68
C PHE A 345 -7.44 14.35 22.91
N PRO A 346 -6.17 14.28 22.49
CA PRO A 346 -5.26 13.27 23.03
C PRO A 346 -5.38 13.17 24.54
N ASN A 347 -5.33 11.93 25.01
CA ASN A 347 -5.32 11.61 26.42
C ASN A 347 -3.97 10.99 26.76
N MET A 348 -3.40 11.34 27.90
CA MET A 348 -2.22 10.70 28.44
C MET A 348 -2.53 10.23 29.86
N VAL A 349 -2.47 8.90 30.07
CA VAL A 349 -2.63 8.24 31.36
C VAL A 349 -1.25 7.89 31.91
N MET A 350 -0.99 8.28 33.15
CA MET A 350 0.24 7.96 33.85
C MET A 350 0.08 6.66 34.65
N CYS A 351 0.94 5.66 34.45
CA CYS A 351 1.01 4.48 35.29
C CYS A 351 2.47 4.14 35.63
N SER A 352 2.90 4.44 36.86
CA SER A 352 4.32 4.37 37.23
C SER A 352 4.54 3.52 38.47
N ARG A 353 5.54 2.63 38.44
CA ARG A 353 6.03 1.88 39.60
C ARG A 353 7.20 2.62 40.24
N LEU A 354 6.93 3.78 40.83
CA LEU A 354 7.94 4.67 41.40
C LEU A 354 7.64 4.92 42.88
N PRO A 355 8.66 4.95 43.76
CA PRO A 355 8.46 5.34 45.15
C PRO A 355 7.90 6.76 45.25
N ASP A 356 7.09 7.01 46.28
CA ASP A 356 6.50 8.34 46.55
C ASP A 356 7.55 9.43 46.84
N THR A 357 8.80 9.02 47.12
CA THR A 357 9.92 9.94 47.32
C THR A 357 10.42 10.61 46.03
N TYR A 358 10.01 10.11 44.85
CA TYR A 358 10.41 10.67 43.56
C TYR A 358 9.59 11.91 43.22
N THR A 359 10.20 12.87 42.52
CA THR A 359 9.46 14.07 42.08
C THR A 359 8.38 13.67 41.09
N LEU A 360 7.18 14.24 41.21
CA LEU A 360 6.08 13.99 40.28
C LEU A 360 6.44 14.45 38.84
N SER A 361 5.88 13.77 37.84
CA SER A 361 6.09 14.15 36.43
C SER A 361 5.33 15.42 36.12
N LYS A 362 5.85 16.26 35.22
CA LYS A 362 5.17 17.46 34.75
C LYS A 362 4.91 17.40 33.25
N PHE A 363 3.71 17.75 32.83
CA PHE A 363 3.33 17.84 31.42
C PHE A 363 2.95 19.28 31.07
N HIS A 364 3.67 19.86 30.12
CA HIS A 364 3.60 21.28 29.79
C HIS A 364 2.85 21.50 28.49
N ILE A 365 2.08 22.60 28.43
CA ILE A 365 1.51 23.15 27.19
C ILE A 365 2.04 24.58 27.05
N PRO A 366 3.23 24.78 26.46
CA PRO A 366 3.96 26.04 26.51
C PRO A 366 3.17 27.25 26.01
N ARG A 367 2.37 27.11 24.95
CA ARG A 367 1.53 28.19 24.42
C ARG A 367 0.56 28.79 25.41
N LEU A 368 0.06 27.97 26.34
CA LEU A 368 -0.88 28.40 27.37
C LEU A 368 -0.15 28.85 28.64
N GLY A 369 1.17 28.64 28.74
CA GLY A 369 1.93 28.92 29.95
C GLY A 369 1.40 28.13 31.14
N ILE A 370 1.04 26.86 30.93
CA ILE A 370 0.48 25.96 31.95
C ILE A 370 1.23 24.64 31.99
N TYR A 371 1.07 23.91 33.10
CA TYR A 371 1.46 22.51 33.21
C TYR A 371 0.53 21.72 34.13
N PHE A 372 0.52 20.40 33.96
CA PHE A 372 -0.10 19.44 34.85
C PHE A 372 0.97 18.70 35.65
N THR A 373 0.74 18.52 36.95
CA THR A 373 1.52 17.59 37.78
C THR A 373 0.82 16.24 37.76
N LEU A 374 1.50 15.20 37.27
CA LEU A 374 0.91 13.88 37.03
C LEU A 374 1.31 12.86 38.10
N ARG A 375 0.32 12.41 38.85
CA ARG A 375 0.40 11.28 39.78
C ARG A 375 0.09 9.97 39.07
N ASN A 376 0.25 8.86 39.79
CA ASN A 376 -0.16 7.57 39.28
C ASN A 376 -1.67 7.57 39.03
N PHE A 377 -2.11 7.06 37.88
CA PHE A 377 -3.50 7.02 37.42
C PHE A 377 -4.13 8.36 37.02
N ASP A 378 -3.38 9.46 37.04
CA ASP A 378 -3.87 10.72 36.49
C ASP A 378 -3.95 10.66 34.96
N SER A 379 -4.95 11.32 34.41
CA SER A 379 -5.26 11.33 32.99
C SER A 379 -5.37 12.77 32.47
N ALA A 380 -4.37 13.20 31.70
CA ALA A 380 -4.31 14.54 31.12
C ALA A 380 -4.89 14.54 29.70
N ASN A 381 -5.85 15.42 29.46
CA ASN A 381 -6.45 15.63 28.14
C ASN A 381 -6.05 17.00 27.63
N PHE A 382 -5.69 17.10 26.36
CA PHE A 382 -5.22 18.34 25.78
C PHE A 382 -5.46 18.37 24.28
N CYS A 383 -5.49 19.54 23.68
CA CYS A 383 -5.49 19.69 22.23
C CYS A 383 -4.10 19.41 21.67
N GLY A 384 -3.92 18.31 20.94
CA GLY A 384 -2.63 17.92 20.34
C GLY A 384 -2.08 18.91 19.31
N LEU A 385 -2.90 19.84 18.83
CA LEU A 385 -2.47 20.92 17.93
C LEU A 385 -1.59 21.96 18.62
N ASN A 386 -1.69 22.08 19.95
CA ASN A 386 -0.77 22.87 20.75
C ASN A 386 0.54 22.11 20.91
N TYR A 387 1.65 22.84 20.92
CA TYR A 387 2.91 22.26 21.33
C TYR A 387 2.81 21.83 22.79
N HIS A 388 3.40 20.67 23.08
CA HIS A 388 3.39 20.07 24.39
C HIS A 388 4.64 19.18 24.57
N GLY A 389 4.89 18.80 25.81
CA GLY A 389 6.01 17.94 26.19
C GLY A 389 6.05 17.73 27.70
N GLY A 390 6.97 16.91 28.20
CA GLY A 390 7.04 16.58 29.61
C GLY A 390 8.44 16.64 30.20
N ILE A 391 8.48 16.62 31.53
CA ILE A 391 9.70 16.48 32.33
C ILE A 391 9.66 15.10 33.00
N PRO A 392 10.76 14.31 32.94
CA PRO A 392 10.79 13.00 33.58
C PRO A 392 10.75 13.12 35.11
N ARG A 393 10.32 12.06 35.80
CA ARG A 393 10.49 11.98 37.26
C ARG A 393 11.97 11.99 37.64
N LEU A 394 12.32 12.73 38.68
CA LEU A 394 13.66 12.79 39.24
C LEU A 394 13.76 11.93 40.50
N ARG A 395 14.89 11.24 40.65
CA ARG A 395 15.24 10.51 41.88
C ARG A 395 15.60 11.49 43.00
N PRO A 396 15.37 11.14 44.28
CA PRO A 396 15.92 11.89 45.41
C PRO A 396 17.45 12.04 45.31
N ARG A 397 18.00 13.12 45.88
CA ARG A 397 19.45 13.41 45.85
C ARG A 397 20.33 12.38 46.60
N MET A 398 19.77 11.51 47.45
CA MET A 398 20.50 10.78 48.51
C MET A 398 20.29 9.25 48.54
N GLY A 399 20.14 8.55 47.40
CA GLY A 399 20.05 7.08 47.44
C GLY A 399 20.39 6.36 46.13
N ASP A 400 21.33 5.42 46.19
CA ASP A 400 21.79 4.55 45.09
C ASP A 400 20.82 3.37 44.83
N GLY A 401 19.51 3.64 44.77
CA GLY A 401 18.49 2.64 44.47
C GLY A 401 18.42 2.28 42.98
N LEU A 402 18.05 1.02 42.72
CA LEU A 402 17.85 0.32 41.43
C LEU A 402 17.14 1.13 40.33
N GLY A 403 17.21 0.66 39.08
CA GLY A 403 16.60 1.33 37.92
C GLY A 403 15.07 1.32 38.00
N HIS A 404 14.44 2.49 38.17
CA HIS A 404 12.99 2.64 38.15
C HIS A 404 12.49 3.26 36.84
N VAL A 405 11.36 2.76 36.30
CA VAL A 405 10.81 3.15 34.99
C VAL A 405 9.38 3.68 35.13
N VAL A 406 9.06 4.71 34.34
CA VAL A 406 7.73 5.32 34.22
C VAL A 406 7.07 4.76 32.95
N VAL A 407 5.82 4.32 33.04
CA VAL A 407 5.03 3.91 31.88
C VAL A 407 3.90 4.92 31.68
N GLY A 408 3.79 5.49 30.49
CA GLY A 408 2.67 6.36 30.11
C GLY A 408 1.93 5.75 28.93
N ALA A 409 0.63 5.59 29.03
CA ALA A 409 -0.21 5.19 27.90
C ALA A 409 -0.91 6.42 27.34
N MET A 410 -0.82 6.63 26.02
CA MET A 410 -1.40 7.78 25.34
C MET A 410 -2.42 7.31 24.29
N PRO A 411 -3.72 7.30 24.64
CA PRO A 411 -4.79 7.18 23.65
C PRO A 411 -4.88 8.44 22.78
N THR A 412 -4.68 8.32 21.47
CA THR A 412 -4.78 9.44 20.52
C THR A 412 -5.96 9.28 19.58
N ALA A 413 -6.37 10.40 18.97
CA ALA A 413 -7.57 10.49 18.15
C ALA A 413 -7.28 11.28 16.86
N THR A 414 -6.98 10.56 15.78
CA THR A 414 -6.63 11.15 14.48
C THR A 414 -7.84 11.25 13.56
N ASP A 415 -8.01 12.37 12.84
CA ASP A 415 -9.08 12.56 11.85
C ASP A 415 -8.71 11.95 10.49
N PRO A 416 -9.44 10.96 9.97
CA PRO A 416 -9.29 10.53 8.58
C PRO A 416 -10.24 11.31 7.67
N VAL A 417 -9.70 11.95 6.64
CA VAL A 417 -10.49 12.09 5.40
C VAL A 417 -10.68 10.68 4.85
N LEU A 418 -11.87 10.11 5.05
CA LEU A 418 -12.31 8.82 4.51
C LEU A 418 -12.14 8.84 2.98
N LYS A 419 -11.01 8.31 2.49
CA LYS A 419 -10.84 7.95 1.08
C LYS A 419 -11.17 6.48 0.95
N ILE A 420 -12.36 6.18 0.48
CA ILE A 420 -12.74 4.82 0.09
C ILE A 420 -11.70 4.36 -0.95
N CYS A 421 -10.93 3.33 -0.62
CA CYS A 421 -9.78 2.89 -1.41
C CYS A 421 -10.25 1.91 -2.50
N GLU A 422 -10.16 2.32 -3.77
CA GLU A 422 -10.72 1.65 -4.97
C GLU A 422 -10.05 0.33 -5.41
N SER A 423 -9.27 -0.37 -4.58
CA SER A 423 -8.73 -1.67 -5.01
C SER A 423 -8.55 -2.66 -3.87
N ARG A 424 -9.52 -3.55 -3.68
CA ARG A 424 -9.43 -4.65 -2.71
C ARG A 424 -9.65 -6.05 -3.28
N LEU A 425 -9.91 -6.22 -4.58
CA LEU A 425 -10.22 -7.55 -5.13
C LEU A 425 -9.01 -8.45 -5.46
N THR A 426 -7.75 -8.00 -5.34
CA THR A 426 -6.60 -8.76 -5.89
C THR A 426 -5.43 -9.06 -4.95
N ARG A 427 -5.58 -9.01 -3.61
CA ARG A 427 -4.50 -9.44 -2.70
C ARG A 427 -5.00 -10.31 -1.54
N ALA A 428 -5.00 -11.62 -1.76
CA ALA A 428 -5.28 -12.65 -0.76
C ALA A 428 -4.10 -12.93 0.21
N SER A 429 -2.97 -12.23 0.07
CA SER A 429 -1.84 -12.37 0.99
C SER A 429 -1.29 -11.01 1.40
N THR A 430 -1.70 -10.54 2.58
CA THR A 430 -0.96 -9.48 3.26
C THR A 430 -0.52 -9.99 4.62
N THR A 431 0.77 -9.93 4.90
CA THR A 431 1.38 -10.03 6.24
C THR A 431 1.05 -8.82 7.13
N GLN A 432 0.05 -8.02 6.76
CA GLN A 432 -0.36 -6.81 7.47
C GLN A 432 -1.63 -7.09 8.25
N ALA A 433 -1.66 -6.66 9.51
CA ALA A 433 -2.83 -6.79 10.34
C ALA A 433 -4.05 -6.12 9.65
N ASN A 434 -5.22 -6.72 9.77
CA ASN A 434 -6.46 -6.17 9.23
C ASN A 434 -7.61 -6.39 10.23
N PHE A 435 -8.61 -5.52 10.21
CA PHE A 435 -9.69 -5.61 11.20
C PHE A 435 -10.56 -6.86 11.07
N ALA A 436 -10.61 -7.54 9.92
CA ALA A 436 -11.39 -8.77 9.81
C ALA A 436 -10.77 -9.92 10.60
N VAL A 437 -9.44 -9.99 10.65
CA VAL A 437 -8.68 -11.08 11.28
C VAL A 437 -8.12 -10.69 12.65
N ASP A 438 -7.67 -9.46 12.82
CA ASP A 438 -6.98 -8.99 14.03
C ASP A 438 -7.82 -8.00 14.86
N GLY A 439 -9.02 -7.66 14.39
CA GLY A 439 -9.90 -6.68 15.03
C GLY A 439 -10.29 -7.08 16.45
N GLN A 440 -10.58 -8.36 16.68
CA GLN A 440 -10.93 -8.90 18.00
C GLN A 440 -9.78 -8.85 19.01
N VAL A 441 -8.54 -8.61 18.57
CA VAL A 441 -7.38 -8.45 19.48
C VAL A 441 -7.33 -7.05 20.09
N VAL A 442 -7.92 -6.05 19.45
CA VAL A 442 -7.83 -4.64 19.89
C VAL A 442 -9.20 -4.03 20.24
N MET A 443 -10.28 -4.70 19.88
CA MET A 443 -11.65 -4.34 20.22
C MET A 443 -12.27 -5.45 21.06
N ASP A 444 -13.20 -5.06 21.93
CA ASP A 444 -14.15 -6.02 22.48
C ASP A 444 -14.92 -6.73 21.35
N VAL A 445 -15.31 -7.99 21.55
CA VAL A 445 -15.98 -8.82 20.52
C VAL A 445 -17.23 -8.12 19.98
N ARG A 446 -18.05 -7.51 20.86
CA ARG A 446 -19.25 -6.78 20.43
C ARG A 446 -18.89 -5.54 19.63
N ALA A 447 -17.88 -4.79 20.07
CA ALA A 447 -17.39 -3.61 19.35
C ALA A 447 -16.85 -3.98 17.96
N HIS A 448 -16.14 -5.10 17.85
CA HIS A 448 -15.63 -5.64 16.60
C HIS A 448 -16.75 -6.03 15.63
N VAL A 449 -17.75 -6.76 16.11
CA VAL A 449 -18.92 -7.16 15.31
C VAL A 449 -19.68 -5.92 14.81
N ILE A 450 -19.94 -4.93 15.67
CA ILE A 450 -20.61 -3.68 15.29
C ILE A 450 -19.80 -2.92 14.23
N PHE A 451 -18.48 -2.82 14.43
CA PHE A 451 -17.58 -2.18 13.48
C PHE A 451 -17.61 -2.88 12.12
N MET A 452 -17.51 -4.20 12.08
CA MET A 452 -17.53 -4.99 10.85
C MET A 452 -18.89 -4.88 10.14
N ALA A 453 -20.00 -5.00 10.86
CA ALA A 453 -21.34 -4.84 10.30
C ALA A 453 -21.52 -3.46 9.64
N ARG A 454 -21.05 -2.40 10.30
CA ARG A 454 -21.07 -1.04 9.74
C ARG A 454 -20.13 -0.89 8.54
N MET A 455 -18.95 -1.52 8.55
CA MET A 455 -18.04 -1.54 7.40
C MET A 455 -18.68 -2.23 6.19
N PHE A 456 -19.36 -3.35 6.39
CA PHE A 456 -20.12 -4.02 5.34
C PHE A 456 -21.25 -3.14 4.81
N LEU A 457 -22.00 -2.48 5.69
CA LEU A 457 -23.06 -1.56 5.27
C LEU A 457 -22.51 -0.37 4.46
N LEU A 458 -21.40 0.23 4.88
CA LEU A 458 -20.74 1.31 4.14
C LEU A 458 -20.23 0.84 2.78
N LEU A 459 -19.70 -0.38 2.70
CA LEU A 459 -19.29 -0.99 1.43
C LEU A 459 -20.49 -1.20 0.50
N LEU A 460 -21.60 -1.73 1.04
CA LEU A 460 -22.85 -1.89 0.28
C LEU A 460 -23.36 -0.54 -0.23
N ILE A 461 -23.40 0.49 0.61
CA ILE A 461 -23.78 1.86 0.20
C ILE A 461 -22.85 2.38 -0.89
N PHE A 462 -21.53 2.18 -0.73
CA PHE A 462 -20.56 2.60 -1.75
C PHE A 462 -20.82 1.89 -3.08
N LEU A 463 -21.01 0.57 -3.07
CA LEU A 463 -21.31 -0.24 -4.26
C LEU A 463 -22.64 0.17 -4.90
N SER A 464 -23.69 0.40 -4.11
CA SER A 464 -24.96 0.95 -4.60
C SER A 464 -24.77 2.32 -5.24
N ASN A 465 -23.92 3.16 -4.65
CA ASN A 465 -23.52 4.46 -5.21
C ASN A 465 -22.53 4.34 -6.39
N GLN A 466 -22.14 3.13 -6.81
CA GLN A 466 -21.42 2.90 -8.07
C GLN A 466 -22.33 2.38 -9.20
N LEU A 467 -23.62 2.11 -8.93
CA LEU A 467 -24.54 1.65 -9.98
C LEU A 467 -24.84 2.76 -11.01
N PRO A 468 -25.06 2.46 -12.29
CA PRO A 468 -25.48 3.43 -13.31
C PRO A 468 -26.68 4.31 -12.89
N PRO A 469 -26.78 5.59 -13.32
CA PRO A 469 -27.89 6.48 -12.95
C PRO A 469 -29.30 5.94 -13.26
N LEU A 470 -29.44 5.15 -14.32
CA LEU A 470 -30.68 4.43 -14.67
C LEU A 470 -31.10 3.42 -13.59
N LEU A 471 -30.12 2.78 -12.95
CA LEU A 471 -30.28 1.92 -11.77
C LEU A 471 -30.32 2.70 -10.45
N ARG A 472 -30.34 4.04 -10.48
CA ARG A 472 -30.59 4.89 -9.29
C ARG A 472 -31.95 5.56 -9.33
N LEU A 473 -32.50 5.82 -10.52
CA LEU A 473 -33.77 6.53 -10.72
C LEU A 473 -35.01 5.63 -10.56
N SER A 474 -34.93 4.33 -10.89
CA SER A 474 -36.00 3.37 -10.60
C SER A 474 -36.08 3.02 -9.10
N HIS A 475 -35.00 3.26 -8.37
CA HIS A 475 -34.93 3.02 -6.93
C HIS A 475 -35.54 4.20 -6.17
N ARG A 476 -36.80 4.05 -5.73
CA ARG A 476 -37.35 4.78 -4.58
C ARG A 476 -36.72 4.31 -3.24
N PHE A 477 -35.43 3.97 -3.25
CA PHE A 477 -34.60 3.75 -2.08
C PHE A 477 -33.76 5.00 -1.80
N ARG A 478 -34.42 6.16 -1.66
CA ARG A 478 -33.98 7.11 -0.64
C ARG A 478 -34.78 6.76 0.61
N PRO A 479 -34.26 5.96 1.56
CA PRO A 479 -34.89 5.92 2.86
C PRO A 479 -34.89 7.36 3.36
N PRO A 480 -36.03 7.92 3.81
CA PRO A 480 -36.01 9.16 4.57
C PRO A 480 -34.98 9.01 5.69
N ALA A 481 -34.30 10.09 6.08
CA ALA A 481 -33.30 10.06 7.16
C ALA A 481 -33.81 9.35 8.44
N GLU A 482 -35.13 9.28 8.64
CA GLU A 482 -35.83 8.54 9.70
C GLU A 482 -35.70 7.00 9.60
N ARG A 483 -35.69 6.39 8.40
CA ARG A 483 -35.49 4.93 8.24
C ARG A 483 -34.06 4.49 8.52
N PHE A 484 -33.09 5.36 8.24
CA PHE A 484 -31.70 5.18 8.70
C PHE A 484 -31.60 5.22 10.22
N PHE A 485 -32.42 6.05 10.88
CA PHE A 485 -32.51 6.11 12.33
C PHE A 485 -33.06 4.83 12.93
N LEU A 486 -34.01 4.16 12.26
CA LEU A 486 -34.59 2.88 12.70
C LEU A 486 -33.60 1.71 12.54
N LEU A 487 -32.87 1.60 11.42
CA LEU A 487 -31.82 0.58 11.27
C LEU A 487 -30.64 0.84 12.22
N ARG A 488 -30.29 2.11 12.46
CA ARG A 488 -29.31 2.54 13.47
C ARG A 488 -29.75 2.17 14.88
N ARG A 489 -31.04 2.39 15.21
CA ARG A 489 -31.61 2.01 16.51
C ARG A 489 -31.67 0.49 16.67
N TRP A 490 -31.99 -0.25 15.61
CA TRP A 490 -32.02 -1.72 15.58
C TRP A 490 -30.64 -2.36 15.74
N ALA A 491 -29.61 -1.85 15.06
CA ALA A 491 -28.23 -2.31 15.24
C ALA A 491 -27.66 -1.95 16.63
N ASN A 492 -28.10 -0.85 17.22
CA ASN A 492 -27.69 -0.42 18.56
C ASN A 492 -28.54 -1.03 19.69
N SER A 493 -29.72 -1.62 19.42
CA SER A 493 -30.68 -2.06 20.44
C SER A 493 -30.38 -3.43 21.06
N GLY A 494 -29.29 -4.11 20.70
CA GLY A 494 -28.93 -5.44 21.26
C GLY A 494 -29.76 -6.62 20.75
N VAL A 495 -30.96 -6.36 20.19
CA VAL A 495 -31.94 -7.36 19.69
C VAL A 495 -31.37 -8.39 18.68
N PHE A 496 -30.32 -8.03 17.93
CA PHE A 496 -29.68 -8.96 16.99
C PHE A 496 -28.88 -10.08 17.70
N HIS A 497 -28.44 -9.85 18.94
CA HIS A 497 -27.53 -10.76 19.65
C HIS A 497 -28.27 -11.77 20.53
N ASP A 498 -29.33 -11.33 21.22
CA ASP A 498 -30.09 -12.18 22.16
C ASP A 498 -30.82 -13.36 21.48
N LYS A 499 -30.89 -13.37 20.14
CA LYS A 499 -31.57 -14.43 19.37
C LYS A 499 -30.67 -15.28 18.47
N PHE A 500 -29.41 -14.90 18.25
CA PHE A 500 -28.51 -15.61 17.31
C PHE A 500 -27.34 -16.33 17.98
N PHE A 501 -27.05 -16.04 19.26
CA PHE A 501 -25.93 -16.61 19.98
C PHE A 501 -26.35 -17.00 21.40
N GLU A 502 -27.27 -17.95 21.53
CA GLU A 502 -27.36 -18.73 22.78
C GLU A 502 -26.25 -19.76 22.77
N VAL A 503 -25.23 -19.49 23.58
CA VAL A 503 -24.25 -20.49 24.00
C VAL A 503 -24.80 -21.16 25.25
N ASP A 504 -24.73 -22.49 25.29
CA ASP A 504 -25.11 -23.22 26.49
C ASP A 504 -24.12 -23.00 27.64
N GLU A 505 -24.38 -23.66 28.78
CA GLU A 505 -23.55 -23.62 29.98
C GLU A 505 -22.13 -24.19 29.79
N HIS A 506 -21.81 -24.72 28.60
CA HIS A 506 -20.50 -25.22 28.21
C HIS A 506 -19.82 -24.38 27.12
N GLY A 507 -20.49 -23.34 26.59
CA GLY A 507 -19.94 -22.45 25.58
C GLY A 507 -20.13 -22.93 24.15
N ASP A 508 -21.01 -23.91 23.91
CA ASP A 508 -21.31 -24.43 22.57
C ASP A 508 -22.57 -23.77 21.97
N LEU A 509 -22.53 -23.53 20.66
CA LEU A 509 -23.61 -22.91 19.88
C LEU A 509 -24.77 -23.90 19.68
N LYS A 510 -25.97 -23.56 20.17
CA LYS A 510 -27.19 -24.36 19.92
C LYS A 510 -27.68 -24.24 18.48
N ASP A 511 -28.11 -25.37 17.90
CA ASP A 511 -28.73 -25.45 16.56
C ASP A 511 -29.98 -24.56 16.45
N SER A 512 -30.00 -23.65 15.47
CA SER A 512 -31.11 -22.70 15.23
C SER A 512 -32.26 -23.31 14.40
N PRO A 513 -33.53 -23.14 14.79
CA PRO A 513 -34.68 -23.53 13.97
C PRO A 513 -35.07 -22.46 12.94
N VAL A 514 -35.61 -22.93 11.81
CA VAL A 514 -36.11 -22.14 10.68
C VAL A 514 -37.30 -21.26 11.09
N LEU A 515 -37.20 -19.95 10.82
CA LEU A 515 -38.28 -18.97 11.04
C LEU A 515 -39.30 -19.00 9.90
N VAL A 516 -40.55 -19.35 10.23
CA VAL A 516 -41.75 -19.05 9.44
C VAL A 516 -42.28 -17.69 9.87
N TYR A 517 -42.48 -16.78 8.91
CA TYR A 517 -43.08 -15.47 9.15
C TYR A 517 -44.60 -15.57 9.18
N ASP A 518 -45.24 -15.11 10.26
CA ASP A 518 -46.66 -14.78 10.28
C ASP A 518 -46.88 -13.26 10.30
N ARG A 519 -47.93 -12.84 9.58
CA ARG A 519 -48.28 -11.44 9.29
C ARG A 519 -48.60 -10.65 10.55
N VAL A 520 -48.09 -9.42 10.62
CA VAL A 520 -48.60 -8.36 11.52
C VAL A 520 -49.31 -7.31 10.68
N ASP A 521 -50.63 -7.21 10.85
CA ASP A 521 -51.46 -6.15 10.28
C ASP A 521 -51.16 -4.80 10.92
N MET A 522 -50.93 -3.78 10.09
CA MET A 522 -50.86 -2.38 10.52
C MET A 522 -51.98 -1.60 9.83
N LEU A 523 -53.08 -1.40 10.57
CA LEU A 523 -54.17 -0.50 10.21
C LEU A 523 -53.68 0.96 10.25
N GLY A 524 -54.05 1.71 9.21
CA GLY A 524 -53.65 3.09 9.00
C GLY A 524 -54.49 4.12 9.76
N ASN A 525 -53.97 5.35 9.78
CA ASN A 525 -54.75 6.57 9.95
C ASN A 525 -54.26 7.64 8.95
N PRO A 526 -55.14 8.46 8.38
CA PRO A 526 -54.81 9.41 7.33
C PRO A 526 -54.30 10.74 7.91
N ILE A 527 -53.33 11.37 7.23
CA ILE A 527 -52.92 12.75 7.49
C ILE A 527 -53.20 13.58 6.23
N GLU A 528 -53.96 14.66 6.40
CA GLU A 528 -54.38 15.61 5.36
C GLU A 528 -53.23 16.44 4.77
N PRO A 529 -53.37 16.98 3.53
CA PRO A 529 -52.34 17.75 2.86
C PRO A 529 -52.48 19.26 3.11
N GLY A 530 -51.63 19.80 3.99
CA GLY A 530 -51.48 21.26 4.19
C GLY A 530 -50.18 21.78 3.60
N GLY A 531 -50.18 22.14 2.30
CA GLY A 531 -49.04 22.77 1.64
C GLY A 531 -48.93 24.28 1.91
N ARG A 532 -47.72 24.77 2.18
CA ARG A 532 -47.26 26.14 1.83
C ARG A 532 -45.78 26.15 1.43
N PRO A 533 -45.38 26.89 0.39
CA PRO A 533 -44.01 26.91 -0.11
C PRO A 533 -43.16 27.93 0.67
N TYR A 534 -41.99 27.50 1.16
CA TYR A 534 -40.96 28.43 1.62
C TYR A 534 -40.10 28.89 0.43
N ALA A 535 -40.36 30.11 -0.02
CA ALA A 535 -39.43 30.86 -0.85
C ALA A 535 -38.20 31.26 -0.01
N LYS A 536 -36.99 30.91 -0.47
CA LYS A 536 -35.74 31.44 0.08
C LYS A 536 -35.53 32.88 -0.41
N PRO A 537 -35.33 33.87 0.46
CA PRO A 537 -34.89 35.20 0.03
C PRO A 537 -33.40 35.15 -0.33
N ALA A 538 -33.08 35.66 -1.52
CA ALA A 538 -31.71 35.94 -1.94
C ALA A 538 -31.15 37.09 -1.09
N LEU A 539 -30.06 36.84 -0.36
CA LEU A 539 -29.26 37.89 0.28
C LEU A 539 -28.10 38.33 -0.64
N PRO A 540 -27.77 39.64 -0.65
CA PRO A 540 -26.90 40.25 -1.63
C PRO A 540 -25.41 40.05 -1.30
N MET A 541 -24.64 39.58 -2.29
CA MET A 541 -23.18 39.58 -2.25
C MET A 541 -22.66 41.03 -2.30
N SER A 542 -22.32 41.59 -1.12
CA SER A 542 -21.79 42.95 -1.02
C SER A 542 -20.31 43.04 -1.47
N LYS A 543 -20.06 44.03 -2.33
CA LYS A 543 -18.76 44.50 -2.79
C LYS A 543 -17.90 45.01 -1.61
N LYS A 544 -16.90 44.24 -1.15
CA LYS A 544 -15.82 44.76 -0.28
C LYS A 544 -14.46 44.14 -0.60
N LYS A 545 -14.01 44.30 -1.86
CA LYS A 545 -12.63 43.95 -2.25
C LYS A 545 -11.89 45.05 -3.04
N ALA A 546 -12.49 46.23 -3.21
CA ALA A 546 -11.90 47.34 -3.98
C ALA A 546 -11.13 48.37 -3.11
N ASP A 547 -11.44 48.53 -1.82
CA ASP A 547 -10.83 49.62 -1.02
C ASP A 547 -9.51 49.23 -0.32
N ARG A 548 -8.98 48.03 -0.59
CA ARG A 548 -7.80 47.49 0.12
C ARG A 548 -6.45 47.80 -0.55
N LYS A 549 -6.41 48.56 -1.65
CA LYS A 549 -5.18 48.86 -2.40
C LYS A 549 -4.81 50.35 -2.50
N ALA A 550 -5.61 51.25 -1.93
CA ALA A 550 -5.41 52.70 -2.07
C ALA A 550 -4.72 53.40 -0.87
N LEU A 551 -4.34 52.70 0.21
CA LEU A 551 -3.80 53.34 1.43
C LEU A 551 -2.34 52.99 1.79
N ALA A 552 -1.57 52.40 0.87
CA ALA A 552 -0.18 51.98 1.15
C ALA A 552 0.90 52.65 0.26
N ASN A 553 0.54 53.51 -0.69
CA ASN A 553 1.48 54.22 -1.57
C ASN A 553 1.37 55.74 -1.41
N GLN A 554 1.71 56.24 -0.23
CA GLN A 554 2.11 57.64 -0.06
C GLN A 554 3.01 57.74 1.18
N LYS A 555 4.33 57.69 0.97
CA LYS A 555 5.38 58.35 1.75
C LYS A 555 6.74 57.93 1.19
N HIS A 556 7.30 58.78 0.33
CA HIS A 556 8.61 59.43 0.55
C HIS A 556 9.09 60.12 -0.74
N ALA A 557 9.15 61.44 -0.69
CA ALA A 557 10.03 62.32 -1.43
C ALA A 557 10.75 63.23 -0.39
N PRO A 558 11.90 63.84 -0.73
CA PRO A 558 13.08 63.85 0.14
C PRO A 558 13.34 65.16 0.91
N GLY A 559 14.07 65.04 2.03
CA GLY A 559 14.83 66.11 2.70
C GLY A 559 15.93 65.40 3.51
N SER A 560 17.19 65.46 3.06
CA SER A 560 18.22 66.47 3.38
C SER A 560 18.77 66.31 4.80
N ASP A 561 20.11 66.32 4.86
CA ASP A 561 20.99 66.35 6.04
C ASP A 561 21.16 65.02 6.79
N SER A 562 22.30 64.67 7.38
CA SER A 562 23.74 64.85 7.13
C SER A 562 24.41 63.91 8.15
N ASP A 563 25.65 63.50 7.89
CA ASP A 563 26.61 62.98 8.87
C ASP A 563 26.55 61.52 9.35
N SER A 564 27.42 60.74 8.69
CA SER A 564 28.62 60.14 9.31
C SER A 564 28.59 58.68 9.78
N ASN A 565 29.61 57.96 9.29
CA ASN A 565 30.31 56.81 9.87
C ASN A 565 29.59 55.45 9.96
N ALA A 566 29.87 54.57 8.99
CA ALA A 566 30.74 53.40 9.21
C ALA A 566 30.76 52.47 7.97
N ALA A 567 31.96 52.07 7.56
CA ALA A 567 32.24 51.24 6.39
C ALA A 567 31.79 49.77 6.53
N PRO A 568 31.59 49.04 5.40
CA PRO A 568 30.86 47.77 5.38
C PRO A 568 31.79 46.54 5.36
N ARG A 569 31.46 45.51 6.16
CA ARG A 569 32.06 44.16 6.03
C ARG A 569 31.13 43.23 5.24
N LYS A 570 31.57 42.91 4.02
CA LYS A 570 31.03 41.86 3.13
C LYS A 570 31.17 40.47 3.78
N ARG A 571 30.08 39.69 3.82
CA ARG A 571 30.08 38.25 4.11
C ARG A 571 30.24 37.47 2.80
N LEU A 572 31.44 36.91 2.58
CA LEU A 572 31.72 35.84 1.63
C LEU A 572 31.45 34.48 2.30
N ARG A 573 30.70 33.61 1.61
CA ARG A 573 30.51 32.20 1.96
C ARG A 573 31.67 31.38 1.38
N SER A 574 32.44 30.72 2.24
CA SER A 574 33.28 29.53 1.93
C SER A 574 32.63 28.33 2.63
N GLY A 575 32.52 27.13 2.08
CA GLY A 575 33.48 26.41 1.24
C GLY A 575 34.28 25.46 2.14
N LYS A 576 33.67 24.34 2.59
CA LYS A 576 34.31 23.35 3.45
C LYS A 576 35.23 22.45 2.61
N SER A 577 36.54 22.57 2.82
CA SER A 577 37.54 21.56 2.46
C SER A 577 38.33 21.17 3.70
N LYS A 578 38.46 19.85 3.93
CA LYS A 578 39.30 19.26 4.98
C LYS A 578 40.78 19.41 4.58
N ALA A 579 41.61 19.90 5.50
CA ALA A 579 43.06 19.78 5.44
C ALA A 579 43.61 19.45 6.83
N VAL A 580 44.54 18.51 6.82
CA VAL A 580 45.38 17.97 7.90
C VAL A 580 46.51 18.97 8.19
N ILE A 581 46.83 19.24 9.46
CA ILE A 581 48.11 19.85 9.87
C ILE A 581 48.65 19.20 11.16
N LEU A 582 49.94 18.86 11.08
CA LEU A 582 50.90 18.41 12.10
C LEU A 582 51.47 19.58 12.92
N ALA A 583 51.79 19.34 14.20
CA ALA A 583 52.94 19.89 14.98
C ALA A 583 52.76 19.41 16.45
N SER A 584 53.61 18.56 17.05
CA SER A 584 54.95 18.83 17.64
C SER A 584 54.92 19.99 18.66
N SER A 585 55.45 19.94 19.87
CA SER A 585 56.10 18.97 20.77
C SER A 585 56.61 19.83 21.92
N GLU A 586 56.40 19.49 23.19
CA GLU A 586 57.36 19.73 24.30
C GLU A 586 56.81 19.16 25.62
N GLU A 587 57.53 18.14 26.11
CA GLU A 587 57.52 17.51 27.44
C GLU A 587 58.36 18.38 28.45
N PRO A 588 58.60 18.04 29.76
CA PRO A 588 58.43 16.74 30.46
C PRO A 588 57.98 16.76 31.95
N SER A 589 57.89 15.52 32.48
CA SER A 589 57.98 15.05 33.88
C SER A 589 56.67 14.98 34.68
N SER A 590 56.32 13.91 35.41
CA SER A 590 56.93 12.58 35.65
C SER A 590 55.96 11.72 36.48
N ALA A 591 56.10 10.39 36.36
CA ALA A 591 55.81 9.31 37.33
C ALA A 591 54.47 8.52 37.24
N SER A 592 54.66 7.22 36.93
CA SER A 592 53.96 5.99 37.40
C SER A 592 52.44 5.89 37.25
N SER A 593 51.80 4.80 36.83
CA SER A 593 52.16 3.41 36.52
C SER A 593 50.88 2.72 36.01
N GLU A 594 51.03 1.53 35.45
CA GLU A 594 50.00 0.52 35.13
C GLU A 594 49.49 0.42 33.67
N SER A 595 49.86 -0.72 33.11
CA SER A 595 49.66 -1.20 31.75
C SER A 595 48.24 -1.68 31.50
N SER A 596 47.59 -1.13 30.47
CA SER A 596 46.39 -1.72 29.84
C SER A 596 46.57 -1.70 28.32
N GLN A 597 47.02 -2.83 27.76
CA GLN A 597 47.11 -3.03 26.32
C GLN A 597 45.71 -3.14 25.71
N VAL A 598 45.38 -2.20 24.82
CA VAL A 598 44.23 -2.27 23.92
C VAL A 598 44.50 -3.32 22.84
N ARG A 599 43.74 -4.43 22.90
CA ARG A 599 43.79 -5.53 21.94
C ARG A 599 43.00 -5.18 20.68
N ALA A 600 43.70 -4.88 19.58
CA ALA A 600 43.10 -4.87 18.25
C ALA A 600 42.65 -6.29 17.86
N LYS A 601 41.41 -6.44 17.40
CA LYS A 601 40.82 -7.73 16.96
C LYS A 601 41.42 -8.17 15.61
N PRO A 602 42.05 -9.36 15.50
CA PRO A 602 42.31 -9.99 14.21
C PRO A 602 41.08 -10.79 13.75
N LYS A 603 40.70 -10.61 12.48
CA LYS A 603 39.65 -11.39 11.81
C LYS A 603 40.18 -12.79 11.48
N ASN A 604 39.71 -13.81 12.21
CA ASN A 604 39.93 -15.21 11.90
C ASN A 604 38.97 -15.66 10.77
N VAL A 605 39.47 -15.70 9.54
CA VAL A 605 38.78 -16.30 8.37
C VAL A 605 39.78 -17.15 7.58
N TYR A 606 40.46 -18.13 8.19
CA TYR A 606 41.39 -18.98 7.40
C TYR A 606 41.49 -20.46 7.81
N ARG A 607 40.69 -20.97 8.76
CA ARG A 607 40.67 -22.42 9.08
C ARG A 607 39.50 -23.22 8.49
N SER A 608 38.55 -22.57 7.80
CA SER A 608 37.32 -23.24 7.29
C SER A 608 37.42 -23.78 5.85
N ALA A 609 38.40 -23.35 5.04
CA ALA A 609 38.43 -23.67 3.61
C ALA A 609 39.08 -25.03 3.32
N THR A 610 40.08 -25.42 4.11
CA THR A 610 40.83 -26.68 3.93
C THR A 610 40.04 -27.90 4.41
N LYS A 611 39.17 -27.77 5.41
CA LYS A 611 38.27 -28.84 5.89
C LYS A 611 37.15 -29.18 4.88
N ARG A 612 36.67 -28.19 4.10
CA ARG A 612 35.61 -28.38 3.09
C ARG A 612 36.05 -29.10 1.82
N LEU A 613 37.36 -29.18 1.57
CA LEU A 613 37.90 -29.82 0.37
C LEU A 613 38.11 -31.34 0.58
N ALA A 614 38.44 -31.76 1.81
CA ALA A 614 38.61 -33.17 2.17
C ALA A 614 37.26 -33.93 2.22
N ASP A 615 36.20 -33.32 2.80
CA ASP A 615 34.88 -33.94 2.94
C ASP A 615 34.10 -34.11 1.61
N PHE A 616 34.57 -33.49 0.53
CA PHE A 616 33.90 -33.48 -0.77
C PHE A 616 34.45 -34.54 -1.74
N GLN A 617 35.71 -34.96 -1.58
CA GLN A 617 36.38 -35.91 -2.48
C GLN A 617 35.88 -37.36 -2.32
N GLN A 618 35.29 -37.71 -1.18
CA GLN A 618 34.82 -39.08 -0.88
C GLN A 618 33.40 -39.39 -1.39
N LYS A 619 32.65 -38.40 -1.93
CA LYS A 619 31.20 -38.50 -2.20
C LYS A 619 30.78 -38.62 -3.68
N ASP A 620 31.74 -38.60 -4.62
CA ASP A 620 31.46 -38.46 -6.06
C ASP A 620 31.37 -39.80 -6.83
N ALA A 621 31.71 -40.93 -6.21
CA ALA A 621 31.59 -42.25 -6.87
C ALA A 621 30.12 -42.67 -7.09
N THR A 622 29.20 -42.23 -6.21
CA THR A 622 27.78 -42.62 -6.24
C THR A 622 26.96 -41.83 -7.27
N LEU A 623 27.35 -40.59 -7.59
CA LEU A 623 26.58 -39.69 -8.47
C LEU A 623 26.68 -40.08 -9.96
N ILE A 624 27.75 -40.77 -10.35
CA ILE A 624 28.05 -41.15 -11.74
C ILE A 624 27.14 -42.29 -12.23
N TRP A 625 26.69 -43.20 -11.35
CA TRP A 625 25.81 -44.32 -11.73
C TRP A 625 24.35 -43.89 -11.94
N HIS A 626 23.86 -42.89 -11.21
CA HIS A 626 22.44 -42.50 -11.22
C HIS A 626 22.00 -41.65 -12.43
N SER A 627 22.91 -40.90 -13.05
CA SER A 627 22.57 -40.02 -14.19
C SER A 627 22.37 -40.76 -15.52
N THR A 628 22.99 -41.93 -15.69
CA THR A 628 22.97 -42.72 -16.94
C THR A 628 21.64 -43.45 -17.14
N ASN A 629 21.00 -43.91 -16.05
CA ASN A 629 19.72 -44.63 -16.10
C ASN A 629 18.51 -43.71 -16.39
N TYR A 630 18.57 -42.42 -16.06
CA TYR A 630 17.43 -41.50 -16.21
C TYR A 630 17.22 -41.03 -17.67
N VAL A 631 18.30 -40.86 -18.45
CA VAL A 631 18.21 -40.52 -19.88
C VAL A 631 17.59 -41.66 -20.69
N GLN A 632 17.83 -42.91 -20.27
CA GLN A 632 17.31 -44.10 -20.94
C GLN A 632 15.80 -44.32 -20.67
N ILE A 633 15.35 -44.09 -19.43
CA ILE A 633 13.94 -44.20 -19.03
C ILE A 633 13.06 -43.14 -19.72
N ASN A 634 13.54 -41.90 -19.85
CA ASN A 634 12.80 -40.84 -20.55
C ASN A 634 12.80 -41.01 -22.08
N HIS A 635 13.84 -41.61 -22.66
CA HIS A 635 13.86 -41.92 -24.09
C HIS A 635 12.84 -43.02 -24.44
N GLU A 636 12.62 -44.01 -23.57
CA GLU A 636 11.58 -45.04 -23.73
C GLU A 636 10.16 -44.50 -23.49
N PHE A 637 9.99 -43.53 -22.57
CA PHE A 637 8.69 -42.93 -22.27
C PHE A 637 8.18 -42.04 -23.41
N VAL A 638 9.06 -41.31 -24.10
CA VAL A 638 8.70 -40.44 -25.24
C VAL A 638 8.50 -41.22 -26.55
N THR A 639 9.10 -42.40 -26.70
CA THR A 639 9.02 -43.18 -27.95
C THR A 639 7.86 -44.19 -28.02
N ARG A 640 7.23 -44.56 -26.88
CA ARG A 640 6.11 -45.53 -26.85
C ARG A 640 4.71 -44.95 -27.07
N THR A 641 4.53 -43.63 -27.19
CA THR A 641 3.20 -43.01 -27.41
C THR A 641 2.69 -43.04 -28.86
N SER A 642 3.23 -43.93 -29.70
CA SER A 642 2.83 -44.09 -31.10
C SER A 642 2.74 -45.58 -31.47
N SER A 643 1.64 -46.24 -31.09
CA SER A 643 0.88 -47.26 -31.86
C SER A 643 0.28 -48.39 -31.00
N ARG A 644 -1.03 -48.60 -31.23
CA ARG A 644 -1.88 -49.78 -31.00
C ARG A 644 -1.96 -50.43 -29.60
N ALA A 645 -3.19 -50.47 -29.08
CA ALA A 645 -3.60 -51.14 -27.85
C ALA A 645 -3.41 -52.67 -27.87
N PRO A 646 -3.08 -53.29 -26.73
CA PRO A 646 -3.40 -54.69 -26.47
C PRO A 646 -4.40 -54.86 -25.30
N THR A 647 -5.33 -55.77 -25.53
CA THR A 647 -6.34 -56.32 -24.62
C THR A 647 -5.76 -57.34 -23.64
N THR A 648 -6.31 -57.33 -22.41
CA THR A 648 -6.52 -58.43 -21.44
C THR A 648 -5.35 -59.27 -20.92
N SER A 649 -5.34 -59.44 -19.59
CA SER A 649 -4.96 -60.61 -18.78
C SER A 649 -3.79 -60.43 -17.79
N ASN A 650 -4.13 -60.66 -16.52
CA ASN A 650 -3.32 -60.97 -15.34
C ASN A 650 -1.98 -61.67 -15.62
N THR A 651 -0.90 -61.15 -15.03
CA THR A 651 -0.08 -61.77 -13.95
C THR A 651 1.28 -61.04 -13.89
N LEU A 652 1.61 -60.42 -12.75
CA LEU A 652 2.97 -59.96 -12.46
C LEU A 652 3.21 -60.07 -10.95
N ALA A 653 3.58 -61.27 -10.54
CA ALA A 653 4.37 -61.52 -9.34
C ALA A 653 5.82 -61.75 -9.79
N ALA A 654 6.70 -60.79 -9.49
CA ALA A 654 8.16 -60.97 -9.29
C ALA A 654 8.85 -59.59 -9.25
N ALA A 655 9.25 -59.15 -8.04
CA ALA A 655 10.51 -58.44 -7.77
C ALA A 655 10.59 -58.01 -6.28
N PRO A 656 11.41 -58.70 -5.47
CA PRO A 656 12.19 -58.04 -4.44
C PRO A 656 13.66 -58.45 -4.59
N GLN A 657 14.44 -57.75 -5.42
CA GLN A 657 15.90 -57.96 -5.50
C GLN A 657 16.73 -56.66 -5.39
N ASP A 658 16.13 -55.48 -5.52
CA ASP A 658 16.91 -54.22 -5.47
C ASP A 658 17.23 -53.71 -4.05
N ARG A 659 16.67 -54.31 -3.00
CA ARG A 659 16.91 -53.89 -1.60
C ARG A 659 18.16 -54.52 -0.97
N ALA A 660 18.62 -55.66 -1.49
CA ALA A 660 19.80 -56.36 -0.96
C ALA A 660 21.12 -55.81 -1.54
N LEU A 661 21.10 -55.38 -2.80
CA LEU A 661 22.27 -54.83 -3.51
C LEU A 661 22.80 -53.52 -2.90
N LEU A 662 21.94 -52.72 -2.28
CA LEU A 662 22.35 -51.46 -1.64
C LEU A 662 23.03 -51.67 -0.28
N VAL A 663 22.83 -52.83 0.36
CA VAL A 663 23.43 -53.17 1.66
C VAL A 663 24.77 -53.90 1.48
N GLU A 664 24.91 -54.78 0.48
CA GLU A 664 26.19 -55.44 0.16
C GLU A 664 27.25 -54.48 -0.44
N MET A 665 26.84 -53.41 -1.12
CA MET A 665 27.79 -52.41 -1.65
C MET A 665 28.44 -51.53 -0.58
N ILE A 666 27.87 -51.47 0.63
CA ILE A 666 28.43 -50.68 1.75
C ILE A 666 29.55 -51.46 2.47
N ASP A 667 29.56 -52.79 2.37
CA ASP A 667 30.54 -53.66 3.06
C ASP A 667 31.77 -54.03 2.21
N SER A 668 31.87 -53.63 0.94
CA SER A 668 32.89 -54.17 0.00
C SER A 668 34.01 -53.22 -0.47
N GLU A 669 34.14 -52.00 0.07
CA GLU A 669 35.33 -51.16 -0.15
C GLU A 669 36.24 -51.13 1.09
N GLY A 670 37.38 -51.82 0.97
CA GLY A 670 38.27 -52.18 2.07
C GLY A 670 39.19 -51.08 2.61
N ASP A 671 39.71 -51.39 3.81
CA ASP A 671 40.89 -50.85 4.52
C ASP A 671 41.17 -49.35 4.38
N ILE A 672 40.38 -48.55 5.11
CA ILE A 672 40.88 -47.31 5.68
C ILE A 672 40.55 -47.32 7.18
N ASP A 673 41.59 -47.45 7.99
CA ASP A 673 41.53 -47.43 9.45
C ASP A 673 41.16 -45.99 9.90
N ILE A 674 39.87 -45.73 10.05
CA ILE A 674 39.34 -44.49 10.65
C ILE A 674 38.55 -44.88 11.89
N ASP A 675 39.12 -44.53 13.04
CA ASP A 675 38.50 -44.63 14.36
C ASP A 675 37.31 -43.64 14.43
N LEU A 676 36.08 -44.13 14.20
CA LEU A 676 34.84 -43.36 14.35
C LEU A 676 33.82 -44.17 15.17
N GLU A 677 33.70 -43.84 16.45
CA GLU A 677 32.76 -44.44 17.42
C GLU A 677 31.26 -44.12 17.16
N THR A 678 30.88 -43.48 16.04
CA THR A 678 29.47 -43.18 15.71
C THR A 678 29.16 -43.42 14.24
N SER A 679 28.13 -44.22 13.97
CA SER A 679 27.67 -44.52 12.61
C SER A 679 27.14 -43.24 11.92
N PRO A 680 27.44 -43.01 10.62
CA PRO A 680 26.84 -41.93 9.84
C PRO A 680 25.31 -41.93 9.85
N LEU A 681 24.68 -43.09 10.05
CA LEU A 681 23.23 -43.22 10.22
C LEU A 681 22.75 -42.61 11.54
N ASP A 682 23.49 -42.82 12.64
CA ASP A 682 23.15 -42.28 13.96
C ASP A 682 23.30 -40.74 13.98
N ALA A 683 24.31 -40.20 13.30
CA ALA A 683 24.50 -38.75 13.17
C ALA A 683 23.37 -38.07 12.36
N VAL A 684 22.83 -38.77 11.34
CA VAL A 684 21.66 -38.31 10.57
C VAL A 684 20.40 -38.42 11.42
N GLU A 685 20.23 -39.49 12.19
CA GLU A 685 19.07 -39.71 13.05
C GLU A 685 19.02 -38.71 14.22
N GLN A 686 20.16 -38.40 14.84
CA GLN A 686 20.29 -37.35 15.84
C GLN A 686 19.95 -35.96 15.26
N PHE A 687 20.39 -35.65 14.04
CA PHE A 687 20.02 -34.40 13.36
C PHE A 687 18.51 -34.28 13.13
N PHE A 688 17.80 -35.39 12.83
CA PHE A 688 16.35 -35.38 12.69
C PHE A 688 15.61 -35.18 14.02
N GLN A 689 16.15 -35.71 15.12
CA GLN A 689 15.59 -35.48 16.46
C GLN A 689 15.78 -34.02 16.90
N ASP A 690 16.91 -33.40 16.53
CA ASP A 690 17.25 -32.04 16.96
C ASP A 690 16.64 -30.93 16.08
N ALA A 691 16.36 -31.19 14.79
CA ALA A 691 15.94 -30.16 13.84
C ALA A 691 14.44 -29.79 13.88
N GLY A 692 13.59 -30.56 14.57
CA GLY A 692 12.13 -30.50 14.41
C GLY A 692 11.72 -30.96 13.00
N GLY A 693 10.63 -31.72 12.89
CA GLY A 693 10.20 -32.33 11.62
C GLY A 693 10.22 -31.38 10.40
N ILE A 694 10.49 -31.95 9.22
CA ILE A 694 10.40 -31.20 7.96
C ILE A 694 8.92 -30.86 7.72
N LYS A 695 8.55 -29.59 7.95
CA LYS A 695 7.15 -29.12 7.91
C LYS A 695 6.38 -29.52 6.67
N LEU A 696 7.04 -29.58 5.50
CA LEU A 696 6.41 -30.09 4.28
C LEU A 696 5.89 -31.52 4.48
N VAL A 697 6.71 -32.42 5.00
CA VAL A 697 6.36 -33.83 5.20
C VAL A 697 5.18 -33.95 6.17
N ASP A 698 5.20 -33.16 7.25
CA ASP A 698 4.09 -33.10 8.22
C ASP A 698 2.76 -32.63 7.60
N ARG A 699 2.80 -31.93 6.47
CA ARG A 699 1.61 -31.49 5.72
C ARG A 699 1.19 -32.44 4.61
N LEU A 700 1.99 -33.45 4.28
CA LEU A 700 1.66 -34.44 3.26
C LEU A 700 0.93 -35.64 3.87
N THR A 701 -0.08 -35.35 4.68
CA THR A 701 -0.95 -36.36 5.29
C THR A 701 -2.00 -36.85 4.30
N LEU A 702 -2.53 -38.05 4.53
CA LEU A 702 -3.66 -38.61 3.77
C LEU A 702 -4.84 -37.64 3.70
N SER A 703 -5.18 -36.95 4.80
CA SER A 703 -6.31 -36.01 4.85
C SER A 703 -6.11 -34.80 3.91
N VAL A 704 -4.88 -34.27 3.83
CA VAL A 704 -4.56 -33.15 2.93
C VAL A 704 -4.59 -33.59 1.47
N ILE A 705 -4.03 -34.77 1.17
CA ILE A 705 -4.00 -35.32 -0.19
C ILE A 705 -5.40 -35.70 -0.67
N SER A 706 -6.22 -36.28 0.22
CA SER A 706 -7.61 -36.62 -0.06
C SER A 706 -8.45 -35.37 -0.35
N ARG A 707 -8.27 -34.28 0.41
CA ARG A 707 -8.92 -32.99 0.13
C ARG A 707 -8.53 -32.43 -1.23
N ASP A 708 -7.24 -32.43 -1.57
CA ASP A 708 -6.76 -31.94 -2.87
C ASP A 708 -7.29 -32.83 -4.02
N HIS A 709 -7.32 -34.15 -3.84
CA HIS A 709 -7.90 -35.09 -4.80
C HIS A 709 -9.40 -34.88 -4.99
N LEU A 710 -10.16 -34.71 -3.90
CA LEU A 710 -11.59 -34.46 -3.96
C LEU A 710 -11.89 -33.15 -4.69
N ALA A 711 -11.13 -32.08 -4.41
CA ALA A 711 -11.29 -30.81 -5.13
C ALA A 711 -11.03 -30.95 -6.64
N VAL A 712 -10.02 -31.73 -7.05
CA VAL A 712 -9.78 -32.02 -8.48
C VAL A 712 -10.90 -32.89 -9.07
N LYS A 713 -11.36 -33.91 -8.34
CA LYS A 713 -12.43 -34.81 -8.76
C LYS A 713 -13.75 -34.08 -8.95
N ASP A 714 -14.16 -33.25 -7.99
CA ASP A 714 -15.41 -32.50 -8.04
C ASP A 714 -15.38 -31.50 -9.20
N ALA A 715 -14.27 -30.78 -9.37
CA ALA A 715 -14.08 -29.86 -10.50
C ALA A 715 -14.12 -30.60 -11.85
N TYR A 716 -13.49 -31.77 -11.94
CA TYR A 716 -13.50 -32.58 -13.16
C TYR A 716 -14.89 -33.15 -13.48
N GLN A 717 -15.61 -33.67 -12.49
CA GLN A 717 -16.97 -34.17 -12.65
C GLN A 717 -17.95 -33.06 -13.06
N LEU A 718 -17.83 -31.87 -12.46
CA LEU A 718 -18.65 -30.72 -12.83
C LEU A 718 -18.45 -30.31 -14.30
N LEU A 719 -17.21 -30.40 -14.81
CA LEU A 719 -16.91 -30.14 -16.21
C LEU A 719 -17.47 -31.23 -17.14
N GLN A 720 -17.45 -32.50 -16.72
CA GLN A 720 -18.03 -33.60 -17.49
C GLN A 720 -19.57 -33.50 -17.59
N GLN A 721 -20.23 -32.94 -16.56
CA GLN A 721 -21.68 -32.78 -16.52
C GLN A 721 -22.17 -31.55 -17.30
N SER A 722 -21.33 -30.52 -17.45
CA SER A 722 -21.71 -29.31 -18.19
C SER A 722 -21.78 -29.54 -19.70
N SER A 723 -22.98 -29.52 -20.27
CA SER A 723 -23.20 -29.55 -21.72
C SER A 723 -22.84 -28.20 -22.37
N HIS A 724 -22.14 -28.25 -23.51
CA HIS A 724 -21.63 -27.07 -24.21
C HIS A 724 -22.76 -26.14 -24.71
N LEU A 725 -23.05 -25.06 -23.99
CA LEU A 725 -23.82 -23.93 -24.54
C LEU A 725 -22.95 -22.65 -24.55
N PRO A 726 -22.76 -22.01 -25.73
CA PRO A 726 -21.75 -20.97 -25.92
C PRO A 726 -22.26 -19.54 -25.62
N ILE A 727 -23.24 -19.37 -24.75
CA ILE A 727 -23.80 -18.04 -24.48
C ILE A 727 -23.04 -17.38 -23.32
N SER A 728 -22.69 -16.11 -23.47
CA SER A 728 -22.05 -15.32 -22.43
C SER A 728 -22.97 -15.21 -21.20
N ALA A 729 -22.67 -15.99 -20.16
CA ALA A 729 -23.42 -15.99 -18.90
C ALA A 729 -23.56 -14.60 -18.27
N SER A 730 -22.57 -13.72 -18.49
CA SER A 730 -22.56 -12.36 -17.94
C SER A 730 -23.68 -11.48 -18.48
N SER A 731 -23.99 -11.54 -19.79
CA SER A 731 -25.04 -10.67 -20.36
C SER A 731 -26.43 -11.15 -19.95
N LEU A 732 -26.64 -12.47 -19.87
CA LEU A 732 -27.90 -13.05 -19.42
C LEU A 732 -28.18 -12.76 -17.95
N LEU A 733 -27.14 -12.80 -17.09
CA LEU A 733 -27.26 -12.38 -15.70
C LEU A 733 -27.65 -10.91 -15.60
N ASP A 734 -26.97 -10.04 -16.35
CA ASP A 734 -27.28 -8.60 -16.35
C ASP A 734 -28.72 -8.33 -16.80
N ASP A 735 -29.23 -9.05 -17.81
CA ASP A 735 -30.59 -8.88 -18.30
C ASP A 735 -31.64 -9.45 -17.33
N ALA A 736 -31.37 -10.59 -16.72
CA ALA A 736 -32.26 -11.17 -15.71
C ALA A 736 -32.30 -10.34 -14.42
N PHE A 737 -31.16 -9.78 -13.99
CA PHE A 737 -31.13 -8.83 -12.87
C PHE A 737 -31.91 -7.55 -13.19
N LYS A 738 -31.82 -7.03 -14.43
CA LYS A 738 -32.66 -5.90 -14.85
C LYS A 738 -34.15 -6.23 -14.78
N GLU A 739 -34.56 -7.39 -15.26
CA GLU A 739 -35.97 -7.83 -15.26
C GLU A 739 -36.49 -8.01 -13.82
N MET A 740 -35.74 -8.72 -12.96
CA MET A 740 -36.04 -8.89 -11.54
C MET A 740 -36.22 -7.57 -10.79
N LEU A 741 -35.43 -6.56 -11.13
CA LEU A 741 -35.51 -5.25 -10.50
C LEU A 741 -36.62 -4.37 -11.08
N ALA A 742 -36.98 -4.57 -12.36
CA ALA A 742 -38.02 -3.81 -13.03
C ALA A 742 -39.43 -4.28 -12.63
N SER A 743 -39.64 -5.60 -12.62
CA SER A 743 -40.96 -6.20 -12.37
C SER A 743 -40.78 -7.54 -11.62
N PRO A 744 -40.45 -7.54 -10.32
CA PRO A 744 -40.07 -8.75 -9.58
C PRO A 744 -41.14 -9.85 -9.56
N ASP A 745 -42.40 -9.47 -9.77
CA ASP A 745 -43.59 -10.33 -9.81
C ASP A 745 -44.04 -10.67 -11.24
N SER A 746 -43.34 -10.20 -12.29
CA SER A 746 -43.68 -10.54 -13.67
C SER A 746 -43.34 -11.99 -14.02
N LEU A 747 -44.10 -12.53 -14.97
CA LEU A 747 -43.79 -13.82 -15.57
C LEU A 747 -42.40 -13.80 -16.22
N GLU A 748 -42.03 -12.68 -16.85
CA GLU A 748 -40.73 -12.45 -17.48
C GLU A 748 -39.58 -12.52 -16.47
N THR A 749 -39.76 -12.00 -15.26
CA THR A 749 -38.79 -12.15 -14.16
C THR A 749 -38.65 -13.60 -13.75
N CYS A 750 -39.76 -14.30 -13.54
CA CYS A 750 -39.75 -15.71 -13.19
C CYS A 750 -39.03 -16.55 -14.26
N LEU A 751 -39.32 -16.30 -15.53
CA LEU A 751 -38.65 -16.94 -16.67
C LEU A 751 -37.17 -16.57 -16.77
N SER A 752 -36.80 -15.34 -16.42
CA SER A 752 -35.40 -14.89 -16.41
C SER A 752 -34.60 -15.54 -15.29
N ILE A 753 -35.17 -15.66 -14.09
CA ILE A 753 -34.57 -16.42 -12.98
C ILE A 753 -34.40 -17.88 -13.37
N ALA A 754 -35.41 -18.51 -13.98
CA ALA A 754 -35.31 -19.88 -14.45
C ALA A 754 -34.18 -20.08 -15.48
N ARG A 755 -33.88 -19.05 -16.30
CA ARG A 755 -32.76 -19.05 -17.26
C ARG A 755 -31.39 -18.80 -16.62
N ILE A 756 -31.33 -18.18 -15.44
CA ILE A 756 -30.07 -17.96 -14.71
C ILE A 756 -29.49 -19.27 -14.20
N TRP A 757 -30.32 -20.19 -13.69
CA TRP A 757 -29.80 -21.39 -13.01
C TRP A 757 -28.86 -22.23 -13.89
N PRO A 758 -29.17 -22.53 -15.16
CA PRO A 758 -28.22 -23.19 -16.07
C PRO A 758 -26.94 -22.39 -16.32
N GLN A 759 -26.99 -21.05 -16.26
CA GLN A 759 -25.81 -20.18 -16.42
C GLN A 759 -24.95 -20.14 -15.16
N PHE A 760 -25.56 -20.27 -13.97
CA PHE A 760 -24.84 -20.41 -12.72
C PHE A 760 -24.03 -21.71 -12.70
N GLU A 761 -24.63 -22.83 -13.13
CA GLU A 761 -23.92 -24.09 -13.35
C GLU A 761 -22.73 -23.90 -14.31
N HIS A 762 -22.91 -23.14 -15.40
CA HIS A 762 -21.82 -22.82 -16.33
C HIS A 762 -20.69 -21.99 -15.69
N LEU A 763 -21.01 -21.00 -14.86
CA LEU A 763 -20.00 -20.23 -14.12
C LEU A 763 -19.24 -21.10 -13.12
N GLN A 764 -19.93 -22.01 -12.44
CA GLN A 764 -19.30 -22.99 -11.56
C GLN A 764 -18.37 -23.92 -12.35
N SER A 765 -18.79 -24.40 -13.53
CA SER A 765 -17.93 -25.14 -14.44
C SER A 765 -16.73 -24.31 -14.92
N GLY A 766 -16.91 -23.01 -15.16
CA GLY A 766 -15.82 -22.09 -15.50
C GLY A 766 -14.80 -21.93 -14.37
N ASP A 767 -15.26 -21.81 -13.13
CA ASP A 767 -14.39 -21.75 -11.94
C ASP A 767 -13.68 -23.09 -11.70
N ALA A 768 -14.38 -24.21 -11.86
CA ALA A 768 -13.78 -25.55 -11.85
C ALA A 768 -12.69 -25.70 -12.91
N GLY A 769 -12.95 -25.29 -14.15
CA GLY A 769 -11.96 -25.26 -15.24
C GLY A 769 -10.76 -24.37 -14.92
N ALA A 770 -10.97 -23.21 -14.29
CA ALA A 770 -9.90 -22.34 -13.83
C ALA A 770 -9.06 -22.99 -12.73
N ALA A 771 -9.69 -23.70 -11.78
CA ALA A 771 -9.00 -24.43 -10.71
C ALA A 771 -8.11 -25.55 -11.24
N LEU A 772 -8.62 -26.40 -12.16
CA LEU A 772 -7.82 -27.45 -12.82
C LEU A 772 -6.68 -26.85 -13.65
N SER A 773 -6.96 -25.79 -14.40
CA SER A 773 -5.95 -25.07 -15.19
C SER A 773 -4.85 -24.47 -14.33
N LEU A 774 -5.19 -23.99 -13.13
CA LEU A 774 -4.22 -23.46 -12.17
C LEU A 774 -3.27 -24.55 -11.67
N LYS A 775 -3.78 -25.74 -11.35
CA LYS A 775 -2.97 -26.91 -10.95
C LYS A 775 -1.99 -27.31 -12.06
N LEU A 776 -2.46 -27.44 -13.30
CA LEU A 776 -1.61 -27.73 -14.47
C LEU A 776 -0.52 -26.68 -14.70
N ARG A 777 -0.85 -25.39 -14.56
CA ARG A 777 0.14 -24.30 -14.68
C ARG A 777 1.20 -24.36 -13.59
N ARG A 778 0.80 -24.61 -12.34
CA ARG A 778 1.72 -24.76 -11.20
C ARG A 778 2.69 -25.92 -11.44
N GLN A 779 2.17 -27.08 -11.84
CA GLN A 779 2.98 -28.24 -12.21
C GLN A 779 3.95 -27.89 -13.35
N SER A 780 3.47 -27.25 -14.42
CA SER A 780 4.29 -26.87 -15.57
C SER A 780 5.45 -25.93 -15.18
N ILE A 781 5.21 -24.99 -14.27
CA ILE A 781 6.25 -24.09 -13.74
C ILE A 781 7.31 -24.89 -12.97
N MET A 782 6.88 -25.78 -12.06
CA MET A 782 7.79 -26.61 -11.28
C MET A 782 8.61 -27.55 -12.15
N GLN A 783 7.98 -28.23 -13.12
CA GLN A 783 8.64 -29.12 -14.07
C GLN A 783 9.60 -28.37 -15.00
N THR A 784 9.21 -27.21 -15.53
CA THR A 784 10.09 -26.41 -16.40
C THR A 784 11.32 -25.94 -15.62
N THR A 785 11.12 -25.49 -14.38
CA THR A 785 12.22 -25.11 -13.48
C THR A 785 13.18 -26.28 -13.28
N PHE A 786 12.65 -27.46 -12.95
CA PHE A 786 13.43 -28.69 -12.82
C PHE A 786 14.20 -29.03 -14.11
N VAL A 787 13.52 -29.20 -15.25
CA VAL A 787 14.13 -29.65 -16.51
C VAL A 787 15.26 -28.72 -16.96
N VAL A 788 15.02 -27.40 -16.92
CA VAL A 788 15.98 -26.41 -17.41
C VAL A 788 17.22 -26.34 -16.51
N TRP A 789 17.05 -26.42 -15.19
CA TRP A 789 18.18 -26.47 -14.25
C TRP A 789 18.93 -27.81 -14.29
N THR A 790 18.23 -28.94 -14.43
CA THR A 790 18.86 -30.27 -14.58
C THR A 790 19.67 -30.37 -15.87
N TRP A 791 19.19 -29.77 -16.97
CA TRP A 791 19.98 -29.64 -18.19
C TRP A 791 21.27 -28.83 -17.97
N LEU A 792 21.21 -27.75 -17.20
CA LEU A 792 22.40 -26.95 -16.88
C LEU A 792 23.36 -27.72 -15.95
N ASP A 793 22.85 -28.27 -14.85
CA ASP A 793 23.65 -28.84 -13.76
C ASP A 793 24.20 -30.23 -14.06
N THR A 794 23.49 -31.02 -14.87
CA THR A 794 23.88 -32.39 -15.19
C THR A 794 24.48 -32.44 -16.60
N TYR A 795 23.70 -32.06 -17.62
CA TYR A 795 24.13 -32.19 -19.01
C TYR A 795 25.26 -31.20 -19.35
N CYS A 796 25.07 -29.89 -19.11
CA CYS A 796 26.11 -28.91 -19.44
C CYS A 796 27.37 -29.13 -18.60
N ALA A 797 27.24 -29.44 -17.31
CA ALA A 797 28.39 -29.77 -16.47
C ALA A 797 29.16 -31.01 -16.98
N GLY A 798 28.45 -32.07 -17.39
CA GLY A 798 29.05 -33.25 -18.01
C GLY A 798 29.81 -32.91 -19.30
N GLN A 799 29.25 -32.03 -20.14
CA GLN A 799 29.92 -31.56 -21.36
C GLN A 799 31.15 -30.71 -21.05
N VAL A 800 31.13 -29.90 -19.99
CA VAL A 800 32.32 -29.17 -19.52
C VAL A 800 33.40 -30.14 -19.06
N ARG A 801 33.07 -31.11 -18.21
CA ARG A 801 34.03 -32.11 -17.70
C ARG A 801 34.65 -32.91 -18.85
N SER A 802 33.82 -33.41 -19.76
CA SER A 802 34.26 -34.14 -20.96
C SER A 802 35.18 -33.29 -21.84
N ALA A 803 34.82 -32.03 -22.11
CA ALA A 803 35.64 -31.13 -22.89
C ALA A 803 36.96 -30.73 -22.21
N LEU A 804 37.02 -30.73 -20.88
CA LEU A 804 38.27 -30.48 -20.17
C LEU A 804 39.23 -31.67 -20.28
N ALA A 805 38.71 -32.91 -20.30
CA ALA A 805 39.47 -34.13 -20.51
C ALA A 805 39.93 -34.34 -21.98
N ASP A 806 39.10 -33.98 -22.96
CA ASP A 806 39.42 -34.14 -24.39
C ASP A 806 40.34 -33.02 -24.91
N ALA A 807 41.20 -33.31 -25.88
CA ALA A 807 42.07 -32.32 -26.50
C ALA A 807 41.30 -31.33 -27.41
N ALA A 808 40.21 -31.76 -28.04
CA ALA A 808 39.45 -30.95 -29.01
C ALA A 808 37.94 -30.89 -28.69
N PRO A 809 37.39 -29.72 -28.26
CA PRO A 809 35.97 -29.61 -27.91
C PRO A 809 35.05 -29.69 -29.13
N ARG A 810 34.09 -30.62 -29.12
CA ARG A 810 33.18 -30.89 -30.24
C ARG A 810 31.97 -29.94 -30.33
N ASN A 811 31.63 -29.23 -29.26
CA ASN A 811 30.45 -28.36 -29.19
C ASN A 811 30.79 -26.99 -28.56
N TRP A 812 29.83 -26.06 -28.60
CA TRP A 812 30.03 -24.70 -28.11
C TRP A 812 30.29 -24.62 -26.60
N ILE A 813 29.69 -25.52 -25.80
CA ILE A 813 29.91 -25.62 -24.35
C ILE A 813 31.36 -26.00 -24.08
N GLY A 814 31.88 -26.98 -24.81
CA GLY A 814 33.28 -27.41 -24.69
C GLY A 814 34.26 -26.33 -25.13
N ARG A 815 33.94 -25.56 -26.19
CA ARG A 815 34.75 -24.39 -26.59
C ARG A 815 34.79 -23.34 -25.49
N LEU A 816 33.63 -23.03 -24.88
CA LEU A 816 33.55 -22.13 -23.74
C LEU A 816 34.37 -22.64 -22.54
N ALA A 817 34.27 -23.93 -22.22
CA ALA A 817 35.03 -24.56 -21.14
C ALA A 817 36.54 -24.45 -21.34
N LYS A 818 37.06 -24.82 -22.52
CA LYS A 818 38.49 -24.69 -22.85
C LYS A 818 38.94 -23.22 -22.83
N HIS A 819 38.07 -22.30 -23.25
CA HIS A 819 38.36 -20.87 -23.23
C HIS A 819 38.48 -20.33 -21.81
N VAL A 820 37.54 -20.68 -20.92
CA VAL A 820 37.60 -20.32 -19.49
C VAL A 820 38.82 -20.97 -18.83
N HIS A 821 39.10 -22.26 -19.08
CA HIS A 821 40.31 -22.92 -18.61
C HIS A 821 41.57 -22.17 -19.06
N THR A 822 41.65 -21.78 -20.34
CA THR A 822 42.77 -21.00 -20.88
C THR A 822 42.91 -19.64 -20.19
N LEU A 823 41.82 -18.91 -19.98
CA LEU A 823 41.85 -17.61 -19.27
C LEU A 823 42.35 -17.75 -17.83
N MET A 824 41.96 -18.83 -17.15
CA MET A 824 42.42 -19.12 -15.79
C MET A 824 43.90 -19.52 -15.77
N SER A 825 44.33 -20.45 -16.64
CA SER A 825 45.71 -20.93 -16.70
C SER A 825 46.70 -19.87 -17.18
N THR A 826 46.30 -19.00 -18.10
CA THR A 826 47.13 -17.89 -18.61
C THR A 826 47.13 -16.65 -17.73
N ARG A 827 46.35 -16.64 -16.63
CA ARG A 827 46.26 -15.52 -15.70
C ARG A 827 45.88 -14.19 -16.41
N ALA A 828 44.89 -14.24 -17.31
CA ALA A 828 44.42 -13.05 -18.00
C ALA A 828 43.67 -12.10 -17.03
N PRO A 829 44.03 -10.80 -16.95
CA PRO A 829 43.56 -9.91 -15.88
C PRO A 829 42.04 -9.64 -15.91
N SER A 830 41.45 -9.52 -17.10
CA SER A 830 40.01 -9.48 -17.30
C SER A 830 39.67 -9.70 -18.77
N ARG A 831 38.53 -10.35 -19.05
CA ARG A 831 38.00 -10.49 -20.41
C ARG A 831 36.47 -10.49 -20.39
N GLU A 832 35.87 -9.81 -21.38
CA GLU A 832 34.44 -9.93 -21.66
C GLU A 832 34.19 -11.18 -22.52
N LEU A 833 33.24 -12.01 -22.13
CA LEU A 833 32.80 -13.18 -22.88
C LEU A 833 31.40 -12.93 -23.42
N ARG A 834 31.24 -13.04 -24.76
CA ARG A 834 29.98 -12.82 -25.46
C ARG A 834 29.47 -14.11 -26.11
N PRO A 835 28.14 -14.39 -26.11
CA PRO A 835 27.57 -15.61 -26.71
C PRO A 835 27.95 -15.81 -28.18
N ALA A 836 28.02 -14.71 -28.95
CA ALA A 836 28.38 -14.72 -30.37
C ALA A 836 29.77 -15.31 -30.64
N GLU A 837 30.74 -15.16 -29.72
CA GLU A 837 32.10 -15.74 -29.84
C GLU A 837 32.06 -17.28 -29.83
N PHE A 838 30.99 -17.87 -29.29
CA PHE A 838 30.85 -19.32 -29.15
C PHE A 838 29.85 -19.92 -30.12
N GLY A 839 29.31 -19.13 -31.06
CA GLY A 839 28.36 -19.58 -32.08
C GLY A 839 26.89 -19.51 -31.65
N LEU A 840 26.57 -18.61 -30.71
CA LEU A 840 25.19 -18.34 -30.27
C LEU A 840 24.76 -16.90 -30.63
N PRO A 841 24.61 -16.56 -31.93
CA PRO A 841 24.16 -15.23 -32.34
C PRO A 841 22.70 -15.00 -31.92
N GLY A 842 22.41 -13.81 -31.38
CA GLY A 842 21.06 -13.40 -30.95
C GLY A 842 20.74 -13.61 -29.47
N LEU A 843 21.65 -14.20 -28.69
CA LEU A 843 21.59 -14.16 -27.23
C LEU A 843 22.31 -12.92 -26.70
N ASP A 844 21.75 -12.29 -25.68
CA ASP A 844 22.31 -11.13 -25.00
C ASP A 844 22.96 -11.54 -23.66
N GLY A 845 23.92 -10.73 -23.20
CA GLY A 845 24.60 -10.94 -21.92
C GLY A 845 26.12 -10.93 -22.07
N VAL A 846 26.78 -10.06 -21.31
CA VAL A 846 28.24 -9.96 -21.29
C VAL A 846 28.73 -10.44 -19.94
N TYR A 847 29.45 -11.57 -19.91
CA TYR A 847 30.09 -12.04 -18.69
C TYR A 847 31.47 -11.40 -18.58
N LYS A 848 31.70 -10.63 -17.50
CA LYS A 848 33.00 -10.03 -17.20
C LYS A 848 33.81 -10.98 -16.35
N PHE A 849 34.69 -11.72 -16.99
CA PHE A 849 35.65 -12.55 -16.28
C PHE A 849 36.68 -11.64 -15.59
N HIS A 850 36.82 -11.80 -14.28
CA HIS A 850 37.82 -11.12 -13.46
C HIS A 850 38.68 -12.14 -12.75
N GLN A 851 39.99 -12.04 -12.94
CA GLN A 851 40.91 -12.92 -12.26
C GLN A 851 40.92 -12.64 -10.75
N ARG A 852 40.70 -13.68 -9.94
CA ARG A 852 40.85 -13.58 -8.48
C ARG A 852 42.33 -13.69 -8.11
N LYS A 853 42.85 -12.72 -7.36
CA LYS A 853 44.29 -12.49 -7.08
C LYS A 853 45.03 -13.57 -6.27
N SER A 854 44.49 -14.78 -6.02
CA SER A 854 45.03 -15.65 -4.95
C SER A 854 44.84 -17.17 -5.11
N LEU A 855 44.79 -17.71 -6.34
CA LEU A 855 44.81 -19.18 -6.53
C LEU A 855 46.20 -19.58 -7.05
N ASP A 856 47.12 -19.90 -6.13
CA ASP A 856 48.50 -20.32 -6.43
C ASP A 856 48.69 -21.85 -6.45
N LEU A 857 47.61 -22.62 -6.59
CA LEU A 857 47.62 -24.07 -6.71
C LEU A 857 46.65 -24.52 -7.81
N ASP A 858 46.89 -25.71 -8.37
CA ASP A 858 46.12 -26.37 -9.43
C ASP A 858 44.67 -25.91 -9.46
N ILE A 859 44.28 -25.26 -10.57
CA ILE A 859 42.92 -24.74 -10.73
C ILE A 859 41.94 -25.91 -10.56
N PRO A 860 41.07 -25.90 -9.54
CA PRO A 860 40.15 -27.00 -9.35
C PRO A 860 39.24 -27.10 -10.57
N TYR A 861 39.21 -28.27 -11.23
CA TYR A 861 38.32 -28.55 -12.37
C TYR A 861 36.88 -28.08 -12.09
N GLN A 862 36.44 -28.26 -10.84
CA GLN A 862 35.11 -27.86 -10.39
C GLN A 862 34.86 -26.35 -10.46
N LEU A 863 35.88 -25.51 -10.24
CA LEU A 863 35.76 -24.06 -10.35
C LEU A 863 35.49 -23.63 -11.80
N ILE A 864 36.13 -24.29 -12.77
CA ILE A 864 35.88 -24.03 -14.20
C ILE A 864 34.45 -24.42 -14.56
N VAL A 865 33.99 -25.59 -14.09
CA VAL A 865 32.59 -26.02 -14.27
C VAL A 865 31.64 -24.96 -13.75
N THR A 866 31.81 -24.49 -12.50
CA THR A 866 30.95 -23.46 -11.91
C THR A 866 30.94 -22.16 -12.73
N ILE A 867 32.11 -21.64 -13.13
CA ILE A 867 32.20 -20.41 -13.91
C ILE A 867 31.50 -20.56 -15.27
N VAL A 868 31.68 -21.70 -15.95
CA VAL A 868 31.03 -21.96 -17.24
C VAL A 868 29.51 -22.04 -17.09
N LEU A 869 29.00 -22.72 -16.06
CA LEU A 869 27.57 -22.78 -15.79
C LEU A 869 26.98 -21.40 -15.47
N ASP A 870 27.70 -20.56 -14.72
CA ASP A 870 27.29 -19.18 -14.43
C ASP A 870 27.21 -18.32 -15.71
N ILE A 871 28.15 -18.51 -16.65
CA ILE A 871 28.13 -17.85 -17.96
C ILE A 871 26.90 -18.27 -18.76
N ILE A 872 26.64 -19.58 -18.85
CA ILE A 872 25.49 -20.12 -19.59
C ILE A 872 24.17 -19.65 -18.98
N ALA A 873 24.06 -19.68 -17.65
CA ALA A 873 22.90 -19.18 -16.93
C ALA A 873 22.62 -17.70 -17.22
N LEU A 874 23.68 -16.88 -17.28
CA LEU A 874 23.57 -15.46 -17.64
C LEU A 874 23.06 -15.27 -19.08
N TRP A 875 23.66 -15.96 -20.04
CA TRP A 875 23.33 -15.83 -21.47
C TRP A 875 21.94 -16.33 -21.83
N LEU A 876 21.43 -17.32 -21.09
CA LEU A 876 20.09 -17.89 -21.29
C LEU A 876 19.05 -17.28 -20.34
N HIS A 877 19.41 -16.21 -19.63
CA HIS A 877 18.52 -15.49 -18.71
C HIS A 877 17.86 -16.39 -17.66
N PHE A 878 18.61 -17.34 -17.11
CA PHE A 878 18.15 -18.12 -15.97
C PHE A 878 17.75 -17.17 -14.83
N PRO A 879 16.69 -17.49 -14.06
CA PRO A 879 16.25 -16.62 -12.98
C PRO A 879 17.39 -16.36 -11.99
N THR A 880 17.76 -15.08 -11.82
CA THR A 880 18.82 -14.66 -10.89
C THR A 880 18.37 -14.64 -9.42
N LYS A 881 17.07 -14.89 -9.18
CA LYS A 881 16.57 -15.12 -7.82
C LYS A 881 17.32 -16.31 -7.26
N ALA A 882 17.97 -16.08 -6.13
CA ALA A 882 18.93 -17.00 -5.56
C ALA A 882 18.32 -18.41 -5.35
N ASN A 883 17.00 -18.53 -5.12
CA ASN A 883 16.32 -19.81 -4.83
C ASN A 883 15.95 -20.66 -6.05
N SER A 884 15.99 -20.14 -7.29
CA SER A 884 15.42 -20.90 -8.43
C SER A 884 16.15 -22.22 -8.71
N ARG A 885 17.44 -22.28 -8.43
CA ARG A 885 18.23 -23.51 -8.54
C ARG A 885 17.93 -24.52 -7.43
N ALA A 886 17.77 -24.05 -6.20
CA ALA A 886 17.34 -24.89 -5.08
C ALA A 886 15.90 -25.42 -5.27
N GLN A 887 15.03 -24.62 -5.89
CA GLN A 887 13.71 -25.05 -6.34
C GLN A 887 13.80 -26.24 -7.30
N ALA A 888 14.76 -26.25 -8.23
CA ALA A 888 14.95 -27.41 -9.10
C ALA A 888 15.40 -28.65 -8.33
N TRP A 889 16.35 -28.54 -7.41
CA TRP A 889 16.80 -29.66 -6.56
C TRP A 889 15.69 -30.20 -5.64
N PHE A 890 14.82 -29.31 -5.15
CA PHE A 890 13.63 -29.70 -4.42
C PHE A 890 12.68 -30.58 -5.27
N ILE A 891 12.40 -30.15 -6.50
CA ILE A 891 11.55 -30.91 -7.42
C ILE A 891 12.22 -32.22 -7.85
N ASP A 892 13.52 -32.21 -8.10
CA ASP A 892 14.32 -33.43 -8.38
C ASP A 892 14.18 -34.43 -7.23
N THR A 893 14.34 -33.97 -6.00
CA THR A 893 14.19 -34.79 -4.79
C THR A 893 12.78 -35.39 -4.69
N LEU A 894 11.73 -34.61 -4.96
CA LEU A 894 10.34 -35.09 -4.94
C LEU A 894 10.05 -36.10 -6.05
N ILE A 895 10.52 -35.86 -7.27
CA ILE A 895 10.30 -36.76 -8.41
C ILE A 895 11.07 -38.07 -8.20
N TYR A 896 12.28 -38.00 -7.62
CA TYR A 896 13.12 -39.17 -7.39
C TYR A 896 12.67 -40.00 -6.19
N ALA A 897 12.30 -39.36 -5.08
CA ALA A 897 11.79 -40.06 -3.91
C ALA A 897 10.38 -40.60 -4.16
N CYS A 898 9.51 -39.80 -4.76
CA CYS A 898 8.08 -40.09 -4.92
C CYS A 898 7.68 -40.22 -6.39
N HIS A 899 6.51 -39.69 -6.76
CA HIS A 899 5.96 -39.71 -8.12
C HIS A 899 5.80 -38.27 -8.66
N PRO A 900 5.91 -38.03 -9.98
CA PRO A 900 5.62 -36.72 -10.58
C PRO A 900 4.23 -36.15 -10.25
N ALA A 901 3.27 -37.00 -9.87
CA ALA A 901 1.95 -36.60 -9.43
C ALA A 901 1.95 -35.76 -8.14
N THR A 902 2.99 -35.85 -7.31
CA THR A 902 3.16 -35.01 -6.11
C THR A 902 3.15 -33.51 -6.43
N LEU A 903 3.52 -33.14 -7.66
CA LEU A 903 3.55 -31.75 -8.13
C LEU A 903 2.15 -31.14 -8.30
N PHE A 904 1.07 -31.91 -8.15
CA PHE A 904 -0.30 -31.39 -8.14
C PHE A 904 -0.76 -30.95 -6.74
N LEU A 905 -0.01 -31.25 -5.69
CA LEU A 905 -0.41 -30.93 -4.32
C LEU A 905 -0.17 -29.43 -4.01
N ASP A 906 -1.15 -28.79 -3.36
CA ASP A 906 -1.02 -27.39 -2.96
C ASP A 906 0.07 -27.18 -1.91
N SER A 907 0.29 -28.15 -1.02
CA SER A 907 1.39 -28.14 -0.06
C SER A 907 2.77 -28.12 -0.74
N VAL A 908 2.92 -28.86 -1.85
CA VAL A 908 4.17 -28.90 -2.62
C VAL A 908 4.40 -27.58 -3.34
N TRP A 909 3.36 -27.01 -3.97
CA TRP A 909 3.44 -25.67 -4.58
C TRP A 909 3.78 -24.59 -3.54
N PHE A 910 3.20 -24.68 -2.35
CA PHE A 910 3.50 -23.76 -1.25
C PHE A 910 4.96 -23.85 -0.81
N ALA A 911 5.49 -25.07 -0.61
CA ALA A 911 6.88 -25.30 -0.25
C ALA A 911 7.85 -24.88 -1.36
N PHE A 912 7.52 -25.11 -2.64
CA PHE A 912 8.30 -24.62 -3.77
C PHE A 912 8.52 -23.11 -3.71
N GLY A 913 7.52 -22.34 -3.25
CA GLY A 913 7.64 -20.89 -3.04
C GLY A 913 8.35 -20.46 -1.76
N HIS A 914 8.55 -21.36 -0.79
CA HIS A 914 8.98 -21.06 0.58
C HIS A 914 9.93 -22.12 1.16
N LEU A 915 10.93 -22.55 0.39
CA LEU A 915 11.86 -23.63 0.76
C LEU A 915 12.53 -23.39 2.12
N GLU A 916 12.92 -22.14 2.40
CA GLU A 916 13.58 -21.74 3.63
C GLU A 916 12.77 -22.12 4.87
N THR A 917 11.46 -21.89 4.84
CA THR A 917 10.60 -22.18 6.00
C THR A 917 10.02 -23.57 6.00
N GLU A 918 9.73 -24.13 4.83
CA GLU A 918 8.95 -25.38 4.69
C GLU A 918 9.84 -26.62 4.56
N VAL A 919 11.05 -26.46 4.03
CA VAL A 919 12.02 -27.56 3.88
C VAL A 919 13.15 -27.41 4.89
N PHE A 920 13.68 -26.21 5.07
CA PHE A 920 14.87 -25.97 5.92
C PHE A 920 14.56 -25.46 7.32
N GLY A 921 13.31 -25.09 7.62
CA GLY A 921 12.89 -24.61 8.96
C GLY A 921 13.38 -23.21 9.36
N ASP A 922 14.27 -22.57 8.58
CA ASP A 922 14.86 -21.26 8.86
C ASP A 922 14.71 -20.29 7.67
N ARG A 923 14.04 -19.15 7.90
CA ARG A 923 13.86 -18.06 6.92
C ARG A 923 15.18 -17.48 6.40
N ASN A 924 16.28 -17.62 7.15
CA ASN A 924 17.59 -17.10 6.81
C ASN A 924 18.55 -18.17 6.31
N ALA A 925 18.07 -19.41 6.12
CA ALA A 925 18.88 -20.50 5.61
C ALA A 925 19.54 -20.06 4.30
N LYS A 926 20.89 -20.03 4.30
CA LYS A 926 21.61 -19.80 3.06
C LYS A 926 21.31 -20.96 2.12
N ILE A 927 21.05 -20.60 0.87
CA ILE A 927 20.64 -21.52 -0.19
C ILE A 927 21.63 -22.67 -0.25
N PRO A 928 21.19 -23.88 0.09
CA PRO A 928 22.14 -24.92 0.40
C PRO A 928 22.50 -25.72 -0.86
N ALA A 929 23.59 -26.49 -0.78
CA ALA A 929 23.98 -27.42 -1.84
C ALA A 929 22.91 -28.51 -2.06
N PRO A 930 22.92 -29.25 -3.19
CA PRO A 930 21.98 -30.35 -3.44
C PRO A 930 21.87 -31.35 -2.28
N SER A 931 22.99 -31.63 -1.61
CA SER A 931 23.06 -32.55 -0.47
C SER A 931 22.20 -32.14 0.74
N ALA A 932 21.82 -30.87 0.87
CA ALA A 932 20.94 -30.43 1.95
C ALA A 932 19.49 -30.86 1.78
N PHE A 933 19.12 -31.42 0.63
CA PHE A 933 17.83 -32.08 0.43
C PHE A 933 17.86 -33.57 0.82
N ALA A 934 19.00 -34.13 1.21
CA ALA A 934 19.08 -35.52 1.68
C ALA A 934 18.15 -35.82 2.88
N PRO A 935 17.99 -34.91 3.87
CA PRO A 935 17.00 -35.13 4.93
C PRO A 935 15.56 -35.20 4.39
N LEU A 936 15.21 -34.33 3.44
CA LEU A 936 13.90 -34.38 2.77
C LEU A 936 13.72 -35.71 2.03
N ALA A 937 14.71 -36.14 1.25
CA ALA A 937 14.67 -37.42 0.53
C ALA A 937 14.43 -38.59 1.49
N SER A 938 15.20 -38.66 2.59
CA SER A 938 15.07 -39.71 3.60
C SER A 938 13.70 -39.70 4.30
N ALA A 939 13.16 -38.52 4.60
CA ALA A 939 11.83 -38.38 5.18
C ALA A 939 10.73 -38.81 4.19
N LEU A 940 10.87 -38.44 2.91
CA LEU A 940 9.94 -38.86 1.85
C LEU A 940 9.97 -40.38 1.64
N TYR A 941 11.15 -41.02 1.59
CA TYR A 941 11.27 -42.48 1.45
C TYR A 941 10.63 -43.25 2.60
N ARG A 942 10.57 -42.66 3.80
CA ARG A 942 9.86 -43.23 4.96
C ARG A 942 8.37 -42.94 4.95
N SER A 943 7.89 -42.02 4.11
CA SER A 943 6.48 -41.68 4.01
C SER A 943 5.72 -42.65 3.11
N HIS A 944 4.40 -42.74 3.31
CA HIS A 944 3.51 -43.56 2.49
C HIS A 944 3.46 -43.10 1.02
N LEU A 945 3.91 -41.88 0.69
CA LEU A 945 3.94 -41.35 -0.69
C LEU A 945 4.82 -42.16 -1.65
N CYS A 946 5.80 -42.90 -1.13
CA CYS A 946 6.69 -43.73 -1.94
C CYS A 946 6.17 -45.16 -2.10
N ASP A 947 5.22 -45.58 -1.26
CA ASP A 947 4.58 -46.88 -1.35
C ASP A 947 3.49 -46.82 -2.43
N ARG A 948 3.73 -47.50 -3.55
CA ARG A 948 2.79 -47.54 -4.70
C ARG A 948 1.45 -48.17 -4.36
N THR A 949 1.36 -48.86 -3.23
CA THR A 949 0.13 -49.50 -2.73
C THR A 949 -0.60 -48.63 -1.70
N SER A 950 0.00 -47.52 -1.26
CA SER A 950 -0.63 -46.61 -0.30
C SER A 950 -1.81 -45.86 -0.90
N GLU A 951 -2.75 -45.48 -0.04
CA GLU A 951 -3.90 -44.68 -0.44
C GLU A 951 -3.49 -43.30 -0.95
N GLU A 952 -2.49 -42.67 -0.34
CA GLU A 952 -1.93 -41.38 -0.77
C GLU A 952 -1.39 -41.45 -2.21
N PHE A 953 -0.66 -42.52 -2.55
CA PHE A 953 -0.12 -42.71 -3.90
C PHE A 953 -1.24 -42.87 -4.93
N LEU A 954 -2.27 -43.67 -4.60
CA LEU A 954 -3.43 -43.88 -5.47
C LEU A 954 -4.23 -42.58 -5.69
N LEU A 955 -4.42 -41.76 -4.66
CA LEU A 955 -5.08 -40.46 -4.78
C LEU A 955 -4.27 -39.48 -5.65
N MET A 956 -2.96 -39.42 -5.50
CA MET A 956 -2.11 -38.56 -6.33
C MET A 956 -2.14 -38.97 -7.81
N THR A 957 -2.03 -40.25 -8.10
CA THR A 957 -2.11 -40.76 -9.48
C THR A 957 -3.50 -40.57 -10.09
N GLY A 958 -4.56 -40.70 -9.28
CA GLY A 958 -5.93 -40.33 -9.68
C GLY A 958 -6.06 -38.86 -10.11
N MET A 959 -5.47 -37.92 -9.34
CA MET A 959 -5.43 -36.51 -9.73
C MET A 959 -4.71 -36.30 -11.06
N GLN A 960 -3.56 -36.93 -11.24
CA GLN A 960 -2.78 -36.82 -12.48
C GLN A 960 -3.60 -37.28 -13.69
N GLN A 961 -4.31 -38.40 -13.57
CA GLN A 961 -5.12 -38.92 -14.66
C GLN A 961 -6.25 -37.96 -15.06
N MET A 962 -7.02 -37.45 -14.09
CA MET A 962 -8.09 -36.48 -14.37
C MET A 962 -7.56 -35.19 -15.00
N LEU A 963 -6.42 -34.68 -14.52
CA LEU A 963 -5.80 -33.46 -15.07
C LEU A 963 -5.24 -33.67 -16.49
N TYR A 964 -4.70 -34.85 -16.78
CA TYR A 964 -4.24 -35.22 -18.12
C TYR A 964 -5.42 -35.35 -19.09
N GLU A 965 -6.50 -36.00 -18.68
CA GLU A 965 -7.74 -36.07 -19.46
C GLU A 965 -8.28 -34.66 -19.73
N TYR A 966 -8.39 -33.81 -18.70
CA TYR A 966 -8.80 -32.40 -18.88
C TYR A 966 -7.89 -31.64 -19.86
N GLN A 967 -6.56 -31.78 -19.75
CA GLN A 967 -5.60 -31.12 -20.63
C GLN A 967 -5.78 -31.55 -22.10
N THR A 968 -5.93 -32.84 -22.36
CA THR A 968 -6.14 -33.37 -23.73
C THR A 968 -7.45 -32.87 -24.35
N HIS A 969 -8.53 -32.77 -23.57
CA HIS A 969 -9.80 -32.22 -24.05
C HIS A 969 -9.71 -30.71 -24.32
N THR A 970 -8.99 -29.97 -23.48
CA THR A 970 -8.90 -28.50 -23.57
C THR A 970 -7.95 -28.04 -24.69
N ILE A 971 -6.81 -28.71 -24.91
CA ILE A 971 -5.85 -28.35 -25.98
C ILE A 971 -6.49 -28.43 -27.38
N THR A 972 -7.48 -29.30 -27.56
CA THR A 972 -8.22 -29.43 -28.81
C THR A 972 -9.19 -28.25 -29.06
N ALA A 973 -9.52 -27.46 -28.03
CA ALA A 973 -10.46 -26.33 -28.10
C ALA A 973 -9.80 -24.94 -28.15
N ILE A 974 -8.52 -24.80 -27.77
CA ILE A 974 -7.85 -23.48 -27.64
C ILE A 974 -7.06 -23.12 -28.90
N ALA A 975 -7.76 -22.56 -29.88
CA ALA A 975 -7.21 -21.59 -30.85
C ALA A 975 -7.71 -20.17 -30.56
N ALA A 976 -8.02 -19.85 -29.29
CA ALA A 976 -8.54 -18.56 -28.86
C ALA A 976 -7.44 -17.64 -28.28
N PRO A 977 -7.50 -16.32 -28.50
CA PRO A 977 -6.51 -15.36 -28.00
C PRO A 977 -6.45 -15.32 -26.46
N SER A 978 -5.29 -14.97 -25.91
CA SER A 978 -5.09 -14.93 -24.46
C SER A 978 -6.02 -13.92 -23.78
N PRO A 979 -6.52 -14.17 -22.55
CA PRO A 979 -7.37 -13.22 -21.81
C PRO A 979 -6.74 -11.81 -21.67
N ARG A 980 -5.40 -11.74 -21.64
CA ARG A 980 -4.67 -10.47 -21.56
C ARG A 980 -4.78 -9.67 -22.86
N ASP A 981 -4.65 -10.33 -24.02
CA ASP A 981 -4.76 -9.66 -25.32
C ASP A 981 -6.18 -9.12 -25.54
N SER A 982 -7.20 -9.90 -25.16
CA SER A 982 -8.60 -9.45 -25.22
C SER A 982 -8.85 -8.21 -24.37
N ARG A 983 -8.28 -8.16 -23.16
CA ARG A 983 -8.41 -7.02 -22.24
C ARG A 983 -7.65 -5.79 -22.74
N GLN A 984 -6.42 -5.96 -23.23
CA GLN A 984 -5.65 -4.87 -23.85
C GLN A 984 -6.38 -4.28 -25.05
N LEU A 985 -6.99 -5.14 -25.90
CA LEU A 985 -7.81 -4.69 -27.02
C LEU A 985 -9.03 -3.89 -26.55
N GLN A 986 -9.71 -4.32 -25.49
CA GLN A 986 -10.82 -3.58 -24.90
C GLN A 986 -10.39 -2.17 -24.43
N PHE A 987 -9.24 -2.06 -23.76
CA PHE A 987 -8.71 -0.76 -23.32
C PHE A 987 -8.30 0.15 -24.48
N MET A 988 -7.68 -0.40 -25.52
CA MET A 988 -7.35 0.36 -26.73
C MET A 988 -8.61 0.87 -27.44
N ASN A 989 -9.69 0.08 -27.49
CA ASN A 989 -11.00 0.52 -28.00
C ASN A 989 -11.60 1.64 -27.15
N LEU A 990 -11.48 1.58 -25.82
CA LEU A 990 -11.91 2.67 -24.94
C LEU A 990 -11.13 3.97 -25.21
N PHE A 991 -9.82 3.87 -25.46
CA PHE A 991 -9.01 5.03 -25.84
C PHE A 991 -9.41 5.61 -27.18
N LEU A 992 -9.69 4.75 -28.18
CA LEU A 992 -10.23 5.18 -29.47
C LEU A 992 -11.57 5.92 -29.32
N GLY A 993 -12.49 5.39 -28.51
CA GLY A 993 -13.76 6.05 -28.20
C GLY A 993 -13.57 7.42 -27.54
N TYR A 994 -12.61 7.55 -26.62
CA TYR A 994 -12.24 8.84 -26.00
C TYR A 994 -11.76 9.87 -27.02
N LEU A 995 -10.98 9.47 -28.03
CA LEU A 995 -10.54 10.38 -29.09
C LEU A 995 -11.72 10.79 -29.97
N LEU A 996 -12.52 9.84 -30.45
CA LEU A 996 -13.65 10.12 -31.34
C LEU A 996 -14.74 10.97 -30.65
N GLU A 997 -15.01 10.74 -29.37
CA GLU A 997 -15.97 11.56 -28.61
C GLU A 997 -15.55 13.03 -28.50
N LEU A 998 -14.24 13.29 -28.43
CA LEU A 998 -13.73 14.66 -28.30
C LEU A 998 -13.41 15.33 -29.63
N GLU A 999 -13.29 14.59 -30.73
CA GLU A 999 -13.01 15.11 -32.08
C GLU A 999 -13.84 16.34 -32.46
N PRO A 1000 -15.18 16.39 -32.20
CA PRO A 1000 -15.99 17.56 -32.55
C PRO A 1000 -15.56 18.87 -31.89
N LEU A 1001 -14.80 18.83 -30.78
CA LEU A 1001 -14.27 20.03 -30.14
C LEU A 1001 -13.19 20.74 -30.96
N ILE A 1002 -12.60 20.05 -31.96
CA ILE A 1002 -11.61 20.63 -32.86
C ILE A 1002 -12.22 21.76 -33.70
N ASP A 1003 -13.47 21.59 -34.13
CA ASP A 1003 -14.15 22.56 -35.01
C ASP A 1003 -14.66 23.81 -34.28
N GLY A 1004 -14.54 23.85 -32.96
CA GLY A 1004 -15.08 24.88 -32.09
C GLY A 1004 -16.32 24.40 -31.33
N TYR A 1005 -16.34 24.65 -30.02
CA TYR A 1005 -17.41 24.19 -29.13
C TYR A 1005 -18.79 24.74 -29.53
N GLU A 1006 -18.83 25.95 -30.08
CA GLU A 1006 -20.03 26.63 -30.56
C GLU A 1006 -20.73 25.91 -31.72
N LYS A 1007 -20.03 25.01 -32.44
CA LYS A 1007 -20.62 24.22 -33.52
C LYS A 1007 -21.28 22.93 -33.04
N ILE A 1008 -21.11 22.57 -31.77
CA ILE A 1008 -21.71 21.37 -31.19
C ILE A 1008 -23.11 21.73 -30.69
N THR A 1009 -24.14 21.24 -31.37
CA THR A 1009 -25.55 21.55 -31.03
C THR A 1009 -25.98 20.98 -29.68
N GLN A 1010 -25.45 19.82 -29.29
CA GLN A 1010 -25.74 19.16 -28.01
C GLN A 1010 -24.45 18.58 -27.41
N PRO A 1011 -23.61 19.40 -26.76
CA PRO A 1011 -22.36 18.92 -26.20
C PRO A 1011 -22.62 17.97 -25.05
N THR A 1012 -21.92 16.84 -25.01
CA THR A 1012 -21.96 15.96 -23.85
C THR A 1012 -21.41 16.69 -22.63
N ALA A 1013 -21.83 16.30 -21.42
CA ALA A 1013 -21.26 16.85 -20.18
C ALA A 1013 -19.72 16.72 -20.15
N PHE A 1014 -19.21 15.67 -20.80
CA PHE A 1014 -17.79 15.45 -20.96
C PHE A 1014 -17.13 16.46 -21.92
N GLN A 1015 -17.70 16.69 -23.10
CA GLN A 1015 -17.22 17.71 -24.04
C GLN A 1015 -17.23 19.11 -23.42
N ALA A 1016 -18.29 19.46 -22.68
CA ALA A 1016 -18.39 20.74 -21.96
C ALA A 1016 -17.27 20.91 -20.91
N ALA A 1017 -16.99 19.86 -20.13
CA ALA A 1017 -15.94 19.88 -19.12
C ALA A 1017 -14.53 20.00 -19.74
N VAL A 1018 -14.29 19.33 -20.87
CA VAL A 1018 -13.02 19.44 -21.62
C VAL A 1018 -12.86 20.84 -22.19
N ASN A 1019 -13.91 21.39 -22.82
CA ASN A 1019 -13.89 22.73 -23.40
C ASN A 1019 -13.53 23.81 -22.37
N GLY A 1020 -14.11 23.73 -21.16
CA GLY A 1020 -13.83 24.68 -20.08
C GLY A 1020 -12.35 24.76 -19.67
N LYS A 1021 -11.54 23.75 -20.01
CA LYS A 1021 -10.08 23.72 -19.78
C LYS A 1021 -9.34 23.09 -20.95
N ALA A 1022 -9.64 23.52 -22.18
CA ALA A 1022 -9.13 22.87 -23.39
C ALA A 1022 -7.59 22.72 -23.43
N ASP A 1023 -6.81 23.75 -23.09
CA ASP A 1023 -5.33 23.63 -22.99
C ASP A 1023 -4.86 22.52 -22.03
N PHE A 1024 -5.67 22.26 -20.98
CA PHE A 1024 -5.33 21.31 -19.93
C PHE A 1024 -5.87 19.89 -20.20
N LEU A 1025 -7.01 19.73 -20.87
CA LEU A 1025 -7.75 18.47 -21.01
C LEU A 1025 -7.90 17.95 -22.45
N LEU A 1026 -7.83 18.81 -23.48
CA LEU A 1026 -8.04 18.39 -24.85
C LEU A 1026 -6.89 17.47 -25.32
N PRO A 1027 -7.18 16.27 -25.86
CA PRO A 1027 -6.15 15.34 -26.33
C PRO A 1027 -5.42 15.84 -27.59
N PHE A 1028 -6.09 16.66 -28.39
CA PHE A 1028 -5.53 17.22 -29.62
C PHE A 1028 -4.76 18.50 -29.32
N ARG A 1029 -3.48 18.31 -29.02
CA ARG A 1029 -2.55 19.34 -28.56
C ARG A 1029 -2.59 20.62 -29.40
N GLU A 1030 -2.60 20.49 -30.72
CA GLU A 1030 -2.52 21.60 -31.67
C GLU A 1030 -3.81 22.43 -31.74
N HIS A 1031 -4.91 21.90 -31.19
CA HIS A 1031 -6.21 22.56 -31.11
C HIS A 1031 -6.50 23.18 -29.73
N GLY A 1032 -5.55 23.10 -28.79
CA GLY A 1032 -5.64 23.87 -27.54
C GLY A 1032 -5.64 25.38 -27.83
N PRO A 1033 -6.49 26.21 -27.19
CA PRO A 1033 -6.63 27.63 -27.52
C PRO A 1033 -5.31 28.42 -27.55
N CYS A 1034 -4.46 28.26 -26.53
CA CYS A 1034 -3.17 28.94 -26.51
C CYS A 1034 -2.25 28.43 -27.62
N ARG A 1035 -2.30 27.13 -27.91
CA ARG A 1035 -1.49 26.49 -28.96
C ARG A 1035 -1.92 26.93 -30.35
N ALA A 1036 -3.22 26.88 -30.65
CA ALA A 1036 -3.77 27.34 -31.91
C ALA A 1036 -3.35 28.79 -32.20
N ARG A 1037 -3.48 29.69 -31.21
CA ARG A 1037 -3.06 31.09 -31.36
C ARG A 1037 -1.56 31.27 -31.55
N SER A 1038 -0.72 30.52 -30.82
CA SER A 1038 0.74 30.67 -30.87
C SER A 1038 1.38 30.34 -32.23
N ARG A 1039 0.61 29.77 -33.17
CA ARG A 1039 1.03 29.41 -34.54
C ARG A 1039 0.58 30.42 -35.59
N LEU A 1040 -0.23 31.41 -35.22
CA LEU A 1040 -0.65 32.44 -36.17
C LEU A 1040 0.57 33.22 -36.68
N PRO A 1041 0.51 33.79 -37.90
CA PRO A 1041 1.58 34.64 -38.41
C PRO A 1041 1.94 35.75 -37.42
N GLY A 1042 3.22 35.90 -37.09
CA GLY A 1042 3.73 36.87 -36.13
C GLY A 1042 3.85 36.36 -34.69
N MET A 1043 3.42 35.13 -34.39
CA MET A 1043 3.40 34.59 -33.02
C MET A 1043 4.63 33.71 -32.71
N SER A 1044 4.72 33.22 -31.46
CA SER A 1044 5.92 32.54 -30.91
C SER A 1044 6.42 31.33 -31.70
N PHE A 1045 5.55 30.66 -32.47
CA PHE A 1045 5.88 29.49 -33.29
C PHE A 1045 5.63 29.70 -34.78
N ASP A 1046 5.65 30.95 -35.25
CA ASP A 1046 5.67 31.26 -36.67
C ASP A 1046 6.93 30.66 -37.33
N PRO A 1047 6.80 29.86 -38.41
CA PRO A 1047 7.93 29.25 -39.12
C PRO A 1047 9.01 30.24 -39.57
N ARG A 1048 8.68 31.53 -39.75
CA ARG A 1048 9.62 32.59 -40.13
C ARG A 1048 10.62 32.92 -39.01
N TYR A 1049 10.19 32.84 -37.76
CA TYR A 1049 11.00 33.30 -36.62
C TYR A 1049 11.45 32.17 -35.71
N VAL A 1050 10.80 31.01 -35.74
CA VAL A 1050 11.06 29.91 -34.80
C VAL A 1050 12.52 29.42 -34.81
N ARG A 1051 13.23 29.58 -35.93
CA ARG A 1051 14.65 29.21 -36.09
C ARG A 1051 15.63 30.28 -35.61
N THR A 1052 15.15 31.46 -35.21
CA THR A 1052 15.98 32.54 -34.67
C THR A 1052 16.17 32.38 -33.17
N GLN A 1053 17.18 33.04 -32.60
CA GLN A 1053 17.33 33.10 -31.14
C GLN A 1053 16.11 33.72 -30.44
N GLY A 1054 15.46 34.71 -31.07
CA GLY A 1054 14.21 35.32 -30.60
C GLY A 1054 13.03 34.33 -30.61
N GLY A 1055 12.96 33.44 -31.61
CA GLY A 1055 11.99 32.36 -31.65
C GLY A 1055 12.15 31.36 -30.51
N LEU A 1056 13.39 30.98 -30.19
CA LEU A 1056 13.68 30.13 -29.04
C LEU A 1056 13.32 30.80 -27.71
N LEU A 1057 13.69 32.07 -27.52
CA LEU A 1057 13.26 32.85 -26.35
C LEU A 1057 11.73 32.87 -26.24
N SER A 1058 11.03 33.18 -27.33
CA SER A 1058 9.56 33.24 -27.37
C SER A 1058 8.93 31.91 -26.98
N GLY A 1059 9.47 30.79 -27.47
CA GLY A 1059 9.01 29.45 -27.08
C GLY A 1059 9.22 29.15 -25.59
N LEU A 1060 10.37 29.55 -25.02
CA LEU A 1060 10.64 29.45 -23.59
C LEU A 1060 9.66 30.30 -22.77
N ILE A 1061 9.46 31.57 -23.12
CA ILE A 1061 8.49 32.46 -22.46
C ILE A 1061 7.08 31.87 -22.56
N PHE A 1062 6.68 31.40 -23.75
CA PHE A 1062 5.39 30.79 -23.99
C PHE A 1062 5.14 29.66 -22.99
N ARG A 1063 6.05 28.70 -22.88
CA ARG A 1063 5.87 27.54 -21.99
C ARG A 1063 6.11 27.83 -20.52
N ALA A 1064 7.20 28.50 -20.16
CA ALA A 1064 7.56 28.73 -18.76
C ALA A 1064 6.72 29.84 -18.08
N VAL A 1065 6.23 30.83 -18.83
CA VAL A 1065 5.57 32.01 -18.26
C VAL A 1065 4.09 32.05 -18.64
N ILE A 1066 3.77 32.21 -19.92
CA ILE A 1066 2.43 32.64 -20.37
C ILE A 1066 1.48 31.51 -20.80
N PHE A 1067 1.88 30.23 -20.81
CA PHE A 1067 1.03 29.14 -21.27
C PHE A 1067 -0.22 28.96 -20.40
N SER A 1068 -1.38 28.81 -21.05
CA SER A 1068 -2.70 28.71 -20.41
C SER A 1068 -3.04 29.95 -19.57
N THR A 1069 -2.80 31.12 -20.14
CA THR A 1069 -3.13 32.43 -19.55
C THR A 1069 -3.93 33.30 -20.53
N PRO A 1070 -4.71 34.26 -20.03
CA PRO A 1070 -5.35 35.25 -20.89
C PRO A 1070 -4.37 36.09 -21.72
N PHE A 1071 -3.15 36.37 -21.22
CA PHE A 1071 -2.13 37.09 -21.99
C PHE A 1071 -1.78 36.35 -23.28
N ALA A 1072 -1.50 35.05 -23.21
CA ALA A 1072 -1.21 34.24 -24.40
C ALA A 1072 -2.38 34.22 -25.41
N LEU A 1073 -3.61 34.47 -24.94
CA LEU A 1073 -4.83 34.54 -25.74
C LEU A 1073 -5.17 35.94 -26.24
N GLN A 1074 -4.45 37.00 -25.88
CA GLN A 1074 -4.81 38.40 -26.19
C GLN A 1074 -3.66 39.23 -26.74
N ALA A 1075 -2.43 38.99 -26.28
CA ALA A 1075 -1.24 39.76 -26.63
C ALA A 1075 -0.44 39.13 -27.79
N ASN A 1076 0.60 39.83 -28.25
CA ASN A 1076 1.65 39.23 -29.05
C ASN A 1076 2.41 38.19 -28.20
N THR A 1077 2.89 37.12 -28.85
CA THR A 1077 3.66 36.05 -28.17
C THR A 1077 5.07 35.89 -28.73
N PHE A 1078 5.42 36.62 -29.80
CA PHE A 1078 6.77 36.67 -30.32
C PHE A 1078 7.55 37.86 -29.73
N PHE A 1079 8.73 37.59 -29.20
CA PHE A 1079 9.64 38.55 -28.59
C PHE A 1079 11.05 38.27 -29.11
N SER A 1080 11.64 39.21 -29.85
CA SER A 1080 13.01 39.06 -30.34
C SER A 1080 14.06 39.28 -29.25
N SER A 1081 13.67 40.02 -28.20
CA SER A 1081 14.52 40.39 -27.06
C SER A 1081 13.69 40.49 -25.76
N PRO A 1082 14.34 40.56 -24.58
CA PRO A 1082 13.65 40.90 -23.34
C PRO A 1082 12.98 42.28 -23.35
N ASP A 1083 13.49 43.23 -24.14
CA ASP A 1083 12.91 44.57 -24.25
C ASP A 1083 11.59 44.58 -25.02
N ASP A 1084 11.45 43.72 -26.03
CA ASP A 1084 10.18 43.49 -26.72
C ASP A 1084 9.14 42.94 -25.74
N TRP A 1085 9.54 41.95 -24.92
CA TRP A 1085 8.67 41.41 -23.86
C TRP A 1085 8.26 42.49 -22.86
N ARG A 1086 9.20 43.31 -22.37
CA ARG A 1086 8.90 44.38 -21.40
C ARG A 1086 7.96 45.42 -21.99
N SER A 1087 8.12 45.75 -23.27
CA SER A 1087 7.24 46.69 -23.97
C SER A 1087 5.82 46.15 -24.08
N GLU A 1088 5.67 44.88 -24.50
CA GLU A 1088 4.35 44.22 -24.56
C GLU A 1088 3.74 44.08 -23.15
N TYR A 1089 4.52 43.64 -22.17
CA TYR A 1089 4.09 43.50 -20.77
C TYR A 1089 3.61 44.85 -20.18
N ALA A 1090 4.33 45.94 -20.47
CA ALA A 1090 3.97 47.29 -20.02
C ALA A 1090 2.60 47.74 -20.57
N SER A 1091 2.24 47.35 -21.79
CA SER A 1091 0.92 47.64 -22.37
C SER A 1091 -0.25 47.00 -21.58
N PHE A 1092 0.05 45.99 -20.75
CA PHE A 1092 -0.91 45.31 -19.87
C PHE A 1092 -0.63 45.51 -18.37
N ALA A 1093 0.19 46.49 -17.98
CA ALA A 1093 0.63 46.68 -16.59
C ALA A 1093 -0.50 46.81 -15.55
N SER A 1094 -1.72 47.16 -15.98
CA SER A 1094 -2.92 47.22 -15.12
C SER A 1094 -3.52 45.85 -14.76
N LYS A 1095 -3.12 44.77 -15.44
CA LYS A 1095 -3.64 43.41 -15.24
C LYS A 1095 -2.94 42.70 -14.07
N PRO A 1096 -3.62 41.77 -13.38
CA PRO A 1096 -3.02 41.01 -12.26
C PRO A 1096 -2.02 39.95 -12.74
N ASP A 1097 -1.11 39.48 -11.88
CA ASP A 1097 -0.10 38.46 -12.21
C ASP A 1097 -0.67 37.19 -12.87
N ALA A 1098 -1.87 36.74 -12.46
CA ALA A 1098 -2.54 35.57 -13.04
C ALA A 1098 -2.94 35.75 -14.52
N PHE A 1099 -2.99 37.00 -15.00
CA PHE A 1099 -3.15 37.32 -16.42
C PHE A 1099 -1.93 36.87 -17.23
N PHE A 1100 -0.73 36.98 -16.64
CA PHE A 1100 0.56 36.71 -17.28
C PHE A 1100 1.12 35.33 -16.96
N CYS A 1101 0.81 34.75 -15.79
CA CYS A 1101 1.35 33.45 -15.41
C CYS A 1101 0.32 32.59 -14.66
N ASN A 1102 0.04 31.41 -15.23
CA ASN A 1102 -0.78 30.39 -14.61
C ASN A 1102 0.12 29.35 -13.91
N LEU A 1103 0.31 29.50 -12.60
CA LEU A 1103 1.12 28.59 -11.78
C LEU A 1103 0.66 27.12 -11.85
N ALA A 1104 -0.60 26.87 -12.24
CA ALA A 1104 -1.20 25.54 -12.31
C ALA A 1104 -1.23 24.92 -13.71
N ALA A 1105 -0.61 25.54 -14.74
CA ALA A 1105 -0.76 25.08 -16.13
C ALA A 1105 -0.31 23.62 -16.36
N TYR A 1106 0.69 23.14 -15.62
CA TYR A 1106 1.23 21.78 -15.76
C TYR A 1106 0.98 20.86 -14.56
N SER A 1107 0.92 21.39 -13.33
CA SER A 1107 0.67 20.58 -12.12
C SER A 1107 0.16 21.42 -10.95
N ARG A 1108 -0.36 20.78 -9.90
CA ARG A 1108 -0.79 21.44 -8.64
C ARG A 1108 0.36 21.80 -7.70
N ARG A 1109 1.62 21.42 -8.00
CA ARG A 1109 2.76 21.77 -7.14
C ARG A 1109 3.09 23.26 -7.29
N LYS A 1110 3.58 23.89 -6.22
CA LYS A 1110 4.11 25.27 -6.27
C LYS A 1110 5.29 25.31 -7.25
N SER A 1111 5.06 25.80 -8.46
CA SER A 1111 6.13 26.12 -9.42
C SER A 1111 6.71 27.49 -9.11
N ASN A 1112 7.98 27.72 -9.41
CA ASN A 1112 8.58 29.06 -9.36
C ASN A 1112 8.43 29.81 -10.70
N ARG A 1113 7.38 29.48 -11.47
CA ARG A 1113 7.05 30.16 -12.73
C ARG A 1113 6.67 31.61 -12.45
N GLY A 1114 7.14 32.50 -13.30
CA GLY A 1114 6.82 33.93 -13.21
C GLY A 1114 7.59 34.75 -14.23
N ILE A 1115 7.24 36.03 -14.32
CA ILE A 1115 7.80 36.97 -15.31
C ILE A 1115 9.31 37.17 -15.18
N HIS A 1116 9.89 36.94 -14.00
CA HIS A 1116 11.33 37.02 -13.76
C HIS A 1116 12.14 35.99 -14.57
N LEU A 1117 11.52 34.91 -15.06
CA LEU A 1117 12.20 33.89 -15.86
C LEU A 1117 12.62 34.39 -17.24
N VAL A 1118 12.04 35.48 -17.76
CA VAL A 1118 12.37 36.01 -19.08
C VAL A 1118 13.85 36.40 -19.17
N ASP A 1119 14.31 37.21 -18.21
CA ASP A 1119 15.71 37.65 -18.16
C ASP A 1119 16.66 36.49 -17.86
N GLU A 1120 16.25 35.55 -17.00
CA GLU A 1120 17.04 34.35 -16.68
C GLU A 1120 17.21 33.44 -17.91
N HIS A 1121 16.15 33.25 -18.71
CA HIS A 1121 16.20 32.50 -19.95
C HIS A 1121 17.06 33.18 -21.01
N TRP A 1122 16.93 34.50 -21.18
CA TRP A 1122 17.77 35.24 -22.10
C TRP A 1122 19.25 35.17 -21.73
N LYS A 1123 19.56 35.31 -20.44
CA LYS A 1123 20.92 35.12 -19.94
C LYS A 1123 21.44 33.71 -20.20
N ALA A 1124 20.62 32.68 -20.02
CA ALA A 1124 21.00 31.30 -20.28
C ALA A 1124 21.24 31.02 -21.78
N LEU A 1125 20.45 31.63 -22.67
CA LEU A 1125 20.64 31.54 -24.13
C LEU A 1125 21.96 32.14 -24.59
N ASN A 1126 22.39 33.24 -23.96
CA ASN A 1126 23.62 33.95 -24.29
C ASN A 1126 24.84 33.47 -23.48
N ALA A 1127 24.69 32.43 -22.65
CA ALA A 1127 25.80 31.91 -21.86
C ALA A 1127 26.84 31.19 -22.75
N PRO A 1128 28.14 31.34 -22.47
CA PRO A 1128 29.18 30.59 -23.17
C PRO A 1128 28.91 29.08 -23.12
N GLY A 1129 29.00 28.42 -24.28
CA GLY A 1129 28.70 26.99 -24.41
C GLY A 1129 27.23 26.65 -24.67
N CYS A 1130 26.37 27.64 -24.88
CA CYS A 1130 25.04 27.37 -25.43
C CYS A 1130 25.14 26.97 -26.91
N PRO A 1131 24.66 25.78 -27.34
CA PRO A 1131 24.61 25.43 -28.76
C PRO A 1131 23.87 26.51 -29.54
N ASP A 1132 24.42 26.81 -30.71
CA ASP A 1132 23.82 27.76 -31.64
C ASP A 1132 22.50 27.19 -32.17
N TRP A 1133 21.40 27.75 -31.66
CA TRP A 1133 20.05 27.34 -32.05
C TRP A 1133 19.80 27.56 -33.54
N GLU A 1134 20.28 28.67 -34.10
CA GLU A 1134 20.05 28.98 -35.51
C GLU A 1134 20.82 28.01 -36.39
N GLN A 1135 22.07 27.72 -36.05
CA GLN A 1135 22.87 26.74 -36.77
C GLN A 1135 22.26 25.33 -36.72
N ASN A 1136 21.78 24.90 -35.54
CA ASN A 1136 21.21 23.55 -35.37
C ASN A 1136 19.86 23.39 -36.07
N THR A 1137 19.10 24.47 -36.23
CA THR A 1137 17.78 24.44 -36.88
C THR A 1137 17.80 24.85 -38.35
N ARG A 1138 18.88 25.47 -38.85
CA ARG A 1138 19.15 25.66 -40.29
C ARG A 1138 19.09 24.28 -40.95
N HIS A 1139 18.18 24.12 -41.90
CA HIS A 1139 17.85 22.88 -42.62
C HIS A 1139 16.89 21.89 -41.94
N GLY A 1140 16.29 22.20 -40.79
CA GLY A 1140 15.29 21.32 -40.16
C GLY A 1140 15.84 19.95 -39.74
N LYS A 1141 17.17 19.86 -39.54
CA LYS A 1141 17.88 18.62 -39.19
C LYS A 1141 18.01 18.40 -37.69
N TYR A 1142 17.52 19.30 -36.84
CA TYR A 1142 17.64 19.11 -35.40
C TYR A 1142 16.79 17.90 -34.99
N ASP A 1143 17.45 16.83 -34.55
CA ASP A 1143 16.78 15.62 -34.09
C ASP A 1143 15.93 15.89 -32.84
N PHE A 1144 14.81 15.18 -32.72
CA PHE A 1144 13.89 15.34 -31.60
C PHE A 1144 14.55 15.02 -30.26
N ALA A 1145 15.33 13.94 -30.17
CA ALA A 1145 15.97 13.53 -28.93
C ALA A 1145 17.05 14.52 -28.49
N ASP A 1146 17.81 15.06 -29.46
CA ASP A 1146 18.86 16.04 -29.18
C ASP A 1146 18.26 17.40 -28.76
N CYS A 1147 17.20 17.86 -29.41
CA CYS A 1147 16.50 19.08 -29.02
C CYS A 1147 15.83 18.91 -27.65
N PHE A 1148 15.20 17.76 -27.40
CA PHE A 1148 14.65 17.42 -26.09
C PHE A 1148 15.73 17.43 -25.02
N LYS A 1149 16.89 16.82 -25.26
CA LYS A 1149 18.03 16.82 -24.33
C LYS A 1149 18.58 18.22 -24.07
N PHE A 1150 18.59 19.08 -25.09
CA PHE A 1150 19.00 20.48 -24.97
C PHE A 1150 18.05 21.30 -24.09
N LEU A 1151 16.74 21.06 -24.21
CA LEU A 1151 15.70 21.77 -23.45
C LEU A 1151 15.42 21.16 -22.07
N SER A 1152 15.68 19.87 -21.87
CA SER A 1152 15.36 19.11 -20.64
C SER A 1152 16.50 19.08 -19.63
N ALA A 1153 16.18 18.63 -18.41
CA ALA A 1153 17.06 18.73 -17.26
C ALA A 1153 18.10 17.58 -17.21
N SER A 1154 19.19 17.69 -17.96
CA SER A 1154 20.42 16.95 -17.62
C SER A 1154 21.24 17.79 -16.63
N ASN A 1155 20.84 17.65 -15.35
CA ASN A 1155 21.31 18.35 -14.14
C ASN A 1155 22.70 19.06 -14.21
N PRO A 1156 22.77 20.39 -13.99
CA PRO A 1156 21.67 21.32 -13.75
C PRO A 1156 20.88 21.65 -15.03
N SER A 1157 19.56 21.82 -14.92
CA SER A 1157 18.75 22.29 -16.05
C SER A 1157 19.27 23.65 -16.54
N ARG A 1158 19.49 23.75 -17.84
CA ARG A 1158 19.95 24.98 -18.50
C ARG A 1158 18.94 26.11 -18.35
N PHE A 1159 17.66 25.79 -18.43
CA PHE A 1159 16.57 26.74 -18.37
C PHE A 1159 15.73 26.46 -17.12
N ARG A 1160 15.72 27.40 -16.17
CA ARG A 1160 15.00 27.27 -14.90
C ARG A 1160 13.50 27.03 -15.13
N GLU A 1161 12.88 26.17 -14.34
CA GLU A 1161 11.47 25.74 -14.50
C GLU A 1161 11.15 25.02 -15.83
N ILE A 1162 12.12 24.78 -16.73
CA ILE A 1162 11.97 23.85 -17.86
C ILE A 1162 12.48 22.48 -17.41
N GLY A 1163 11.58 21.67 -16.86
CA GLY A 1163 11.83 20.25 -16.58
C GLY A 1163 11.45 19.35 -17.77
N ASP A 1164 11.64 18.04 -17.64
CA ASP A 1164 11.42 17.06 -18.72
C ASP A 1164 10.05 17.20 -19.41
N LEU A 1165 8.96 17.41 -18.66
CA LEU A 1165 7.64 17.60 -19.27
C LEU A 1165 7.59 18.86 -20.15
N ILE A 1166 8.10 19.99 -19.66
CA ILE A 1166 8.03 21.26 -20.40
C ILE A 1166 9.02 21.23 -21.57
N GLY A 1167 10.20 20.63 -21.40
CA GLY A 1167 11.17 20.41 -22.46
C GLY A 1167 10.60 19.55 -23.59
N PHE A 1168 9.90 18.46 -23.26
CA PHE A 1168 9.23 17.61 -24.26
C PHE A 1168 8.16 18.39 -25.03
N LEU A 1169 7.30 19.11 -24.29
CA LEU A 1169 6.26 19.92 -24.91
C LEU A 1169 6.85 21.00 -25.81
N LEU A 1170 7.90 21.70 -25.38
CA LEU A 1170 8.55 22.72 -26.19
C LEU A 1170 9.23 22.13 -27.44
N THR A 1171 9.87 20.97 -27.31
CA THR A 1171 10.43 20.23 -28.45
C THR A 1171 9.34 19.90 -29.46
N ALA A 1172 8.19 19.39 -28.99
CA ALA A 1172 7.03 19.12 -29.83
C ALA A 1172 6.46 20.39 -30.50
N ASP A 1173 6.48 21.56 -29.83
CA ASP A 1173 6.08 22.82 -30.48
C ASP A 1173 7.00 23.15 -31.67
N PHE A 1174 8.30 22.94 -31.49
CA PHE A 1174 9.29 23.18 -32.54
C PHE A 1174 9.22 22.17 -33.69
N VAL A 1175 8.73 20.94 -33.45
CA VAL A 1175 8.40 19.99 -34.52
C VAL A 1175 7.30 20.55 -35.40
N TYR A 1176 6.16 20.95 -34.81
CA TYR A 1176 5.04 21.49 -35.58
C TYR A 1176 5.35 22.81 -36.28
N ALA A 1177 6.31 23.58 -35.75
CA ALA A 1177 6.80 24.81 -36.39
C ALA A 1177 7.87 24.56 -37.48
N GLY A 1178 8.28 23.30 -37.71
CA GLY A 1178 9.26 22.91 -38.73
C GLY A 1178 10.74 23.21 -38.36
N ALA A 1179 11.04 23.49 -37.09
CA ALA A 1179 12.40 23.71 -36.61
C ALA A 1179 13.11 22.40 -36.20
N VAL A 1180 12.34 21.41 -35.74
CA VAL A 1180 12.82 20.11 -35.23
C VAL A 1180 12.18 18.99 -36.04
N ARG A 1181 12.90 17.88 -36.22
CA ARG A 1181 12.40 16.71 -36.95
C ARG A 1181 11.31 15.98 -36.17
N GLN A 1182 10.27 15.52 -36.87
CA GLN A 1182 9.22 14.66 -36.31
C GLN A 1182 9.83 13.37 -35.70
N PRO A 1183 9.49 13.01 -34.44
CA PRO A 1183 9.95 11.75 -33.86
C PRO A 1183 9.20 10.55 -34.44
N SER A 1184 9.84 9.39 -34.44
CA SER A 1184 9.15 8.12 -34.70
C SER A 1184 8.36 7.66 -33.46
N PRO A 1185 7.36 6.76 -33.60
CA PRO A 1185 6.65 6.17 -32.46
C PRO A 1185 7.57 5.52 -31.42
N GLU A 1186 8.73 5.00 -31.83
CA GLU A 1186 9.72 4.36 -30.96
C GLU A 1186 10.52 5.38 -30.11
N THR A 1187 10.40 6.67 -30.41
CA THR A 1187 11.16 7.75 -29.74
C THR A 1187 10.34 8.43 -28.64
N VAL A 1188 9.01 8.22 -28.61
CA VAL A 1188 8.09 8.85 -27.65
C VAL A 1188 7.36 7.80 -26.80
N GLY A 1189 6.89 8.19 -25.60
CA GLY A 1189 6.21 7.24 -24.72
C GLY A 1189 5.49 7.85 -23.52
N GLY A 1190 4.16 7.82 -23.54
CA GLY A 1190 3.29 8.31 -22.46
C GLY A 1190 3.09 7.29 -21.33
N MET A 1191 4.12 7.09 -20.50
CA MET A 1191 4.19 6.04 -19.48
C MET A 1191 2.89 5.73 -18.73
N LYS A 1192 2.32 6.74 -18.07
CA LYS A 1192 1.19 6.55 -17.17
C LYS A 1192 -0.10 6.18 -17.90
N GLY A 1193 -0.25 6.63 -19.15
CA GLY A 1193 -1.37 6.23 -20.00
C GLY A 1193 -1.23 4.78 -20.45
N LEU A 1194 -0.03 4.34 -20.81
CA LEU A 1194 0.23 2.94 -21.19
C LEU A 1194 0.01 1.96 -20.04
N GLU A 1195 0.40 2.34 -18.81
CA GLU A 1195 0.10 1.57 -17.59
C GLU A 1195 -1.42 1.42 -17.39
N MET A 1196 -2.19 2.49 -17.63
CA MET A 1196 -3.65 2.47 -17.47
C MET A 1196 -4.36 1.64 -18.56
N LEU A 1197 -3.78 1.52 -19.75
CA LEU A 1197 -4.26 0.65 -20.82
C LEU A 1197 -3.75 -0.79 -20.71
N GLU A 1198 -2.98 -1.12 -19.65
CA GLU A 1198 -2.32 -2.41 -19.44
C GLU A 1198 -1.37 -2.83 -20.58
N LEU A 1199 -0.91 -1.87 -21.38
CA LEU A 1199 0.06 -2.10 -22.46
C LEU A 1199 1.49 -2.21 -21.95
N THR A 1200 1.74 -1.72 -20.74
CA THR A 1200 2.97 -1.93 -19.97
C THR A 1200 2.63 -2.42 -18.57
N PRO A 1201 3.45 -3.27 -17.94
CA PRO A 1201 3.23 -3.66 -16.55
C PRO A 1201 3.26 -2.44 -15.61
N PRO A 1202 2.53 -2.48 -14.48
CA PRO A 1202 2.59 -1.41 -13.50
C PRO A 1202 4.01 -1.29 -12.93
N ARG A 1203 4.56 -0.08 -12.84
CA ARG A 1203 5.87 0.11 -12.19
C ARG A 1203 5.86 -0.38 -10.74
N GLU A 1204 6.87 -1.17 -10.41
CA GLU A 1204 7.15 -1.54 -9.02
C GLU A 1204 7.60 -0.32 -8.21
N ARG A 1205 7.25 -0.28 -6.91
CA ARG A 1205 7.85 0.68 -5.99
C ARG A 1205 9.25 0.20 -5.61
N GLY A 1206 10.23 1.08 -5.71
CA GLY A 1206 11.57 0.88 -5.16
C GLY A 1206 11.59 1.06 -3.65
N VAL A 1207 12.72 0.67 -3.03
CA VAL A 1207 12.96 0.71 -1.58
C VAL A 1207 12.80 2.12 -0.99
N SER A 1208 13.07 3.17 -1.77
CA SER A 1208 12.91 4.57 -1.37
C SER A 1208 11.48 5.12 -1.51
N GLY A 1209 10.50 4.28 -1.83
CA GLY A 1209 9.10 4.67 -2.04
C GLY A 1209 8.81 5.33 -3.39
N GLY A 1210 9.83 5.65 -4.20
CA GLY A 1210 9.67 6.06 -5.60
C GLY A 1210 9.37 4.87 -6.51
N PHE A 1211 8.65 5.09 -7.60
CA PHE A 1211 8.47 4.05 -8.64
C PHE A 1211 9.80 3.79 -9.36
N LYS A 1212 10.15 2.52 -9.58
CA LYS A 1212 11.26 2.15 -10.47
C LYS A 1212 11.01 2.76 -11.85
N LYS A 1213 12.07 3.14 -12.56
CA LYS A 1213 11.95 3.54 -13.96
C LYS A 1213 11.37 2.36 -14.74
N ALA A 1214 10.39 2.63 -15.61
CA ALA A 1214 9.86 1.59 -16.48
C ALA A 1214 10.94 1.13 -17.46
N ASN A 1215 10.84 -0.12 -17.90
CA ASN A 1215 11.69 -0.63 -18.96
C ASN A 1215 11.38 0.13 -20.25
N VAL A 1216 12.40 0.77 -20.84
CA VAL A 1216 12.25 1.59 -22.04
C VAL A 1216 11.71 0.78 -23.21
N ASP A 1217 12.11 -0.49 -23.34
CA ASP A 1217 11.71 -1.33 -24.46
C ASP A 1217 10.25 -1.79 -24.35
N GLU A 1218 9.76 -2.08 -23.14
CA GLU A 1218 8.35 -2.36 -22.89
C GLU A 1218 7.47 -1.16 -23.24
N VAL A 1219 7.96 0.04 -22.95
CA VAL A 1219 7.25 1.30 -23.20
C VAL A 1219 7.17 1.58 -24.68
N LYS A 1220 8.28 1.40 -25.40
CA LYS A 1220 8.32 1.47 -26.85
C LYS A 1220 7.37 0.46 -27.48
N ALA A 1221 7.41 -0.81 -27.04
CA ALA A 1221 6.54 -1.86 -27.55
C ALA A 1221 5.05 -1.55 -27.31
N GLY A 1222 4.69 -1.13 -26.09
CA GLY A 1222 3.32 -0.75 -25.73
C GLY A 1222 2.83 0.46 -26.52
N PHE A 1223 3.67 1.49 -26.67
CA PHE A 1223 3.35 2.69 -27.45
C PHE A 1223 3.18 2.38 -28.94
N SER A 1224 4.13 1.67 -29.56
CA SER A 1224 4.04 1.28 -30.97
C SER A 1224 2.83 0.39 -31.25
N ARG A 1225 2.45 -0.50 -30.31
CA ARG A 1225 1.23 -1.32 -30.43
C ARG A 1225 -0.02 -0.45 -30.45
N LEU A 1226 -0.13 0.52 -29.53
CA LEU A 1226 -1.26 1.46 -29.50
C LEU A 1226 -1.29 2.34 -30.75
N TYR A 1227 -0.14 2.88 -31.15
CA TYR A 1227 -0.03 3.75 -32.31
C TYR A 1227 -0.51 3.05 -33.58
N ARG A 1228 -0.02 1.83 -33.86
CA ARG A 1228 -0.45 1.03 -35.01
C ARG A 1228 -1.93 0.66 -34.94
N PHE A 1229 -2.44 0.37 -33.74
CA PHE A 1229 -3.86 0.10 -33.54
C PHE A 1229 -4.72 1.32 -33.93
N LEU A 1230 -4.38 2.51 -33.44
CA LEU A 1230 -5.10 3.74 -33.76
C LEU A 1230 -4.95 4.11 -35.24
N ASP A 1231 -3.75 3.97 -35.79
CA ASP A 1231 -3.49 4.20 -37.22
C ASP A 1231 -4.34 3.27 -38.10
N ALA A 1232 -4.54 2.02 -37.70
CA ALA A 1232 -5.39 1.09 -38.44
C ALA A 1232 -6.91 1.36 -38.27
N LYS A 1233 -7.33 2.03 -37.19
CA LYS A 1233 -8.75 2.15 -36.82
C LYS A 1233 -9.35 3.55 -36.97
N LEU A 1234 -8.55 4.60 -36.90
CA LEU A 1234 -9.01 5.97 -37.14
C LEU A 1234 -9.23 6.21 -38.64
N PRO A 1235 -10.37 6.78 -39.05
CA PRO A 1235 -10.57 7.25 -40.42
C PRO A 1235 -9.52 8.30 -40.80
N GLN A 1236 -9.12 8.37 -42.07
CA GLN A 1236 -8.12 9.34 -42.53
C GLN A 1236 -8.55 10.80 -42.26
N ILE A 1237 -9.83 11.12 -42.46
CA ILE A 1237 -10.39 12.44 -42.12
C ILE A 1237 -10.16 12.78 -40.65
N SER A 1238 -10.46 11.85 -39.73
CA SER A 1238 -10.23 12.05 -38.30
C SER A 1238 -8.74 12.19 -37.98
N LYS A 1239 -7.87 11.43 -38.65
CA LYS A 1239 -6.41 11.58 -38.51
C LYS A 1239 -5.94 12.98 -38.90
N ASP A 1240 -6.41 13.47 -40.04
CA ASP A 1240 -6.05 14.80 -40.56
C ASP A 1240 -6.58 15.89 -39.63
N HIS A 1241 -7.84 15.78 -39.19
CA HIS A 1241 -8.46 16.70 -38.22
C HIS A 1241 -7.68 16.74 -36.91
N MET A 1242 -7.31 15.59 -36.33
CA MET A 1242 -6.61 15.52 -35.05
C MET A 1242 -5.12 15.89 -35.13
N VAL A 1243 -4.55 16.00 -36.34
CA VAL A 1243 -3.10 16.00 -36.58
C VAL A 1243 -2.47 14.74 -35.98
N PHE A 1244 -2.95 13.57 -36.42
CA PHE A 1244 -2.57 12.27 -35.89
C PHE A 1244 -1.10 11.97 -36.18
N ASP A 1245 -0.30 11.96 -35.11
CA ASP A 1245 1.09 11.56 -35.11
C ASP A 1245 1.50 11.04 -33.72
N ALA A 1246 2.77 10.66 -33.57
CA ALA A 1246 3.28 10.09 -32.34
C ALA A 1246 3.22 11.09 -31.15
N ILE A 1247 3.38 12.40 -31.40
CA ILE A 1247 3.30 13.44 -30.37
C ILE A 1247 1.85 13.62 -29.90
N MET A 1248 0.89 13.60 -30.82
CA MET A 1248 -0.53 13.69 -30.53
C MET A 1248 -0.99 12.51 -29.67
N VAL A 1249 -0.58 11.27 -30.00
CA VAL A 1249 -0.92 10.08 -29.22
C VAL A 1249 -0.30 10.13 -27.81
N GLU A 1250 0.96 10.58 -27.68
CA GLU A 1250 1.59 10.78 -26.36
C GLU A 1250 0.81 11.79 -25.52
N ASN A 1251 0.49 12.96 -26.09
CA ASN A 1251 -0.25 14.00 -25.37
C ASN A 1251 -1.61 13.46 -24.92
N SER A 1252 -2.30 12.74 -25.81
CA SER A 1252 -3.60 12.12 -25.54
C SER A 1252 -3.55 11.13 -24.38
N LEU A 1253 -2.52 10.26 -24.33
CA LEU A 1253 -2.28 9.36 -23.19
C LEU A 1253 -2.09 10.14 -21.88
N CYS A 1254 -1.30 11.22 -21.91
CA CYS A 1254 -1.10 12.09 -20.76
C CYS A 1254 -2.41 12.75 -20.29
N LYS A 1255 -3.27 13.18 -21.21
CA LYS A 1255 -4.58 13.78 -20.87
C LYS A 1255 -5.58 12.75 -20.35
N MET A 1256 -5.63 11.55 -20.92
CA MET A 1256 -6.55 10.49 -20.51
C MET A 1256 -6.40 10.14 -19.03
N THR A 1257 -5.17 10.15 -18.48
CA THR A 1257 -4.97 9.89 -17.04
C THR A 1257 -5.61 10.95 -16.13
N ARG A 1258 -5.78 12.18 -16.60
CA ARG A 1258 -6.47 13.26 -15.89
C ARG A 1258 -7.97 13.12 -16.05
N TRP A 1259 -8.40 12.68 -17.22
CA TRP A 1259 -9.80 12.35 -17.50
C TRP A 1259 -10.32 11.23 -16.63
N HIS A 1260 -9.59 10.12 -16.46
CA HIS A 1260 -10.09 9.00 -15.66
C HIS A 1260 -10.46 9.46 -14.24
N ALA A 1261 -9.67 10.38 -13.67
CA ALA A 1261 -9.99 11.04 -12.40
C ALA A 1261 -11.21 11.97 -12.49
N LEU A 1262 -11.37 12.73 -13.58
CA LEU A 1262 -12.50 13.64 -13.79
C LEU A 1262 -13.81 12.90 -14.06
N LYS A 1263 -13.82 11.82 -14.86
CA LYS A 1263 -14.99 11.00 -15.11
C LYS A 1263 -15.48 10.36 -13.82
N LEU A 1264 -14.56 9.93 -12.96
CA LEU A 1264 -14.89 9.42 -11.63
C LEU A 1264 -15.52 10.50 -10.74
N ILE A 1265 -15.03 11.75 -10.81
CA ILE A 1265 -15.61 12.89 -10.08
C ILE A 1265 -16.97 13.33 -10.65
N LEU A 1266 -17.11 13.45 -11.97
CA LEU A 1266 -18.37 13.80 -12.62
C LEU A 1266 -19.42 12.70 -12.42
N PHE A 1267 -18.97 11.44 -12.41
CA PHE A 1267 -19.80 10.33 -12.00
C PHE A 1267 -20.24 10.50 -10.55
N VAL A 1268 -19.37 10.84 -9.60
CA VAL A 1268 -19.79 11.11 -8.22
C VAL A 1268 -20.74 12.31 -8.13
N LEU A 1269 -20.45 13.42 -8.80
CA LEU A 1269 -21.22 14.68 -8.72
C LEU A 1269 -22.57 14.65 -9.43
N HIS A 1270 -22.70 13.91 -10.53
CA HIS A 1270 -23.99 13.73 -11.20
C HIS A 1270 -24.92 12.80 -10.39
N ASN A 1271 -24.35 12.04 -9.47
CA ASN A 1271 -25.05 11.06 -8.66
C ASN A 1271 -25.32 11.51 -7.21
N THR A 1272 -24.70 12.61 -6.76
CA THR A 1272 -25.04 13.35 -5.54
C THR A 1272 -26.05 14.44 -5.86
#